data_AF-A0A0C2WNM4-F1
#
_entry.id   AF-A0A0C2WNM4-F1
#
_cell.length_a   1.000
_cell.length_b   1.000
_cell.length_c   1.000
_cell.angle_alpha   90.00
_cell.angle_beta   90.00
_cell.angle_gamma   90.00
#
_symmetry.space_group_name_H-M   'P 1'
#
loop_
_entity.id
_entity.type
_entity.pdbx_description
1 polymer ?
#
loop_
_entity_poly.entity_id
_entity_poly.type
_entity_poly.pdbx_seq_one_letter_code
_entity_poly.pdbx_strand_id
1 'polypeptide(L)'
;MIRLKGIELTSSSDGPYSEMEMDVIRGHISNAIALKLPDINDIIRKHSLNQAIITLPRPQAAYNDYQNKKNIGPCFRGTRESLLHDIADWVSGTDGTRMYVLSGLAGIGKSTVAYTIAARADELGLLGASFFFSRDEADRSNAKMFFSAIAYQLCLFSEPFAQAIGNALLTKRGSAAITKDPQEQLEALILVPLWDIVQSRVRPILIVVDALDECDEEDAITVLRVLSQLVRNLPSFNVILTTRPRPHFDHFFGSQDSHKIFHMQDIEDKVVDGDIRLYLRHSLSQEQVRERLQNSEEDWYASDTQIAFLVGIAGKLFIIASTAVRYILDKFASDPEGQMQQLLRASAQDRTPFKDLSHFYTIILRSPVPANCDDASLVERYQAVVGTIMLIHIPLPIVALAHLIGVDVKQIRIVLRKLQSVILLGSDDIPHIYHKSFADHITDSTRCQDINLLIDPRSRHTQITIRCFHIMEQHLKYNILDLGDPARFMSNQDGLARDGITDKQLEVKISQQLRYACIYWANHLVVAHIASTDLMRELERFADQHMLHWFEVLSLIRELDSAHRAILVVLNLLPPSSDLHRLLSDGLRFISKFYQTIKLSALHTYHSALAFTPTGSLLYRRYFNGAIHNTSHVSDVTGGPDNWDTLVARLSHGEQVDDVQFSLNNTMFASRSGVLKVWDAATGTPVSMIRGSSLAIANDFSTFASFKDNTIKLYNTNGSERGVTLVTGAKIFGVAISSESGRIAAGLSDGTFCLWNSGNGGLIGSFREFAGNYRYRGCLQFSATGARLAYSSTNGVVKLRDGIEGRLIANLDCGSKDFSFWRVAFSGDGTRIATLSFSNLKLWSSEDGELVGVTEDAGTELAISANGSLLATLIVGGVQLWSGNSGNPLRLVQGLDIDLDFGQYSLAFSPDDILAIATLSNLKLYNVKSRSFISTLSFTGTFRAPVAFSPDCTRLAAGNSDGTVYLWDIRGIEASSSSTKVQASNRITALALSRDCSQVACGFWNGAIELWKTGGLAKQRIATRKNHPLKVTTLGFSPNGRQYASGSGDGTINLWNGEGGMLRGAFHYRTIFAFGSFAWLYAVGVSNSVLAAAGTCGIVLWNPQTLDRIHTFTGSFRTPLSFSDNGALLVAVCDTPPRQIIVFDVTKHAKIAGFDNSNGRIRATAFLPDNSQLVVQLFNDNFLMFNLVNKEVIRQPVFEDIIQLCNMPLWYGVPVWVNMEDKQLQVRALFSQHDHPVPVLWIPQELHVQEWAQGRSIIALGCEDGRFVLLRLPTNRVA
;
A
#
# COMPACT_ATOMS: atom_id res chain seq x y z
N MET A 1 19.79 -32.86 -6.85
CA MET A 1 20.42 -34.20 -6.73
C MET A 1 19.43 -35.26 -7.24
N ILE A 2 19.69 -35.86 -8.40
CA ILE A 2 19.03 -37.10 -8.84
C ILE A 2 20.16 -38.06 -9.25
N ARG A 3 20.25 -39.20 -8.57
CA ARG A 3 21.24 -40.26 -8.81
C ARG A 3 20.92 -40.96 -10.14
N LEU A 4 21.82 -40.87 -11.12
CA LEU A 4 21.90 -41.82 -12.23
C LEU A 4 22.83 -42.96 -11.81
N LYS A 5 22.26 -44.14 -11.58
CA LYS A 5 23.00 -45.41 -11.45
C LYS A 5 23.18 -45.99 -12.86
N GLY A 6 24.41 -46.37 -13.17
CA GLY A 6 24.71 -47.42 -14.13
C GLY A 6 25.25 -46.95 -15.48
N ILE A 7 26.55 -46.62 -15.52
CA ILE A 7 27.49 -47.10 -16.56
C ILE A 7 28.85 -47.26 -15.86
N GLU A 8 29.25 -48.51 -15.61
CA GLU A 8 30.65 -48.86 -15.34
C GLU A 8 31.36 -48.92 -16.69
N LEU A 9 32.37 -48.08 -16.88
CA LEU A 9 33.43 -48.30 -17.85
C LEU A 9 34.74 -48.42 -17.07
N THR A 10 35.27 -49.64 -17.08
CA THR A 10 36.54 -50.03 -16.49
C THR A 10 37.70 -49.30 -17.16
N SER A 11 38.61 -48.81 -16.33
CA SER A 11 39.85 -48.13 -16.70
C SER A 11 40.88 -49.10 -17.30
N SER A 12 41.41 -48.78 -18.49
CA SER A 12 42.78 -49.17 -18.87
C SER A 12 43.34 -48.28 -19.99
N SER A 13 44.42 -47.57 -19.65
CA SER A 13 45.59 -47.14 -20.46
C SER A 13 45.43 -46.36 -21.79
N ASP A 14 45.97 -45.15 -21.74
CA ASP A 14 46.81 -44.46 -22.74
C ASP A 14 46.31 -44.16 -24.18
N GLY A 15 46.02 -42.88 -24.41
CA GLY A 15 46.02 -42.21 -25.73
C GLY A 15 45.19 -40.90 -25.72
N PRO A 16 45.70 -39.75 -26.20
CA PRO A 16 44.87 -38.56 -26.37
C PRO A 16 44.04 -38.69 -27.65
N TYR A 17 42.72 -38.62 -27.54
CA TYR A 17 41.81 -38.59 -28.70
C TYR A 17 42.21 -37.47 -29.67
N SER A 18 42.23 -37.78 -30.96
CA SER A 18 42.53 -36.82 -32.02
C SER A 18 41.40 -35.80 -32.20
N GLU A 19 41.71 -34.61 -32.74
CA GLU A 19 40.74 -33.52 -32.94
C GLU A 19 39.54 -33.95 -33.80
N MET A 20 39.74 -34.92 -34.71
CA MET A 20 38.67 -35.54 -35.52
C MET A 20 37.70 -36.39 -34.69
N GLU A 21 38.16 -37.09 -33.65
CA GLU A 21 37.30 -37.93 -32.80
C GLU A 21 36.48 -37.06 -31.83
N MET A 22 37.07 -35.96 -31.35
CA MET A 22 36.36 -34.92 -30.60
C MET A 22 35.24 -34.29 -31.42
N ASP A 23 35.45 -34.02 -32.71
CA ASP A 23 34.40 -33.45 -33.59
C ASP A 23 33.29 -34.44 -33.93
N VAL A 24 33.57 -35.74 -34.02
CA VAL A 24 32.53 -36.78 -34.14
C VAL A 24 31.69 -36.87 -32.86
N ILE A 25 32.32 -36.79 -31.67
CA ILE A 25 31.61 -36.75 -30.39
C ILE A 25 30.80 -35.45 -30.26
N ARG A 26 31.35 -34.30 -30.66
CA ARG A 26 30.66 -33.00 -30.66
C ARG A 26 29.48 -32.98 -31.65
N GLY A 27 29.63 -33.65 -32.79
CA GLY A 27 28.57 -33.86 -33.79
C GLY A 27 27.48 -34.81 -33.30
N HIS A 28 27.83 -35.89 -32.59
CA HIS A 28 26.85 -36.79 -31.96
C HIS A 28 26.13 -36.15 -30.78
N ILE A 29 26.81 -35.34 -29.96
CA ILE A 29 26.17 -34.57 -28.88
C ILE A 29 25.25 -33.50 -29.47
N SER A 30 25.66 -32.80 -30.53
CA SER A 30 24.82 -31.80 -31.21
C SER A 30 23.59 -32.44 -31.87
N ASN A 31 23.74 -33.61 -32.51
CA ASN A 31 22.61 -34.36 -33.08
C ASN A 31 21.71 -35.00 -32.01
N ALA A 32 22.26 -35.47 -30.89
CA ALA A 32 21.48 -36.01 -29.77
C ALA A 32 20.71 -34.91 -29.01
N ILE A 33 21.26 -33.69 -28.93
CA ILE A 33 20.57 -32.50 -28.41
C ILE A 33 19.47 -32.08 -29.39
N ALA A 34 19.74 -32.08 -30.71
CA ALA A 34 18.76 -31.75 -31.74
C ALA A 34 17.57 -32.73 -31.81
N LEU A 35 17.79 -34.03 -31.54
CA LEU A 35 16.74 -35.06 -31.57
C LEU A 35 15.92 -35.20 -30.27
N LYS A 36 16.33 -34.57 -29.15
CA LYS A 36 15.62 -34.61 -27.84
C LYS A 36 15.06 -33.27 -27.35
N LEU A 37 15.29 -32.19 -28.08
CA LEU A 37 14.80 -30.84 -27.74
C LEU A 37 13.26 -30.68 -27.65
N PRO A 38 12.40 -31.41 -28.41
CA PRO A 38 10.95 -31.31 -28.26
C PRO A 38 10.46 -31.80 -26.89
N ASP A 39 11.02 -32.91 -26.38
CA ASP A 39 10.59 -33.55 -25.13
C ASP A 39 10.95 -32.74 -23.87
N ILE A 40 12.10 -32.04 -23.88
CA ILE A 40 12.51 -31.24 -22.73
C ILE A 40 11.62 -30.01 -22.57
N ASN A 41 11.22 -29.34 -23.66
CA ASN A 41 10.32 -28.20 -23.58
C ASN A 41 8.92 -28.61 -23.13
N ASP A 42 8.42 -29.78 -23.53
CA ASP A 42 7.14 -30.30 -23.04
C ASP A 42 7.22 -30.75 -21.58
N ILE A 43 8.34 -31.33 -21.12
CA ILE A 43 8.55 -31.65 -19.70
C ILE A 43 8.66 -30.38 -18.85
N ILE A 44 9.41 -29.37 -19.30
CA ILE A 44 9.53 -28.07 -18.63
C ILE A 44 8.17 -27.39 -18.59
N ARG A 45 7.43 -27.37 -19.71
CA ARG A 45 6.09 -26.78 -19.79
C ARG A 45 5.12 -27.50 -18.87
N LYS A 46 5.11 -28.84 -18.85
CA LYS A 46 4.27 -29.65 -17.96
C LYS A 46 4.64 -29.44 -16.49
N HIS A 47 5.92 -29.30 -16.18
CA HIS A 47 6.39 -28.96 -14.83
C HIS A 47 5.97 -27.55 -14.40
N SER A 48 6.16 -26.54 -15.26
CA SER A 48 5.74 -25.15 -15.01
C SER A 48 4.23 -25.03 -14.85
N LEU A 49 3.46 -25.78 -15.64
CA LEU A 49 2.00 -25.82 -15.58
C LEU A 49 1.53 -26.47 -14.27
N ASN A 50 2.11 -27.61 -13.89
CA ASN A 50 1.83 -28.24 -12.59
C ASN A 50 2.20 -27.34 -11.41
N GLN A 51 3.35 -26.65 -11.48
CA GLN A 51 3.78 -25.72 -10.44
C GLN A 51 2.82 -24.54 -10.32
N ALA A 52 2.37 -23.96 -11.44
CA ALA A 52 1.40 -22.86 -11.46
C ALA A 52 0.04 -23.27 -10.85
N ILE A 53 -0.46 -24.46 -11.18
CA ILE A 53 -1.71 -24.99 -10.61
C ILE A 53 -1.55 -25.22 -9.10
N ILE A 54 -0.42 -25.78 -8.64
CA ILE A 54 -0.17 -26.01 -7.21
C ILE A 54 -0.15 -24.69 -6.41
N THR A 55 0.31 -23.60 -7.02
CA THR A 55 0.39 -22.27 -6.40
C THR A 55 -0.92 -21.49 -6.36
N LEU A 56 -2.03 -22.02 -6.92
CA LEU A 56 -3.35 -21.38 -6.79
C LEU A 56 -3.73 -21.20 -5.31
N PRO A 57 -4.03 -19.98 -4.84
CA PRO A 57 -4.47 -19.73 -3.49
C PRO A 57 -5.78 -20.43 -3.24
N ARG A 58 -5.83 -21.07 -2.09
CA ARG A 58 -6.97 -21.83 -1.62
C ARG A 58 -6.88 -21.92 -0.10
N PRO A 59 -8.00 -21.97 0.61
CA PRO A 59 -8.00 -22.30 2.03
C PRO A 59 -7.27 -23.64 2.24
N GLN A 60 -6.50 -23.78 3.32
CA GLN A 60 -5.71 -25.01 3.60
C GLN A 60 -6.58 -26.29 3.60
N ALA A 61 -7.87 -26.17 3.96
CA ALA A 61 -8.84 -27.27 3.96
C ALA A 61 -9.66 -27.42 2.66
N ALA A 62 -9.36 -26.69 1.58
CA ALA A 62 -10.16 -26.72 0.34
C ALA A 62 -9.81 -27.85 -0.66
N TYR A 63 -8.84 -28.73 -0.33
CA TYR A 63 -8.60 -29.94 -1.12
C TYR A 63 -9.68 -30.98 -0.82
N ASN A 64 -10.62 -31.21 -1.73
CA ASN A 64 -11.82 -32.04 -1.47
C ASN A 64 -12.53 -31.56 -0.18
N ASP A 65 -13.07 -30.35 -0.21
CA ASP A 65 -13.59 -29.66 0.99
C ASP A 65 -14.61 -30.50 1.79
N TYR A 66 -15.46 -31.23 1.07
CA TYR A 66 -16.40 -32.17 1.70
C TYR A 66 -15.68 -33.33 2.41
N GLN A 67 -14.51 -33.79 1.97
CA GLN A 67 -13.73 -34.83 2.67
C GLN A 67 -12.98 -34.29 3.90
N ASN A 68 -12.65 -32.99 3.93
CA ASN A 68 -11.94 -32.36 5.05
C ASN A 68 -12.86 -31.97 6.21
N LYS A 69 -14.16 -31.72 5.97
CA LYS A 69 -15.16 -31.64 7.05
C LYS A 69 -15.48 -33.03 7.63
N LYS A 70 -14.50 -33.71 8.24
CA LYS A 70 -14.68 -35.00 8.94
C LYS A 70 -15.75 -34.96 10.05
N ASN A 71 -16.15 -33.78 10.51
CA ASN A 71 -17.15 -33.59 11.55
C ASN A 71 -18.60 -33.55 11.03
N ILE A 72 -18.82 -33.33 9.73
CA ILE A 72 -20.16 -33.35 9.10
C ILE A 72 -20.24 -34.63 8.27
N GLY A 73 -20.98 -35.62 8.76
CA GLY A 73 -21.25 -36.85 8.00
C GLY A 73 -22.35 -36.67 6.95
N PRO A 74 -22.54 -37.64 6.04
CA PRO A 74 -23.69 -37.66 5.15
C PRO A 74 -25.00 -37.78 5.95
N CYS A 75 -26.13 -37.51 5.28
CA CYS A 75 -27.47 -37.77 5.79
C CYS A 75 -27.54 -39.21 6.29
N PHE A 76 -28.15 -39.40 7.44
CA PHE A 76 -28.34 -40.72 8.00
C PHE A 76 -29.14 -41.58 7.01
N ARG A 77 -28.74 -42.84 6.79
CA ARG A 77 -29.40 -43.69 5.77
C ARG A 77 -30.91 -43.79 6.06
N GLY A 78 -31.72 -43.58 5.02
CA GLY A 78 -33.17 -43.59 5.14
C GLY A 78 -33.79 -42.25 5.59
N THR A 79 -33.00 -41.20 5.79
CA THR A 79 -33.50 -39.84 6.08
C THR A 79 -33.39 -38.94 4.86
N ARG A 80 -34.36 -38.02 4.68
CA ARG A 80 -34.42 -37.07 3.55
C ARG A 80 -34.36 -37.73 2.15
N GLU A 81 -34.72 -39.01 2.03
CA GLU A 81 -34.56 -39.76 0.78
C GLU A 81 -35.38 -39.17 -0.38
N SER A 82 -36.59 -38.66 -0.13
CA SER A 82 -37.39 -37.99 -1.16
C SER A 82 -36.68 -36.75 -1.73
N LEU A 83 -36.19 -35.87 -0.85
CA LEU A 83 -35.43 -34.68 -1.23
C LEU A 83 -34.14 -35.04 -1.98
N LEU A 84 -33.41 -36.06 -1.52
CA LEU A 84 -32.18 -36.51 -2.16
C LEU A 84 -32.46 -37.11 -3.54
N HIS A 85 -33.60 -37.80 -3.71
CA HIS A 85 -34.04 -38.32 -5.01
C HIS A 85 -34.41 -37.18 -5.97
N ASP A 86 -35.21 -36.21 -5.51
CA ASP A 86 -35.58 -35.02 -6.30
C ASP A 86 -34.37 -34.23 -6.80
N ILE A 87 -33.33 -34.11 -5.97
CA ILE A 87 -32.09 -33.44 -6.36
C ILE A 87 -31.28 -34.30 -7.33
N ALA A 88 -31.24 -35.62 -7.15
CA ALA A 88 -30.55 -36.53 -8.08
C ALA A 88 -31.20 -36.52 -9.48
N ASP A 89 -32.54 -36.49 -9.52
CA ASP A 89 -33.31 -36.34 -10.74
C ASP A 89 -33.06 -34.99 -11.39
N TRP A 90 -32.97 -33.91 -10.61
CA TRP A 90 -32.60 -32.59 -11.12
C TRP A 90 -31.19 -32.55 -11.71
N VAL A 91 -30.18 -33.12 -11.05
CA VAL A 91 -28.79 -33.19 -11.58
C VAL A 91 -28.74 -33.93 -12.92
N SER A 92 -29.62 -34.92 -13.09
CA SER A 92 -29.69 -35.78 -14.28
C SER A 92 -30.69 -35.30 -15.34
N GLY A 93 -31.54 -34.32 -15.01
CA GLY A 93 -32.72 -33.92 -15.78
C GLY A 93 -32.47 -32.84 -16.84
N THR A 94 -33.49 -32.59 -17.67
CA THR A 94 -33.49 -31.59 -18.76
C THR A 94 -34.33 -30.35 -18.43
N ASP A 95 -34.67 -30.15 -17.14
CA ASP A 95 -35.67 -29.22 -16.62
C ASP A 95 -35.32 -27.71 -16.78
N GLY A 96 -34.38 -27.38 -17.67
CA GLY A 96 -33.93 -26.01 -18.02
C GLY A 96 -33.16 -25.26 -16.93
N THR A 97 -33.41 -25.59 -15.66
CA THR A 97 -32.82 -24.94 -14.47
C THR A 97 -31.49 -25.58 -14.09
N ARG A 98 -30.44 -24.77 -13.98
CA ARG A 98 -29.06 -25.22 -13.69
C ARG A 98 -28.54 -24.79 -12.33
N MET A 99 -29.39 -24.14 -11.54
CA MET A 99 -29.08 -23.74 -10.17
C MET A 99 -30.19 -24.20 -9.23
N TYR A 100 -29.83 -24.93 -8.17
CA TYR A 100 -30.75 -25.43 -7.15
C TYR A 100 -30.40 -24.81 -5.79
N VAL A 101 -31.34 -24.12 -5.17
CA VAL A 101 -31.16 -23.39 -3.92
C VAL A 101 -31.93 -24.07 -2.80
N LEU A 102 -31.20 -24.61 -1.83
CA LEU A 102 -31.74 -25.23 -0.63
C LEU A 102 -31.79 -24.19 0.50
N SER A 103 -32.98 -23.64 0.76
CA SER A 103 -33.21 -22.63 1.80
C SER A 103 -33.85 -23.25 3.04
N GLY A 104 -33.45 -22.80 4.23
CA GLY A 104 -34.10 -23.27 5.45
C GLY A 104 -33.56 -22.69 6.74
N LEU A 105 -34.31 -22.90 7.83
CA LEU A 105 -33.94 -22.47 9.18
C LEU A 105 -32.60 -23.07 9.64
N ALA A 106 -31.98 -22.43 10.62
CA ALA A 106 -30.72 -22.90 11.20
C ALA A 106 -30.93 -24.29 11.85
N GLY A 107 -29.98 -25.21 11.67
CA GLY A 107 -30.04 -26.53 12.31
C GLY A 107 -30.98 -27.58 11.69
N ILE A 108 -31.62 -27.30 10.54
CA ILE A 108 -32.55 -28.24 9.88
C ILE A 108 -31.86 -29.33 9.02
N GLY A 109 -30.54 -29.22 8.81
CA GLY A 109 -29.73 -30.22 8.06
C GLY A 109 -29.23 -29.80 6.67
N LYS A 110 -29.21 -28.50 6.33
CA LYS A 110 -28.79 -27.99 5.01
C LYS A 110 -27.41 -28.48 4.57
N SER A 111 -26.41 -28.24 5.41
CA SER A 111 -25.02 -28.63 5.14
C SER A 111 -24.83 -30.14 5.04
N THR A 112 -25.62 -30.91 5.80
CA THR A 112 -25.62 -32.38 5.73
C THR A 112 -26.17 -32.87 4.39
N VAL A 113 -27.22 -32.24 3.87
CA VAL A 113 -27.76 -32.55 2.54
C VAL A 113 -26.73 -32.19 1.45
N ALA A 114 -26.15 -30.99 1.50
CA ALA A 114 -25.10 -30.57 0.55
C ALA A 114 -23.89 -31.52 0.56
N TYR A 115 -23.42 -31.91 1.74
CA TYR A 115 -22.37 -32.90 1.91
C TYR A 115 -22.72 -34.23 1.23
N THR A 116 -23.93 -34.75 1.49
CA THR A 116 -24.40 -36.04 0.93
C THR A 116 -24.42 -36.00 -0.59
N ILE A 117 -24.87 -34.89 -1.15
CA ILE A 117 -24.92 -34.71 -2.60
C ILE A 117 -23.51 -34.62 -3.18
N ALA A 118 -22.60 -33.88 -2.55
CA ALA A 118 -21.20 -33.82 -2.97
C ALA A 118 -20.56 -35.22 -2.96
N ALA A 119 -20.74 -35.99 -1.88
CA ALA A 119 -20.21 -37.35 -1.77
C ALA A 119 -20.79 -38.30 -2.84
N ARG A 120 -22.11 -38.33 -3.02
CA ARG A 120 -22.76 -39.15 -4.07
C ARG A 120 -22.32 -38.72 -5.48
N ALA A 121 -22.16 -37.42 -5.72
CA ALA A 121 -21.71 -36.91 -7.01
C ALA A 121 -20.25 -37.25 -7.30
N ASP A 122 -19.39 -37.30 -6.29
CA ASP A 122 -17.98 -37.72 -6.43
C ASP A 122 -17.88 -39.22 -6.76
N GLU A 123 -18.66 -40.07 -6.09
CA GLU A 123 -18.77 -41.50 -6.41
C GLU A 123 -19.19 -41.74 -7.87
N LEU A 124 -20.05 -40.87 -8.40
CA LEU A 124 -20.50 -40.91 -9.79
C LEU A 124 -19.54 -40.19 -10.75
N GLY A 125 -18.47 -39.54 -10.28
CA GLY A 125 -17.54 -38.76 -11.11
C GLY A 125 -18.19 -37.53 -11.76
N LEU A 126 -19.19 -36.95 -11.12
CA LEU A 126 -19.92 -35.74 -11.53
C LEU A 126 -19.50 -34.49 -10.76
N LEU A 127 -18.90 -34.64 -9.57
CA LEU A 127 -18.47 -33.52 -8.72
C LEU A 127 -17.26 -32.81 -9.33
N GLY A 128 -17.47 -31.60 -9.88
CA GLY A 128 -16.39 -30.77 -10.38
C GLY A 128 -15.66 -29.99 -9.28
N ALA A 129 -16.41 -29.46 -8.32
CA ALA A 129 -15.86 -28.76 -7.16
C ALA A 129 -16.87 -28.66 -6.00
N SER A 130 -16.36 -28.50 -4.78
CA SER A 130 -17.17 -28.11 -3.63
C SER A 130 -16.49 -27.04 -2.77
N PHE A 131 -17.29 -26.14 -2.20
CA PHE A 131 -16.79 -25.05 -1.34
C PHE A 131 -17.80 -24.73 -0.24
N PHE A 132 -17.36 -24.78 1.01
CA PHE A 132 -18.23 -24.64 2.17
C PHE A 132 -17.83 -23.36 2.92
N PHE A 133 -18.66 -22.31 2.82
CA PHE A 133 -18.41 -21.05 3.52
C PHE A 133 -18.43 -21.25 5.05
N SER A 134 -17.65 -20.44 5.75
CA SER A 134 -17.53 -20.46 7.21
C SER A 134 -17.11 -19.09 7.71
N ARG A 135 -17.86 -18.49 8.65
CA ARG A 135 -17.44 -17.23 9.30
C ARG A 135 -16.23 -17.40 10.19
N ASP A 136 -16.03 -18.60 10.72
CA ASP A 136 -15.00 -18.90 11.70
C ASP A 136 -13.61 -19.03 11.06
N GLU A 137 -13.57 -19.21 9.73
CA GLU A 137 -12.35 -19.30 8.94
C GLU A 137 -12.21 -18.05 8.06
N ALA A 138 -11.22 -17.19 8.34
CA ALA A 138 -11.05 -15.93 7.62
C ALA A 138 -10.89 -16.07 6.09
N ASP A 139 -10.36 -17.21 5.62
CA ASP A 139 -10.23 -17.50 4.19
C ASP A 139 -11.54 -18.03 3.54
N ARG A 140 -12.56 -18.30 4.35
CA ARG A 140 -13.89 -18.81 3.95
C ARG A 140 -15.06 -17.95 4.41
N SER A 141 -14.80 -16.86 5.11
CA SER A 141 -15.81 -15.86 5.46
C SER A 141 -16.07 -14.88 4.31
N ASN A 142 -15.19 -14.84 3.31
CA ASN A 142 -15.28 -13.95 2.14
C ASN A 142 -15.06 -14.73 0.82
N ALA A 143 -15.26 -14.06 -0.31
CA ALA A 143 -15.21 -14.68 -1.63
C ALA A 143 -13.83 -14.62 -2.31
N LYS A 144 -12.79 -14.08 -1.65
CA LYS A 144 -11.48 -13.80 -2.27
C LYS A 144 -10.76 -15.05 -2.81
N MET A 145 -10.98 -16.23 -2.23
CA MET A 145 -10.36 -17.47 -2.71
C MET A 145 -11.39 -18.46 -3.28
N PHE A 146 -12.64 -18.05 -3.45
CA PHE A 146 -13.73 -18.94 -3.83
C PHE A 146 -13.53 -19.55 -5.23
N PHE A 147 -13.32 -18.72 -6.25
CA PHE A 147 -13.16 -19.20 -7.63
C PHE A 147 -11.77 -19.76 -7.92
N SER A 148 -10.72 -19.31 -7.23
CA SER A 148 -9.40 -19.93 -7.32
C SER A 148 -9.41 -21.37 -6.75
N ALA A 149 -10.15 -21.61 -5.66
CA ALA A 149 -10.34 -22.94 -5.10
C ALA A 149 -11.16 -23.85 -6.04
N ILE A 150 -12.23 -23.32 -6.66
CA ILE A 150 -13.02 -24.06 -7.67
C ILE A 150 -12.15 -24.39 -8.89
N ALA A 151 -11.39 -23.42 -9.42
CA ALA A 151 -10.51 -23.64 -10.58
C ALA A 151 -9.46 -24.72 -10.31
N TYR A 152 -8.89 -24.74 -9.09
CA TYR A 152 -7.97 -25.78 -8.67
C TYR A 152 -8.64 -27.16 -8.64
N GLN A 153 -9.84 -27.29 -8.07
CA GLN A 153 -10.58 -28.55 -8.05
C GLN A 153 -10.97 -29.03 -9.46
N LEU A 154 -11.34 -28.11 -10.35
CA LEU A 154 -11.61 -28.43 -11.76
C LEU A 154 -10.37 -28.95 -12.50
N CYS A 155 -9.17 -28.47 -12.15
CA CYS A 155 -7.92 -29.03 -12.68
C CYS A 155 -7.75 -30.50 -12.27
N LEU A 156 -8.11 -30.86 -11.02
CA LEU A 156 -8.03 -32.23 -10.54
C LEU A 156 -9.11 -33.14 -11.16
N PHE A 157 -10.28 -32.57 -11.43
CA PHE A 157 -11.41 -33.27 -12.01
C PHE A 157 -11.16 -33.72 -13.46
N SER A 158 -10.42 -32.94 -14.26
CA SER A 158 -10.23 -33.23 -15.68
C SER A 158 -8.89 -32.73 -16.22
N GLU A 159 -8.12 -33.60 -16.87
CA GLU A 159 -6.83 -33.23 -17.47
C GLU A 159 -6.94 -32.13 -18.54
N PRO A 160 -7.95 -32.12 -19.44
CA PRO A 160 -8.19 -30.98 -20.34
C PRO A 160 -8.41 -29.65 -19.60
N PHE A 161 -9.11 -29.67 -18.46
CA PHE A 161 -9.30 -28.46 -17.65
C PHE A 161 -7.99 -28.02 -17.01
N ALA A 162 -7.21 -28.95 -16.47
CA ALA A 162 -5.88 -28.64 -15.94
C ALA A 162 -4.99 -27.95 -16.99
N GLN A 163 -5.00 -28.44 -18.23
CA GLN A 163 -4.23 -27.84 -19.31
C GLN A 163 -4.75 -26.43 -19.66
N ALA A 164 -6.06 -26.24 -19.79
CA ALA A 164 -6.63 -24.94 -20.15
C ALA A 164 -6.40 -23.87 -19.06
N ILE A 165 -6.72 -24.21 -17.80
CA ILE A 165 -6.55 -23.33 -16.64
C ILE A 165 -5.06 -23.09 -16.38
N GLY A 166 -4.24 -24.13 -16.47
CA GLY A 166 -2.79 -24.04 -16.34
C GLY A 166 -2.16 -23.12 -17.38
N ASN A 167 -2.58 -23.19 -18.64
CA ASN A 167 -2.15 -22.26 -19.69
C ASN A 167 -2.60 -20.82 -19.38
N ALA A 168 -3.82 -20.64 -18.87
CA ALA A 168 -4.31 -19.32 -18.46
C ALA A 168 -3.45 -18.72 -17.34
N LEU A 169 -3.02 -19.52 -16.36
CA LEU A 169 -2.16 -19.10 -15.25
C LEU A 169 -0.77 -18.65 -15.69
N LEU A 170 -0.24 -19.18 -16.80
CA LEU A 170 1.03 -18.74 -17.38
C LEU A 170 0.93 -17.36 -18.06
N THR A 171 -0.29 -16.84 -18.27
CA THR A 171 -0.49 -15.48 -18.80
C THR A 171 -0.44 -14.44 -17.68
N LYS A 172 -0.03 -13.20 -18.01
CA LYS A 172 -0.08 -12.07 -17.07
C LYS A 172 -1.48 -11.83 -16.50
N ARG A 173 -2.54 -12.11 -17.28
CA ARG A 173 -3.93 -11.95 -16.83
C ARG A 173 -4.31 -13.02 -15.81
N GLY A 174 -4.02 -14.28 -16.10
CA GLY A 174 -4.36 -15.39 -15.21
C GLY A 174 -3.58 -15.36 -13.89
N SER A 175 -2.28 -15.05 -13.93
CA SER A 175 -1.49 -14.92 -12.69
C SER A 175 -1.92 -13.73 -11.83
N ALA A 176 -2.32 -12.62 -12.45
CA ALA A 176 -2.85 -11.47 -11.71
C ALA A 176 -4.24 -11.75 -11.14
N ALA A 177 -5.10 -12.48 -11.87
CA ALA A 177 -6.49 -12.77 -11.50
C ALA A 177 -6.62 -13.46 -10.14
N ILE A 178 -5.61 -14.24 -9.76
CA ILE A 178 -5.48 -14.93 -8.48
C ILE A 178 -5.71 -14.02 -7.24
N THR A 179 -5.39 -12.74 -7.35
CA THR A 179 -5.51 -11.75 -6.26
C THR A 179 -6.60 -10.70 -6.51
N LYS A 180 -7.43 -10.92 -7.54
CA LYS A 180 -8.53 -10.02 -7.93
C LYS A 180 -9.84 -10.47 -7.30
N ASP A 181 -10.89 -9.69 -7.54
CA ASP A 181 -12.25 -9.96 -7.09
C ASP A 181 -12.83 -11.23 -7.76
N PRO A 182 -13.92 -11.80 -7.19
CA PRO A 182 -14.49 -13.07 -7.66
C PRO A 182 -14.90 -13.08 -9.14
N GLN A 183 -15.28 -11.92 -9.71
CA GLN A 183 -15.69 -11.82 -11.11
C GLN A 183 -14.49 -12.06 -12.04
N GLU A 184 -13.37 -11.36 -11.82
CA GLU A 184 -12.17 -11.54 -12.67
C GLU A 184 -11.58 -12.93 -12.50
N GLN A 185 -11.67 -13.53 -11.30
CA GLN A 185 -11.28 -14.92 -11.07
C GLN A 185 -12.11 -15.89 -11.90
N LEU A 186 -13.45 -15.77 -11.88
CA LEU A 186 -14.32 -16.61 -12.70
C LEU A 186 -13.97 -16.46 -14.18
N GLU A 187 -13.86 -15.21 -14.67
CA GLU A 187 -13.60 -14.94 -16.08
C GLU A 187 -12.26 -15.50 -16.56
N ALA A 188 -11.18 -15.17 -15.85
CA ALA A 188 -9.82 -15.51 -16.27
C ALA A 188 -9.44 -16.97 -16.02
N LEU A 189 -10.01 -17.61 -14.98
CA LEU A 189 -9.62 -18.96 -14.57
C LEU A 189 -10.61 -20.05 -15.02
N ILE A 190 -11.88 -19.73 -15.27
CA ILE A 190 -12.91 -20.74 -15.54
C ILE A 190 -13.64 -20.46 -16.87
N LEU A 191 -14.30 -19.31 -17.02
CA LEU A 191 -15.11 -19.05 -18.22
C LEU A 191 -14.28 -19.02 -19.49
N VAL A 192 -13.27 -18.15 -19.57
CA VAL A 192 -12.44 -18.01 -20.78
C VAL A 192 -11.67 -19.30 -21.09
N PRO A 193 -11.01 -19.97 -20.13
CA PRO A 193 -10.24 -21.18 -20.43
C PRO A 193 -11.09 -22.40 -20.79
N LEU A 194 -12.29 -22.54 -20.21
CA LEU A 194 -13.11 -23.74 -20.37
C LEU A 194 -14.21 -23.61 -21.42
N TRP A 195 -14.44 -22.43 -21.99
CA TRP A 195 -15.53 -22.14 -22.93
C TRP A 195 -15.64 -23.20 -24.04
N ASP A 196 -14.59 -23.38 -24.83
CA ASP A 196 -14.59 -24.30 -25.97
C ASP A 196 -14.69 -25.77 -25.56
N ILE A 197 -14.04 -26.13 -24.44
CA ILE A 197 -14.01 -27.51 -23.94
C ILE A 197 -15.42 -27.94 -23.49
N VAL A 198 -16.13 -27.06 -22.80
CA VAL A 198 -17.43 -27.37 -22.17
C VAL A 198 -18.57 -27.34 -23.19
N GLN A 199 -18.51 -26.53 -24.24
CA GLN A 199 -19.58 -26.49 -25.26
C GLN A 199 -19.83 -27.84 -25.94
N SER A 200 -18.79 -28.68 -26.05
CA SER A 200 -18.87 -30.02 -26.63
C SER A 200 -19.27 -31.12 -25.63
N ARG A 201 -19.39 -30.79 -24.32
CA ARG A 201 -19.54 -31.78 -23.24
C ARG A 201 -21.00 -32.03 -22.90
N VAL A 202 -21.43 -33.29 -23.05
CA VAL A 202 -22.80 -33.74 -22.73
C VAL A 202 -22.98 -34.06 -21.24
N ARG A 203 -21.92 -34.51 -20.56
CA ARG A 203 -22.01 -34.95 -19.15
C ARG A 203 -21.97 -33.77 -18.18
N PRO A 204 -22.92 -33.64 -17.23
CA PRO A 204 -22.98 -32.51 -16.31
C PRO A 204 -21.80 -32.50 -15.33
N ILE A 205 -21.48 -31.30 -14.84
CA ILE A 205 -20.46 -31.01 -13.85
C ILE A 205 -21.16 -30.30 -12.70
N LEU A 206 -21.11 -30.90 -11.52
CA LEU A 206 -21.77 -30.35 -10.33
C LEU A 206 -20.79 -29.53 -9.50
N ILE A 207 -21.20 -28.32 -9.12
CA ILE A 207 -20.54 -27.51 -8.10
C ILE A 207 -21.46 -27.43 -6.88
N VAL A 208 -20.93 -27.78 -5.71
CA VAL A 208 -21.69 -27.73 -4.45
C VAL A 208 -21.16 -26.60 -3.57
N VAL A 209 -22.03 -25.65 -3.23
CA VAL A 209 -21.72 -24.50 -2.39
C VAL A 209 -22.57 -24.54 -1.13
N ASP A 210 -21.92 -24.64 0.02
CA ASP A 210 -22.61 -24.70 1.32
C ASP A 210 -22.51 -23.39 2.10
N ALA A 211 -23.57 -23.08 2.83
CA ALA A 211 -23.67 -22.01 3.83
C ALA A 211 -23.34 -20.61 3.31
N LEU A 212 -23.86 -20.22 2.14
CA LEU A 212 -23.59 -18.90 1.57
C LEU A 212 -23.96 -17.74 2.52
N ASP A 213 -24.94 -17.95 3.40
CA ASP A 213 -25.30 -16.96 4.44
C ASP A 213 -24.18 -16.70 5.46
N GLU A 214 -23.14 -17.53 5.48
CA GLU A 214 -21.94 -17.33 6.29
C GLU A 214 -20.87 -16.48 5.59
N CYS A 215 -21.00 -16.22 4.29
CA CYS A 215 -20.16 -15.25 3.60
C CYS A 215 -20.50 -13.81 4.02
N ASP A 216 -19.51 -12.91 3.91
CA ASP A 216 -19.68 -11.46 4.03
C ASP A 216 -20.80 -10.99 3.10
N GLU A 217 -21.64 -10.06 3.58
CA GLU A 217 -22.92 -9.76 2.94
C GLU A 217 -22.78 -9.22 1.51
N GLU A 218 -21.79 -8.35 1.27
CA GLU A 218 -21.49 -7.82 -0.07
C GLU A 218 -20.91 -8.91 -1.01
N ASP A 219 -20.09 -9.81 -0.46
CA ASP A 219 -19.46 -10.91 -1.21
C ASP A 219 -20.47 -12.00 -1.56
N ALA A 220 -21.41 -12.33 -0.67
CA ALA A 220 -22.44 -13.34 -0.88
C ALA A 220 -23.32 -13.02 -2.10
N ILE A 221 -23.71 -11.76 -2.25
CA ILE A 221 -24.47 -11.26 -3.41
C ILE A 221 -23.61 -11.35 -4.68
N THR A 222 -22.33 -11.00 -4.58
CA THR A 222 -21.38 -11.10 -5.68
C THR A 222 -21.22 -12.55 -6.14
N VAL A 223 -21.03 -13.50 -5.23
CA VAL A 223 -20.92 -14.93 -5.52
C VAL A 223 -22.19 -15.45 -6.20
N LEU A 224 -23.38 -15.09 -5.73
CA LEU A 224 -24.65 -15.46 -6.37
C LEU A 224 -24.74 -14.98 -7.82
N ARG A 225 -24.43 -13.70 -8.05
CA ARG A 225 -24.43 -13.10 -9.38
C ARG A 225 -23.44 -13.80 -10.31
N VAL A 226 -22.23 -14.05 -9.82
CA VAL A 226 -21.13 -14.65 -10.58
C VAL A 226 -21.42 -16.14 -10.89
N LEU A 227 -21.97 -16.91 -9.93
CA LEU A 227 -22.41 -18.30 -10.17
C LEU A 227 -23.58 -18.36 -11.17
N SER A 228 -24.51 -17.40 -11.11
CA SER A 228 -25.60 -17.29 -12.09
C SER A 228 -25.06 -17.05 -13.50
N GLN A 229 -23.98 -16.26 -13.64
CA GLN A 229 -23.29 -16.07 -14.92
C GLN A 229 -22.58 -17.35 -15.38
N LEU A 230 -21.95 -18.11 -14.48
CA LEU A 230 -21.31 -19.39 -14.80
C LEU A 230 -22.29 -20.37 -15.46
N VAL A 231 -23.45 -20.63 -14.83
CA VAL A 231 -24.43 -21.62 -15.33
C VAL A 231 -25.15 -21.18 -16.61
N ARG A 232 -25.20 -19.87 -16.87
CA ARG A 232 -25.74 -19.32 -18.13
C ARG A 232 -24.76 -19.50 -19.28
N ASN A 233 -23.48 -19.23 -19.02
CA ASN A 233 -22.44 -19.23 -20.04
C ASN A 233 -21.89 -20.63 -20.36
N LEU A 234 -21.82 -21.51 -19.36
CA LEU A 234 -21.29 -22.87 -19.52
C LEU A 234 -22.39 -23.92 -19.27
N PRO A 235 -22.96 -24.52 -20.33
CA PRO A 235 -24.21 -25.25 -20.23
C PRO A 235 -24.14 -26.61 -19.53
N SER A 236 -22.95 -27.17 -19.34
CA SER A 236 -22.76 -28.44 -18.63
C SER A 236 -22.57 -28.25 -17.12
N PHE A 237 -22.55 -27.02 -16.59
CA PHE A 237 -22.39 -26.76 -15.16
C PHE A 237 -23.73 -26.65 -14.44
N ASN A 238 -23.88 -27.44 -13.38
CA ASN A 238 -24.98 -27.37 -12.42
C ASN A 238 -24.44 -26.91 -11.07
N VAL A 239 -25.18 -26.02 -10.39
CA VAL A 239 -24.78 -25.47 -9.08
C VAL A 239 -25.84 -25.77 -8.04
N ILE A 240 -25.45 -26.36 -6.91
CA ILE A 240 -26.28 -26.48 -5.70
C ILE A 240 -25.77 -25.50 -4.67
N LEU A 241 -26.69 -24.73 -4.07
CA LEU A 241 -26.39 -23.74 -3.07
C LEU A 241 -27.25 -23.97 -1.82
N THR A 242 -26.67 -23.86 -0.63
CA THR A 242 -27.45 -23.78 0.62
C THR A 242 -27.37 -22.39 1.24
N THR A 243 -28.50 -21.92 1.80
CA THR A 243 -28.57 -20.60 2.46
C THR A 243 -29.72 -20.52 3.49
N ARG A 244 -29.78 -19.44 4.27
CA ARG A 244 -30.93 -19.09 5.12
C ARG A 244 -31.82 -18.07 4.41
N PRO A 245 -33.14 -18.05 4.68
CA PRO A 245 -34.03 -17.03 4.12
C PRO A 245 -33.56 -15.63 4.58
N ARG A 246 -33.32 -14.73 3.63
CA ARG A 246 -32.98 -13.33 3.89
C ARG A 246 -33.68 -12.43 2.86
N PRO A 247 -34.19 -11.25 3.27
CA PRO A 247 -34.97 -10.39 2.38
C PRO A 247 -34.26 -10.03 1.07
N HIS A 248 -32.93 -9.84 1.10
CA HIS A 248 -32.12 -9.50 -0.07
C HIS A 248 -31.89 -10.69 -1.02
N PHE A 249 -31.78 -11.92 -0.50
CA PHE A 249 -31.69 -13.11 -1.32
C PHE A 249 -33.04 -13.39 -2.01
N ASP A 250 -34.13 -13.19 -1.28
CA ASP A 250 -35.49 -13.39 -1.80
C ASP A 250 -35.80 -12.44 -2.98
N HIS A 251 -35.28 -11.20 -2.96
CA HIS A 251 -35.39 -10.27 -4.10
C HIS A 251 -34.59 -10.75 -5.33
N PHE A 252 -33.36 -11.23 -5.13
CA PHE A 252 -32.53 -11.77 -6.23
C PHE A 252 -33.21 -12.99 -6.86
N PHE A 253 -33.69 -13.91 -6.03
CA PHE A 253 -34.35 -15.13 -6.48
C PHE A 253 -35.77 -14.92 -7.02
N GLY A 254 -36.44 -13.81 -6.68
CA GLY A 254 -37.75 -13.47 -7.21
C GLY A 254 -37.76 -12.96 -8.65
N SER A 255 -36.60 -12.73 -9.26
CA SER A 255 -36.50 -11.92 -10.49
C SER A 255 -36.17 -12.65 -11.80
N GLN A 256 -35.80 -13.94 -11.84
CA GLN A 256 -35.44 -14.65 -13.10
C GLN A 256 -35.72 -16.17 -13.11
N ASP A 257 -36.18 -16.71 -14.24
CA ASP A 257 -36.63 -18.11 -14.47
C ASP A 257 -35.52 -19.21 -14.52
N SER A 258 -34.34 -19.00 -13.93
CA SER A 258 -33.17 -19.89 -14.13
C SER A 258 -32.79 -20.81 -12.96
N HIS A 259 -33.48 -20.75 -11.84
CA HIS A 259 -33.15 -21.48 -10.60
C HIS A 259 -34.37 -22.13 -9.95
N LYS A 260 -34.15 -23.27 -9.28
CA LYS A 260 -35.16 -23.98 -8.48
C LYS A 260 -34.88 -23.76 -7.00
N ILE A 261 -35.88 -23.31 -6.22
CA ILE A 261 -35.74 -23.09 -4.78
C ILE A 261 -36.54 -24.15 -4.03
N PHE A 262 -35.91 -24.78 -3.04
CA PHE A 262 -36.57 -25.71 -2.13
C PHE A 262 -36.45 -25.19 -0.69
N HIS A 263 -37.59 -25.00 -0.04
CA HIS A 263 -37.67 -24.57 1.35
C HIS A 263 -37.82 -25.78 2.27
N MET A 264 -36.79 -26.09 3.05
CA MET A 264 -36.80 -27.29 3.90
C MET A 264 -37.81 -27.26 5.05
N GLN A 265 -38.28 -26.08 5.47
CA GLN A 265 -39.32 -25.96 6.48
C GLN A 265 -40.70 -26.46 6.01
N ASP A 266 -40.90 -26.58 4.68
CA ASP A 266 -42.16 -26.99 4.06
C ASP A 266 -42.32 -28.51 3.99
N ILE A 267 -41.29 -29.28 4.37
CA ILE A 267 -41.38 -30.73 4.49
C ILE A 267 -42.35 -31.07 5.64
N GLU A 268 -43.28 -31.99 5.37
CA GLU A 268 -44.30 -32.41 6.33
C GLU A 268 -43.70 -32.89 7.65
N ASP A 269 -44.25 -32.40 8.77
CA ASP A 269 -43.79 -32.67 10.13
C ASP A 269 -43.69 -34.17 10.41
N LYS A 270 -44.65 -34.96 9.92
CA LYS A 270 -44.65 -36.42 10.08
C LYS A 270 -43.44 -37.10 9.43
N VAL A 271 -42.98 -36.60 8.29
CA VAL A 271 -41.80 -37.12 7.58
C VAL A 271 -40.54 -36.77 8.36
N VAL A 272 -40.43 -35.51 8.82
CA VAL A 272 -39.29 -35.05 9.62
C VAL A 272 -39.20 -35.80 10.95
N ASP A 273 -40.33 -36.00 11.64
CA ASP A 273 -40.41 -36.79 12.88
C ASP A 273 -39.97 -38.24 12.65
N GLY A 274 -40.39 -38.84 11.53
CA GLY A 274 -39.97 -40.17 11.11
C GLY A 274 -38.45 -40.27 10.92
N ASP A 275 -37.87 -39.31 10.21
CA ASP A 275 -36.43 -39.25 9.95
C ASP A 275 -35.61 -39.04 11.25
N ILE A 276 -36.05 -38.12 12.12
CA ILE A 276 -35.39 -37.88 13.42
C ILE A 276 -35.49 -39.12 14.31
N ARG A 277 -36.67 -39.77 14.34
CA ARG A 277 -36.86 -41.02 15.10
C ARG A 277 -35.92 -42.11 14.62
N LEU A 278 -35.76 -42.25 13.31
CA LEU A 278 -34.85 -43.22 12.71
C LEU A 278 -33.40 -42.95 13.14
N TYR A 279 -32.96 -41.70 13.03
CA TYR A 279 -31.62 -41.27 13.47
C TYR A 279 -31.37 -41.54 14.97
N LEU A 280 -32.33 -41.19 15.84
CA LEU A 280 -32.22 -41.36 17.29
C LEU A 280 -32.20 -42.84 17.69
N ARG A 281 -33.07 -43.68 17.11
CA ARG A 281 -33.10 -45.13 17.38
C ARG A 281 -31.78 -45.79 17.05
N HIS A 282 -31.16 -45.40 15.95
CA HIS A 282 -29.85 -45.91 15.59
C HIS A 282 -28.76 -45.37 16.52
N SER A 283 -28.70 -44.05 16.72
CA SER A 283 -27.62 -43.40 17.47
C SER A 283 -27.60 -43.73 18.96
N LEU A 284 -28.74 -44.07 19.55
CA LEU A 284 -28.91 -44.48 20.94
C LEU A 284 -29.23 -45.99 21.07
N SER A 285 -28.88 -46.78 20.05
CA SER A 285 -28.93 -48.24 20.12
C SER A 285 -27.80 -48.77 21.00
N GLN A 286 -28.02 -49.95 21.58
CA GLN A 286 -27.02 -50.59 22.45
C GLN A 286 -25.65 -50.74 21.76
N GLU A 287 -25.64 -51.07 20.47
CA GLU A 287 -24.40 -51.24 19.68
C GLU A 287 -23.63 -49.92 19.55
N GLN A 288 -24.33 -48.83 19.19
CA GLN A 288 -23.71 -47.51 18.99
C GLN A 288 -23.25 -46.86 20.30
N VAL A 289 -24.00 -47.08 21.39
CA VAL A 289 -23.63 -46.62 22.73
C VAL A 289 -22.33 -47.31 23.17
N ARG A 290 -22.24 -48.65 23.02
CA ARG A 290 -21.02 -49.42 23.34
C ARG A 290 -19.81 -48.97 22.50
N GLU A 291 -20.00 -48.74 21.21
CA GLU A 291 -18.93 -48.30 20.31
C GLU A 291 -18.37 -46.93 20.73
N ARG A 292 -19.22 -45.98 21.12
CA ARG A 292 -18.79 -44.62 21.48
C ARG A 292 -18.17 -44.49 22.86
N LEU A 293 -18.74 -45.15 23.86
CA LEU A 293 -18.33 -45.00 25.26
C LEU A 293 -17.20 -45.97 25.66
N GLN A 294 -16.94 -47.01 24.86
CA GLN A 294 -15.88 -48.01 25.12
C GLN A 294 -15.95 -48.69 26.49
N ASN A 295 -17.10 -48.61 27.16
CA ASN A 295 -17.35 -49.23 28.47
C ASN A 295 -18.18 -50.51 28.27
N SER A 296 -17.70 -51.62 28.83
CA SER A 296 -18.28 -52.96 28.67
C SER A 296 -19.29 -53.36 29.75
N GLU A 297 -19.54 -52.50 30.75
CA GLU A 297 -20.34 -52.88 31.94
C GLU A 297 -21.79 -52.33 31.95
N GLU A 298 -22.14 -51.36 31.10
CA GLU A 298 -23.50 -50.80 31.04
C GLU A 298 -24.21 -51.11 29.71
N ASP A 299 -25.32 -51.85 29.80
CA ASP A 299 -26.22 -52.21 28.69
C ASP A 299 -27.30 -51.14 28.46
N TRP A 300 -26.90 -49.87 28.42
CA TRP A 300 -27.85 -48.78 28.24
C TRP A 300 -28.23 -48.59 26.76
N TYR A 301 -29.52 -48.46 26.50
CA TYR A 301 -30.09 -48.02 25.22
C TYR A 301 -31.38 -47.23 25.49
N ALA A 302 -31.72 -46.30 24.61
CA ALA A 302 -32.92 -45.50 24.78
C ALA A 302 -34.20 -46.32 24.51
N SER A 303 -35.15 -46.28 25.44
CA SER A 303 -36.50 -46.83 25.26
C SER A 303 -37.29 -46.09 24.18
N ASP A 304 -38.27 -46.74 23.56
CA ASP A 304 -39.15 -46.11 22.56
C ASP A 304 -39.86 -44.86 23.10
N THR A 305 -40.17 -44.82 24.40
CA THR A 305 -40.73 -43.65 25.07
C THR A 305 -39.75 -42.49 25.16
N GLN A 306 -38.47 -42.76 25.47
CA GLN A 306 -37.42 -41.74 25.50
C GLN A 306 -37.11 -41.22 24.09
N ILE A 307 -37.13 -42.10 23.08
CA ILE A 307 -36.97 -41.70 21.67
C ILE A 307 -38.14 -40.82 21.23
N ALA A 308 -39.40 -41.23 21.48
CA ALA A 308 -40.56 -40.44 21.12
C ALA A 308 -40.55 -39.05 21.78
N PHE A 309 -40.07 -38.99 23.02
CA PHE A 309 -39.83 -37.74 23.73
C PHE A 309 -38.80 -36.85 23.03
N LEU A 310 -37.61 -37.38 22.70
CA LEU A 310 -36.57 -36.63 21.99
C LEU A 310 -37.01 -36.17 20.59
N VAL A 311 -37.83 -36.96 19.89
CA VAL A 311 -38.44 -36.57 18.60
C VAL A 311 -39.35 -35.36 18.81
N GLY A 312 -40.27 -35.43 19.78
CA GLY A 312 -41.17 -34.31 20.08
C GLY A 312 -40.43 -33.03 20.52
N ILE A 313 -39.28 -33.19 21.16
CA ILE A 313 -38.39 -32.10 21.58
C ILE A 313 -37.63 -31.47 20.41
N ALA A 314 -37.15 -32.29 19.48
CA ALA A 314 -36.39 -31.81 18.34
C ALA A 314 -37.29 -31.07 17.34
N GLY A 315 -38.57 -31.45 17.27
CA GLY A 315 -39.53 -30.90 16.30
C GLY A 315 -38.96 -30.98 14.89
N LYS A 316 -38.86 -29.85 14.19
CA LYS A 316 -38.27 -29.79 12.84
C LYS A 316 -36.73 -29.71 12.80
N LEU A 317 -36.06 -29.59 13.95
CA LEU A 317 -34.65 -29.22 14.04
C LEU A 317 -33.75 -30.42 14.37
N PHE A 318 -33.13 -31.00 13.33
CA PHE A 318 -32.14 -32.07 13.46
C PHE A 318 -30.97 -31.74 14.39
N ILE A 319 -30.59 -30.46 14.49
CA ILE A 319 -29.53 -30.03 15.39
C ILE A 319 -29.83 -30.41 16.84
N ILE A 320 -31.08 -30.26 17.31
CA ILE A 320 -31.46 -30.59 18.69
C ILE A 320 -31.27 -32.09 18.93
N ALA A 321 -31.76 -32.93 18.00
CA ALA A 321 -31.58 -34.39 18.10
C ALA A 321 -30.09 -34.78 18.12
N SER A 322 -29.28 -34.22 17.22
CA SER A 322 -27.84 -34.53 17.15
C SER A 322 -27.06 -34.04 18.36
N THR A 323 -27.36 -32.85 18.88
CA THR A 323 -26.72 -32.29 20.07
C THR A 323 -27.18 -33.01 21.34
N ALA A 324 -28.44 -33.46 21.42
CA ALA A 324 -28.94 -34.30 22.50
C ALA A 324 -28.21 -35.65 22.54
N VAL A 325 -28.02 -36.32 21.39
CA VAL A 325 -27.21 -37.55 21.32
C VAL A 325 -25.78 -37.31 21.80
N ARG A 326 -25.16 -36.18 21.43
CA ARG A 326 -23.80 -35.84 21.89
C ARG A 326 -23.73 -35.54 23.39
N TYR A 327 -24.78 -34.92 23.94
CA TYR A 327 -24.90 -34.65 25.36
C TYR A 327 -25.08 -35.94 26.16
N ILE A 328 -25.96 -36.84 25.70
CA ILE A 328 -26.22 -38.14 26.33
C ILE A 328 -24.99 -39.05 26.26
N LEU A 329 -24.33 -39.10 25.11
CA LEU A 329 -23.15 -39.94 24.88
C LEU A 329 -21.83 -39.21 25.12
N ASP A 330 -21.83 -38.23 26.03
CA ASP A 330 -20.61 -37.54 26.44
C ASP A 330 -19.65 -38.53 27.12
N LYS A 331 -18.47 -38.70 26.53
CA LYS A 331 -17.42 -39.62 27.03
C LYS A 331 -16.91 -39.23 28.41
N PHE A 332 -16.97 -37.96 28.78
CA PHE A 332 -16.49 -37.49 30.09
C PHE A 332 -17.53 -37.67 31.19
N ALA A 333 -18.81 -37.48 30.88
CA ALA A 333 -19.89 -37.76 31.81
C ALA A 333 -20.04 -39.27 32.03
N SER A 334 -19.92 -40.05 30.96
CA SER A 334 -20.00 -41.52 30.96
C SER A 334 -21.23 -42.08 31.71
N ASP A 335 -22.34 -41.33 31.70
CA ASP A 335 -23.61 -41.68 32.36
C ASP A 335 -24.80 -41.34 31.43
N PRO A 336 -25.07 -42.17 30.40
CA PRO A 336 -26.11 -41.88 29.42
C PRO A 336 -27.51 -41.80 30.03
N GLU A 337 -27.81 -42.63 31.02
CA GLU A 337 -29.10 -42.64 31.71
C GLU A 337 -29.30 -41.35 32.52
N GLY A 338 -28.30 -40.92 33.29
CA GLY A 338 -28.38 -39.67 34.04
C GLY A 338 -28.52 -38.44 33.13
N GLN A 339 -27.78 -38.39 32.02
CA GLN A 339 -27.90 -37.31 31.03
C GLN A 339 -29.28 -37.29 30.36
N MET A 340 -29.84 -38.47 30.01
CA MET A 340 -31.19 -38.60 29.47
C MET A 340 -32.24 -38.15 30.50
N GLN A 341 -32.11 -38.57 31.76
CA GLN A 341 -33.01 -38.14 32.83
C GLN A 341 -32.96 -36.64 33.08
N GLN A 342 -31.78 -36.01 32.93
CA GLN A 342 -31.64 -34.57 33.07
C GLN A 342 -32.40 -33.81 31.97
N LEU A 343 -32.31 -34.27 30.71
CA LEU A 343 -33.10 -33.71 29.61
C LEU A 343 -34.62 -33.89 29.84
N LEU A 344 -35.04 -35.06 30.33
CA LEU A 344 -36.43 -35.34 30.70
C LEU A 344 -36.93 -34.40 31.81
N ARG A 345 -36.17 -34.25 32.90
CA ARG A 345 -36.54 -33.39 34.04
C ARG A 345 -36.61 -31.91 33.67
N ALA A 346 -35.68 -31.42 32.85
CA ALA A 346 -35.69 -30.04 32.39
C ALA A 346 -36.98 -29.71 31.61
N SER A 347 -37.45 -30.63 30.77
CA SER A 347 -38.71 -30.43 30.02
C SER A 347 -39.98 -30.46 30.87
N ALA A 348 -39.96 -31.23 31.97
CA ALA A 348 -41.11 -31.39 32.86
C ALA A 348 -41.41 -30.11 33.67
N GLN A 349 -40.40 -29.25 33.86
CA GLN A 349 -40.53 -27.98 34.58
C GLN A 349 -41.19 -26.87 33.73
N ASP A 350 -41.02 -26.88 32.41
CA ASP A 350 -41.41 -25.76 31.53
C ASP A 350 -42.78 -25.87 30.86
N ARG A 351 -43.56 -26.92 31.13
CA ARG A 351 -44.93 -27.21 30.60
C ARG A 351 -45.09 -27.24 29.06
N THR A 352 -44.11 -26.78 28.29
CA THR A 352 -44.01 -26.91 26.83
C THR A 352 -42.68 -27.55 26.46
N PRO A 353 -42.63 -28.60 25.61
CA PRO A 353 -41.39 -29.06 24.98
C PRO A 353 -40.66 -27.86 24.34
N PHE A 354 -39.32 -27.90 24.28
CA PHE A 354 -38.47 -26.73 23.97
C PHE A 354 -39.10 -25.79 22.93
N LYS A 355 -39.51 -24.58 23.36
CA LYS A 355 -40.14 -23.58 22.50
C LYS A 355 -39.30 -23.25 21.26
N ASP A 356 -37.97 -23.30 21.40
CA ASP A 356 -36.99 -22.99 20.38
C ASP A 356 -35.60 -23.54 20.73
N LEU A 357 -34.63 -23.33 19.83
CA LEU A 357 -33.23 -23.76 19.97
C LEU A 357 -32.50 -23.04 21.13
N SER A 358 -32.94 -21.83 21.48
CA SER A 358 -32.40 -21.01 22.58
C SER A 358 -32.56 -21.72 23.93
N HIS A 359 -33.75 -22.24 24.19
CA HIS A 359 -34.03 -22.97 25.42
C HIS A 359 -33.13 -24.22 25.56
N PHE A 360 -32.92 -24.96 24.47
CA PHE A 360 -32.05 -26.14 24.50
C PHE A 360 -30.59 -25.79 24.82
N TYR A 361 -30.06 -24.68 24.29
CA TYR A 361 -28.71 -24.22 24.64
C TYR A 361 -28.59 -23.80 26.10
N THR A 362 -29.61 -23.15 26.67
CA THR A 362 -29.63 -22.78 28.08
C THR A 362 -29.43 -24.00 28.99
N ILE A 363 -30.03 -25.14 28.64
CA ILE A 363 -29.89 -26.40 29.40
C ILE A 363 -28.44 -26.92 29.36
N ILE A 364 -27.81 -26.91 28.18
CA ILE A 364 -26.41 -27.32 28.03
C ILE A 364 -25.49 -26.40 28.85
N LEU A 365 -25.75 -25.09 28.81
CA LEU A 365 -25.00 -24.07 29.56
C LEU A 365 -25.13 -24.23 31.09
N ARG A 366 -26.11 -24.99 31.60
CA ARG A 366 -26.21 -25.31 33.03
C ARG A 366 -25.14 -26.27 33.54
N SER A 367 -24.48 -27.02 32.65
CA SER A 367 -23.37 -27.89 33.01
C SER A 367 -22.15 -27.11 33.53
N PRO A 368 -21.63 -26.09 32.80
CA PRO A 368 -20.59 -25.23 33.33
C PRO A 368 -21.09 -24.28 34.41
N VAL A 369 -22.27 -23.67 34.27
CA VAL A 369 -22.82 -22.66 35.19
C VAL A 369 -24.20 -23.09 35.72
N PRO A 370 -24.28 -23.68 36.93
CA PRO A 370 -25.54 -24.14 37.50
C PRO A 370 -26.59 -23.03 37.63
N ALA A 371 -27.87 -23.42 37.72
CA ALA A 371 -28.93 -22.46 38.02
C ALA A 371 -28.71 -21.84 39.41
N ASN A 372 -28.91 -20.52 39.52
CA ASN A 372 -28.63 -19.74 40.75
C ASN A 372 -27.18 -19.92 41.25
N CYS A 373 -26.21 -19.96 40.34
CA CYS A 373 -24.79 -20.02 40.72
C CYS A 373 -24.36 -18.72 41.40
N ASP A 374 -24.01 -18.80 42.68
CA ASP A 374 -23.46 -17.68 43.46
C ASP A 374 -21.92 -17.55 43.33
N ASP A 375 -21.26 -18.50 42.64
CA ASP A 375 -19.82 -18.47 42.40
C ASP A 375 -19.47 -17.54 41.22
N ALA A 376 -19.28 -16.27 41.54
CA ALA A 376 -18.88 -15.24 40.57
C ALA A 376 -17.58 -15.61 39.82
N SER A 377 -16.66 -16.38 40.43
CA SER A 377 -15.40 -16.77 39.80
C SER A 377 -15.61 -17.80 38.69
N LEU A 378 -16.59 -18.69 38.86
CA LEU A 378 -16.97 -19.71 37.89
C LEU A 378 -17.72 -19.08 36.72
N VAL A 379 -18.63 -18.15 37.01
CA VAL A 379 -19.36 -17.37 35.99
C VAL A 379 -18.38 -16.56 35.15
N GLU A 380 -17.48 -15.80 35.79
CA GLU A 380 -16.49 -15.00 35.08
C GLU A 380 -15.54 -15.86 34.24
N ARG A 381 -15.13 -17.03 34.74
CA ARG A 381 -14.32 -17.98 33.98
C ARG A 381 -15.04 -18.48 32.73
N TYR A 382 -16.30 -18.89 32.86
CA TYR A 382 -17.11 -19.30 31.71
C TYR A 382 -17.23 -18.16 30.68
N GLN A 383 -17.63 -16.97 31.12
CA GLN A 383 -17.85 -15.83 30.24
C GLN A 383 -16.55 -15.36 29.57
N ALA A 384 -15.42 -15.38 30.28
CA ALA A 384 -14.12 -15.02 29.70
C ALA A 384 -13.66 -16.03 28.64
N VAL A 385 -13.80 -17.33 28.91
CA VAL A 385 -13.38 -18.40 27.97
C VAL A 385 -14.28 -18.42 26.74
N VAL A 386 -15.60 -18.57 26.95
CA VAL A 386 -16.56 -18.70 25.85
C VAL A 386 -16.69 -17.38 25.10
N GLY A 387 -16.77 -16.26 25.81
CA GLY A 387 -16.84 -14.94 25.18
C GLY A 387 -15.62 -14.61 24.34
N THR A 388 -14.41 -15.01 24.75
CA THR A 388 -13.22 -14.78 23.92
C THR A 388 -13.20 -15.69 22.70
N ILE A 389 -13.50 -16.99 22.84
CA ILE A 389 -13.56 -17.93 21.69
C ILE A 389 -14.51 -17.41 20.60
N MET A 390 -15.58 -16.72 20.98
CA MET A 390 -16.55 -16.16 20.04
C MET A 390 -16.10 -14.85 19.37
N LEU A 391 -15.36 -14.00 20.08
CA LEU A 391 -15.09 -12.62 19.66
C LEU A 391 -13.70 -12.43 19.04
N ILE A 392 -12.82 -13.43 19.12
CA ILE A 392 -11.50 -13.36 18.50
C ILE A 392 -11.59 -13.33 16.97
N HIS A 393 -10.74 -12.52 16.34
CA HIS A 393 -10.74 -12.31 14.90
C HIS A 393 -10.11 -13.48 14.13
N ILE A 394 -9.20 -14.22 14.77
CA ILE A 394 -8.58 -15.44 14.27
C ILE A 394 -8.64 -16.47 15.40
N PRO A 395 -9.14 -17.70 15.15
CA PRO A 395 -9.12 -18.77 16.15
C PRO A 395 -7.72 -19.04 16.68
N LEU A 396 -7.58 -19.12 18.00
CA LEU A 396 -6.29 -19.34 18.68
C LEU A 396 -6.27 -20.70 19.37
N PRO A 397 -5.13 -21.42 19.34
CA PRO A 397 -4.95 -22.61 20.16
C PRO A 397 -5.13 -22.29 21.66
N ILE A 398 -5.59 -23.26 22.45
CA ILE A 398 -5.85 -23.06 23.89
C ILE A 398 -4.66 -22.40 24.61
N VAL A 399 -3.43 -22.74 24.24
CA VAL A 399 -2.22 -22.15 24.86
C VAL A 399 -2.15 -20.65 24.59
N ALA A 400 -2.33 -20.20 23.36
CA ALA A 400 -2.32 -18.77 23.04
C ALA A 400 -3.53 -18.06 23.66
N LEU A 401 -4.70 -18.71 23.65
CA LEU A 401 -5.93 -18.19 24.24
C LEU A 401 -5.79 -18.00 25.76
N ALA A 402 -5.15 -18.93 26.46
CA ALA A 402 -4.83 -18.85 27.89
C ALA A 402 -4.03 -17.60 28.25
N HIS A 403 -3.00 -17.29 27.46
CA HIS A 403 -2.20 -16.08 27.65
C HIS A 403 -3.01 -14.82 27.31
N LEU A 404 -3.87 -14.86 26.28
CA LEU A 404 -4.71 -13.74 25.89
C LEU A 404 -5.73 -13.35 26.97
N ILE A 405 -6.41 -14.32 27.58
CA ILE A 405 -7.44 -14.03 28.60
C ILE A 405 -6.91 -13.99 30.03
N GLY A 406 -5.72 -14.56 30.26
CA GLY A 406 -5.13 -14.70 31.59
C GLY A 406 -5.80 -15.79 32.44
N VAL A 407 -6.18 -16.91 31.82
CA VAL A 407 -6.80 -18.07 32.47
C VAL A 407 -5.95 -19.31 32.18
N ASP A 408 -5.69 -20.12 33.21
CA ASP A 408 -4.88 -21.33 33.09
C ASP A 408 -5.45 -22.33 32.07
N VAL A 409 -4.57 -22.99 31.31
CA VAL A 409 -4.92 -23.97 30.27
C VAL A 409 -5.84 -25.07 30.81
N LYS A 410 -5.62 -25.55 32.05
CA LYS A 410 -6.46 -26.61 32.64
C LYS A 410 -7.87 -26.08 32.89
N GLN A 411 -8.00 -24.82 33.30
CA GLN A 411 -9.29 -24.18 33.56
C GLN A 411 -10.09 -23.97 32.28
N ILE A 412 -9.42 -23.58 31.19
CA ILE A 412 -10.05 -23.52 29.85
C ILE A 412 -10.54 -24.91 29.44
N ARG A 413 -9.70 -25.95 29.58
CA ARG A 413 -10.09 -27.33 29.26
C ARG A 413 -11.27 -27.82 30.12
N ILE A 414 -11.39 -27.41 31.38
CA ILE A 414 -12.55 -27.75 32.22
C ILE A 414 -13.84 -27.16 31.67
N VAL A 415 -13.84 -25.88 31.27
CA VAL A 415 -15.01 -25.23 30.67
C VAL A 415 -15.37 -25.91 29.34
N LEU A 416 -14.37 -26.17 28.49
CA LEU A 416 -14.58 -26.79 27.18
C LEU A 416 -15.08 -28.24 27.29
N ARG A 417 -14.60 -29.03 28.26
CA ARG A 417 -15.10 -30.39 28.51
C ARG A 417 -16.59 -30.41 28.78
N LYS A 418 -17.07 -29.48 29.62
CA LYS A 418 -18.50 -29.36 29.96
C LYS A 418 -19.38 -28.85 28.81
N LEU A 419 -18.76 -28.31 27.76
CA LEU A 419 -19.43 -27.74 26.59
C LEU A 419 -19.12 -28.51 25.30
N GLN A 420 -18.60 -29.73 25.38
CA GLN A 420 -18.16 -30.51 24.21
C GLN A 420 -19.29 -30.77 23.19
N SER A 421 -20.54 -30.74 23.64
CA SER A 421 -21.72 -30.87 22.78
C SER A 421 -21.91 -29.68 21.81
N VAL A 422 -21.36 -28.50 22.15
CA VAL A 422 -21.52 -27.24 21.39
C VAL A 422 -20.19 -26.60 20.97
N ILE A 423 -19.09 -26.84 21.68
CA ILE A 423 -17.74 -26.39 21.33
C ILE A 423 -16.82 -27.60 21.25
N LEU A 424 -16.31 -27.91 20.06
CA LEU A 424 -15.35 -28.98 19.85
C LEU A 424 -13.93 -28.46 19.98
N LEU A 425 -13.10 -29.19 20.71
CA LEU A 425 -11.66 -29.00 20.65
C LEU A 425 -11.08 -29.82 19.48
N GLY A 426 -10.51 -29.13 18.49
CA GLY A 426 -9.85 -29.74 17.35
C GLY A 426 -8.58 -30.50 17.74
N SER A 427 -8.06 -31.33 16.82
CA SER A 427 -6.78 -32.06 17.01
C SER A 427 -5.56 -31.13 17.09
N ASP A 428 -5.73 -29.89 16.64
CA ASP A 428 -4.80 -28.76 16.70
C ASP A 428 -4.90 -27.95 17.99
N ASP A 429 -5.70 -28.40 18.97
CA ASP A 429 -5.97 -27.69 20.22
C ASP A 429 -6.69 -26.33 20.01
N ILE A 430 -7.36 -26.13 18.87
CA ILE A 430 -8.17 -24.93 18.58
C ILE A 430 -9.66 -25.21 18.90
N PRO A 431 -10.33 -24.40 19.73
CA PRO A 431 -11.75 -24.53 20.00
C PRO A 431 -12.61 -24.03 18.82
N HIS A 432 -13.58 -24.84 18.39
CA HIS A 432 -14.50 -24.53 17.29
C HIS A 432 -15.95 -24.65 17.76
N ILE A 433 -16.77 -23.66 17.44
CA ILE A 433 -18.20 -23.67 17.78
C ILE A 433 -18.94 -24.52 16.73
N TYR A 434 -19.71 -25.51 17.15
CA TYR A 434 -20.39 -26.44 16.23
C TYR A 434 -21.45 -25.77 15.36
N HIS A 435 -22.11 -24.74 15.90
CA HIS A 435 -23.19 -24.10 15.19
C HIS A 435 -23.38 -22.65 15.64
N LYS A 436 -23.45 -21.77 14.64
CA LYS A 436 -23.57 -20.32 14.82
C LYS A 436 -24.71 -19.87 15.74
N SER A 437 -25.87 -20.55 15.73
CA SER A 437 -26.98 -20.10 16.60
C SER A 437 -26.68 -20.22 18.09
N PHE A 438 -25.66 -21.00 18.49
CA PHE A 438 -25.19 -21.02 19.87
C PHE A 438 -24.57 -19.66 20.25
N ALA A 439 -23.70 -19.13 19.39
CA ALA A 439 -23.11 -17.81 19.54
C ALA A 439 -24.19 -16.70 19.54
N ASP A 440 -25.15 -16.78 18.61
CA ASP A 440 -26.27 -15.82 18.54
C ASP A 440 -27.13 -15.85 19.80
N HIS A 441 -27.30 -17.03 20.44
CA HIS A 441 -28.12 -17.15 21.65
C HIS A 441 -27.48 -16.46 22.86
N ILE A 442 -26.19 -16.68 23.11
CA ILE A 442 -25.50 -16.19 24.32
C ILE A 442 -25.07 -14.72 24.25
N THR A 443 -25.17 -14.07 23.08
CA THR A 443 -24.86 -12.64 22.91
C THR A 443 -26.11 -11.76 22.78
N ASP A 444 -27.27 -12.34 22.45
CA ASP A 444 -28.53 -11.63 22.28
C ASP A 444 -29.34 -11.67 23.60
N SER A 445 -29.50 -10.50 24.22
CA SER A 445 -30.25 -10.35 25.47
C SER A 445 -31.75 -10.68 25.33
N THR A 446 -32.29 -10.71 24.12
CA THR A 446 -33.66 -11.15 23.87
C THR A 446 -33.81 -12.66 23.88
N ARG A 447 -32.74 -13.39 23.53
CA ARG A 447 -32.72 -14.87 23.44
C ARG A 447 -32.19 -15.53 24.71
N CYS A 448 -31.20 -14.93 25.38
CA CYS A 448 -30.68 -15.40 26.66
C CYS A 448 -31.06 -14.41 27.77
N GLN A 449 -32.06 -14.79 28.57
CA GLN A 449 -32.58 -13.95 29.67
C GLN A 449 -31.78 -14.11 30.97
N ASP A 450 -30.91 -15.11 31.07
CA ASP A 450 -30.06 -15.32 32.25
C ASP A 450 -28.78 -14.49 32.16
N ILE A 451 -28.59 -13.59 33.11
CA ILE A 451 -27.46 -12.65 33.16
C ILE A 451 -26.12 -13.34 33.40
N ASN A 452 -26.10 -14.50 34.07
CA ASN A 452 -24.87 -15.26 34.31
C ASN A 452 -24.39 -16.00 33.06
N LEU A 453 -25.31 -16.31 32.14
CA LEU A 453 -25.01 -16.99 30.88
C LEU A 453 -24.76 -16.02 29.71
N LEU A 454 -25.33 -14.82 29.79
CA LEU A 454 -25.22 -13.77 28.79
C LEU A 454 -23.79 -13.22 28.72
N ILE A 455 -23.28 -13.09 27.50
CA ILE A 455 -21.98 -12.49 27.19
C ILE A 455 -22.24 -11.14 26.54
N ASP A 456 -21.86 -10.05 27.23
CA ASP A 456 -21.85 -8.71 26.63
C ASP A 456 -20.61 -8.54 25.72
N PRO A 457 -20.78 -8.41 24.39
CA PRO A 457 -19.66 -8.22 23.49
C PRO A 457 -18.84 -6.96 23.82
N ARG A 458 -19.47 -5.86 24.22
CA ARG A 458 -18.74 -4.59 24.44
C ARG A 458 -17.78 -4.69 25.62
N SER A 459 -18.26 -5.25 26.74
CA SER A 459 -17.43 -5.51 27.91
C SER A 459 -16.29 -6.48 27.60
N ARG A 460 -16.55 -7.58 26.87
CA ARG A 460 -15.51 -8.54 26.52
C ARG A 460 -14.49 -7.98 25.52
N HIS A 461 -14.91 -7.22 24.51
CA HIS A 461 -13.99 -6.48 23.63
C HIS A 461 -13.07 -5.55 24.44
N THR A 462 -13.60 -4.85 25.44
CA THR A 462 -12.83 -3.97 26.34
C THR A 462 -11.74 -4.75 27.09
N GLN A 463 -12.10 -5.88 27.69
CA GLN A 463 -11.16 -6.74 28.40
C GLN A 463 -10.08 -7.33 27.48
N ILE A 464 -10.46 -7.79 26.28
CA ILE A 464 -9.52 -8.31 25.28
C ILE A 464 -8.53 -7.21 24.87
N THR A 465 -9.00 -5.98 24.61
CA THR A 465 -8.11 -4.85 24.28
C THR A 465 -7.13 -4.55 25.42
N ILE A 466 -7.60 -4.49 26.67
CA ILE A 466 -6.74 -4.30 27.85
C ILE A 466 -5.67 -5.41 27.91
N ARG A 467 -6.06 -6.66 27.73
CA ARG A 467 -5.12 -7.79 27.72
C ARG A 467 -4.10 -7.71 26.58
N CYS A 468 -4.50 -7.23 25.40
CA CYS A 468 -3.57 -6.98 24.29
C CYS A 468 -2.50 -5.97 24.70
N PHE A 469 -2.86 -4.86 25.37
CA PHE A 469 -1.89 -3.90 25.87
C PHE A 469 -0.95 -4.50 26.91
N HIS A 470 -1.46 -5.32 27.85
CA HIS A 470 -0.62 -5.99 28.85
C HIS A 470 0.38 -6.98 28.21
N ILE A 471 -0.06 -7.74 27.20
CA ILE A 471 0.83 -8.66 26.46
C ILE A 471 1.92 -7.87 25.74
N MET A 472 1.54 -6.78 25.07
CA MET A 472 2.50 -5.91 24.40
C MET A 472 3.48 -5.29 25.38
N GLU A 473 3.02 -4.81 26.55
CA GLU A 473 3.88 -4.27 27.59
C GLU A 473 4.92 -5.29 28.09
N GLN A 474 4.51 -6.55 28.26
CA GLN A 474 5.40 -7.61 28.75
C GLN A 474 6.44 -8.07 27.73
N HIS A 475 6.13 -8.01 26.43
CA HIS A 475 6.95 -8.67 25.39
C HIS A 475 7.60 -7.70 24.40
N LEU A 476 7.03 -6.51 24.18
CA LEU A 476 7.60 -5.52 23.26
C LEU A 476 8.84 -4.88 23.88
N LYS A 477 9.98 -5.10 23.23
CA LYS A 477 11.27 -4.49 23.56
C LYS A 477 11.98 -4.07 22.28
N TYR A 478 12.94 -3.15 22.42
CA TYR A 478 13.87 -2.82 21.35
C TYR A 478 14.59 -4.08 20.87
N ASN A 479 14.67 -4.24 19.55
CA ASN A 479 15.32 -5.39 18.90
C ASN A 479 14.75 -6.72 19.46
N ILE A 480 13.44 -6.93 19.30
CA ILE A 480 12.72 -8.07 19.90
C ILE A 480 13.32 -9.43 19.51
N LEU A 481 13.90 -9.51 18.31
CA LEU A 481 14.53 -10.71 17.80
C LEU A 481 15.99 -10.87 18.23
N ASP A 482 16.52 -9.92 19.00
CA ASP A 482 17.93 -9.86 19.41
C ASP A 482 18.86 -10.06 18.21
N LEU A 483 18.54 -9.40 17.07
CA LEU A 483 19.33 -9.47 15.86
C LEU A 483 20.73 -8.91 16.14
N GLY A 484 21.74 -9.52 15.53
CA GLY A 484 23.13 -9.11 15.70
C GLY A 484 23.38 -7.68 15.21
N ASP A 485 24.46 -7.07 15.70
CA ASP A 485 24.89 -5.72 15.29
C ASP A 485 24.92 -5.47 13.78
N PRO A 486 25.25 -6.46 12.92
CA PRO A 486 25.23 -6.21 11.48
C PRO A 486 23.83 -6.13 10.87
N ALA A 487 22.82 -6.76 11.47
CA ALA A 487 21.46 -6.79 10.96
C ALA A 487 20.79 -5.39 10.97
N ARG A 488 21.28 -4.47 11.81
CA ARG A 488 20.84 -3.06 11.82
C ARG A 488 21.17 -2.30 10.53
N PHE A 489 22.04 -2.88 9.67
CA PHE A 489 22.45 -2.32 8.39
C PHE A 489 21.87 -3.10 7.19
N MET A 490 20.87 -3.94 7.45
CA MET A 490 20.31 -4.89 6.50
C MET A 490 18.80 -4.73 6.38
N SER A 491 18.24 -5.23 5.27
CA SER A 491 16.80 -5.41 5.18
C SER A 491 16.32 -6.44 6.21
N ASN A 492 15.04 -6.41 6.57
CA ASN A 492 14.45 -7.42 7.46
C ASN A 492 14.74 -8.84 6.94
N GLN A 493 14.68 -9.05 5.62
CA GLN A 493 14.92 -10.35 5.00
C GLN A 493 16.38 -10.79 5.13
N ASP A 494 17.33 -9.91 4.86
CA ASP A 494 18.76 -10.23 4.92
C ASP A 494 19.25 -10.40 6.36
N GLY A 495 18.76 -9.58 7.29
CA GLY A 495 19.08 -9.68 8.71
C GLY A 495 18.63 -11.00 9.31
N LEU A 496 17.40 -11.43 9.01
CA LEU A 496 16.88 -12.73 9.43
C LEU A 496 17.70 -13.89 8.82
N ALA A 497 18.02 -13.81 7.53
CA ALA A 497 18.79 -14.84 6.83
C ALA A 497 20.21 -15.00 7.39
N ARG A 498 20.88 -13.87 7.70
CA ARG A 498 22.23 -13.86 8.27
C ARG A 498 22.29 -14.52 9.64
N ASP A 499 21.36 -14.14 10.51
CA ASP A 499 21.31 -14.66 11.89
C ASP A 499 20.67 -16.05 11.96
N GLY A 500 20.34 -16.64 10.80
CA GLY A 500 19.77 -17.98 10.70
C GLY A 500 18.38 -18.11 11.31
N ILE A 501 17.65 -16.99 11.45
CA ILE A 501 16.30 -16.97 12.02
C ILE A 501 15.32 -17.47 10.96
N THR A 502 14.86 -18.69 11.15
CA THR A 502 13.80 -19.30 10.32
C THR A 502 12.42 -18.75 10.69
N ASP A 503 11.43 -18.87 9.79
CA ASP A 503 10.04 -18.48 10.06
C ASP A 503 9.49 -19.13 11.35
N LYS A 504 9.90 -20.37 11.66
CA LYS A 504 9.53 -21.05 12.91
C LYS A 504 10.12 -20.37 14.15
N GLN A 505 11.37 -19.91 14.09
CA GLN A 505 11.98 -19.19 15.20
C GLN A 505 11.40 -17.78 15.36
N LEU A 506 11.02 -17.14 14.24
CA LEU A 506 10.27 -15.89 14.26
C LEU A 506 8.94 -16.06 14.99
N GLU A 507 8.19 -17.14 14.72
CA GLU A 507 6.94 -17.46 15.42
C GLU A 507 7.12 -17.79 16.91
N VAL A 508 8.28 -18.31 17.31
CA VAL A 508 8.60 -18.55 18.73
C VAL A 508 8.92 -17.26 19.45
N LYS A 509 9.75 -16.37 18.86
CA LYS A 509 10.12 -15.09 19.47
C LYS A 509 8.98 -14.08 19.46
N ILE A 510 8.18 -14.07 18.40
CA ILE A 510 6.95 -13.29 18.27
C ILE A 510 5.78 -14.27 18.33
N SER A 511 5.43 -14.66 19.55
CA SER A 511 4.40 -15.64 19.84
C SER A 511 3.04 -15.29 19.23
N GLN A 512 2.19 -16.29 19.01
CA GLN A 512 0.87 -16.09 18.39
C GLN A 512 0.01 -15.07 19.16
N GLN A 513 0.05 -15.08 20.50
CA GLN A 513 -0.67 -14.12 21.32
C GLN A 513 -0.14 -12.68 21.16
N LEU A 514 1.17 -12.50 20.99
CA LEU A 514 1.76 -11.18 20.74
C LEU A 514 1.41 -10.69 19.34
N ARG A 515 1.51 -11.54 18.32
CA ARG A 515 1.08 -11.20 16.95
C ARG A 515 -0.38 -10.78 16.93
N TYR A 516 -1.24 -11.54 17.60
CA TYR A 516 -2.65 -11.21 17.73
C TYR A 516 -2.85 -9.85 18.39
N ALA A 517 -2.19 -9.64 19.55
CA ALA A 517 -2.28 -8.38 20.28
C ALA A 517 -1.81 -7.18 19.44
N CYS A 518 -0.72 -7.30 18.68
CA CYS A 518 -0.18 -6.22 17.86
C CYS A 518 -1.08 -5.86 16.66
N ILE A 519 -1.79 -6.83 16.07
CA ILE A 519 -2.61 -6.60 14.86
C ILE A 519 -4.04 -6.17 15.22
N TYR A 520 -4.68 -6.85 16.18
CA TYR A 520 -6.14 -6.82 16.35
C TYR A 520 -6.65 -5.98 17.53
N TRP A 521 -5.77 -5.41 18.38
CA TRP A 521 -6.21 -4.63 19.54
C TRP A 521 -7.16 -3.48 19.15
N ALA A 522 -6.90 -2.83 18.02
CA ALA A 522 -7.72 -1.72 17.52
C ALA A 522 -9.09 -2.19 17.01
N ASN A 523 -9.18 -3.38 16.40
CA ASN A 523 -10.47 -3.97 15.99
C ASN A 523 -11.37 -4.17 17.21
N HIS A 524 -10.80 -4.66 18.32
CA HIS A 524 -11.55 -4.79 19.56
C HIS A 524 -11.90 -3.41 20.16
N LEU A 525 -11.00 -2.42 20.07
CA LEU A 525 -11.24 -1.07 20.58
C LEU A 525 -12.45 -0.38 19.93
N VAL A 526 -12.68 -0.57 18.62
CA VAL A 526 -13.82 0.02 17.90
C VAL A 526 -15.17 -0.36 18.53
N VAL A 527 -15.28 -1.59 19.04
CA VAL A 527 -16.51 -2.13 19.62
C VAL A 527 -16.52 -1.99 21.17
N ALA A 528 -15.36 -1.74 21.78
CA ALA A 528 -15.18 -1.65 23.22
C ALA A 528 -15.88 -0.43 23.85
N HIS A 529 -16.01 -0.45 25.18
CA HIS A 529 -16.53 0.67 25.94
C HIS A 529 -15.44 1.73 26.15
N ILE A 530 -15.33 2.66 25.20
CA ILE A 530 -14.29 3.72 25.14
C ILE A 530 -14.27 4.64 26.38
N ALA A 531 -15.38 4.76 27.11
CA ALA A 531 -15.44 5.54 28.36
C ALA A 531 -14.76 4.85 29.57
N SER A 532 -14.23 3.63 29.42
CA SER A 532 -13.48 2.95 30.47
C SER A 532 -12.16 3.67 30.77
N THR A 533 -12.00 4.12 32.01
CA THR A 533 -10.78 4.82 32.47
C THR A 533 -9.55 3.92 32.47
N ASP A 534 -9.73 2.62 32.77
CA ASP A 534 -8.62 1.66 32.78
C ASP A 534 -8.09 1.40 31.37
N LEU A 535 -8.99 1.22 30.39
CA LEU A 535 -8.62 1.05 28.99
C LEU A 535 -7.82 2.25 28.46
N MET A 536 -8.27 3.46 28.77
CA MET A 536 -7.58 4.69 28.37
C MET A 536 -6.20 4.81 29.00
N ARG A 537 -6.05 4.45 30.28
CA ARG A 537 -4.75 4.43 30.96
C ARG A 537 -3.76 3.46 30.30
N GLU A 538 -4.21 2.25 29.95
CA GLU A 538 -3.34 1.26 29.31
C GLU A 538 -2.93 1.69 27.88
N LEU A 539 -3.84 2.33 27.14
CA LEU A 539 -3.54 2.91 25.83
C LEU A 539 -2.52 4.05 25.92
N GLU A 540 -2.65 4.94 26.92
CA GLU A 540 -1.67 6.01 27.17
C GLU A 540 -0.28 5.44 27.48
N ARG A 541 -0.22 4.44 28.36
CA ARG A 541 1.02 3.77 28.73
C ARG A 541 1.67 3.09 27.53
N PHE A 542 0.89 2.37 26.73
CA PHE A 542 1.35 1.75 25.49
C PHE A 542 1.92 2.78 24.52
N ALA A 543 1.21 3.88 24.27
CA ALA A 543 1.64 4.92 23.34
C ALA A 543 2.92 5.62 23.82
N ASP A 544 3.10 5.79 25.13
CA ASP A 544 4.25 6.47 25.74
C ASP A 544 5.52 5.60 25.73
N GLN A 545 5.38 4.28 25.89
CA GLN A 545 6.52 3.38 26.10
C GLN A 545 6.80 2.42 24.94
N HIS A 546 5.78 1.96 24.21
CA HIS A 546 5.89 0.82 23.30
C HIS A 546 5.48 1.08 21.85
N MET A 547 5.11 2.30 21.47
CA MET A 547 4.68 2.60 20.10
C MET A 547 5.75 2.29 19.04
N LEU A 548 7.03 2.64 19.29
CA LEU A 548 8.11 2.32 18.34
C LEU A 548 8.44 0.82 18.31
N HIS A 549 8.42 0.15 19.46
CA HIS A 549 8.58 -1.30 19.56
C HIS A 549 7.47 -2.06 18.81
N TRP A 550 6.26 -1.51 18.83
CA TRP A 550 5.14 -2.03 18.07
C TRP A 550 5.32 -1.85 16.56
N PHE A 551 5.83 -0.69 16.09
CA PHE A 551 6.18 -0.51 14.68
C PHE A 551 7.27 -1.49 14.21
N GLU A 552 8.26 -1.76 15.06
CA GLU A 552 9.30 -2.75 14.80
C GLU A 552 8.69 -4.14 14.56
N VAL A 553 7.84 -4.62 15.48
CA VAL A 553 7.16 -5.91 15.34
C VAL A 553 6.31 -5.95 14.09
N LEU A 554 5.47 -4.94 13.86
CA LEU A 554 4.61 -4.87 12.67
C LEU A 554 5.42 -4.87 11.36
N SER A 555 6.59 -4.23 11.34
CA SER A 555 7.50 -4.30 10.20
C SER A 555 8.03 -5.72 9.98
N LEU A 556 8.50 -6.39 11.04
CA LEU A 556 9.05 -7.75 10.98
C LEU A 556 8.01 -8.78 10.51
N ILE A 557 6.74 -8.64 10.94
CA ILE A 557 5.64 -9.52 10.50
C ILE A 557 4.95 -9.06 9.21
N ARG A 558 5.43 -7.97 8.59
CA ARG A 558 4.92 -7.39 7.33
C ARG A 558 3.50 -6.82 7.40
N GLU A 559 3.08 -6.35 8.57
CA GLU A 559 1.76 -5.79 8.86
C GLU A 559 1.81 -4.30 9.30
N LEU A 560 2.82 -3.54 8.84
CA LEU A 560 3.00 -2.11 9.20
C LEU A 560 1.78 -1.23 8.84
N ASP A 561 1.00 -1.63 7.84
CA ASP A 561 -0.23 -0.94 7.44
C ASP A 561 -1.29 -0.92 8.54
N SER A 562 -1.30 -1.94 9.41
CA SER A 562 -2.21 -2.05 10.55
C SER A 562 -1.99 -0.92 11.57
N ALA A 563 -0.76 -0.39 11.68
CA ALA A 563 -0.44 0.71 12.58
C ALA A 563 -1.23 1.98 12.25
N HIS A 564 -1.33 2.33 10.98
CA HIS A 564 -2.05 3.52 10.52
C HIS A 564 -3.52 3.46 10.91
N ARG A 565 -4.17 2.32 10.62
CA ARG A 565 -5.59 2.09 10.91
C ARG A 565 -5.85 2.18 12.40
N ALA A 566 -5.02 1.51 13.19
CA ALA A 566 -5.16 1.48 14.64
C ALA A 566 -5.01 2.86 15.28
N ILE A 567 -4.01 3.65 14.87
CA ILE A 567 -3.82 5.01 15.39
C ILE A 567 -4.98 5.93 14.96
N LEU A 568 -5.43 5.83 13.71
CA LEU A 568 -6.57 6.62 13.20
C LEU A 568 -7.86 6.40 13.98
N VAL A 569 -8.17 5.12 14.29
CA VAL A 569 -9.34 4.77 15.11
C VAL A 569 -9.29 5.51 16.44
N VAL A 570 -8.12 5.54 17.10
CA VAL A 570 -7.96 6.21 18.39
C VAL A 570 -8.07 7.74 18.26
N LEU A 571 -7.43 8.33 17.26
CA LEU A 571 -7.46 9.80 17.06
C LEU A 571 -8.88 10.32 16.86
N ASN A 572 -9.74 9.59 16.14
CA ASN A 572 -11.15 9.95 15.95
C ASN A 572 -11.97 9.93 17.24
N LEU A 573 -11.50 9.22 18.27
CA LEU A 573 -12.18 9.08 19.55
C LEU A 573 -11.70 10.08 20.60
N LEU A 574 -10.53 10.70 20.41
CA LEU A 574 -9.90 11.56 21.40
C LEU A 574 -10.08 13.05 21.09
N PRO A 575 -10.21 13.89 22.13
CA PRO A 575 -10.18 15.33 21.94
C PRO A 575 -8.78 15.76 21.44
N PRO A 576 -8.69 16.66 20.44
CA PRO A 576 -7.42 17.10 19.85
C PRO A 576 -6.43 17.76 20.84
N SER A 577 -6.93 18.19 22.00
CA SER A 577 -6.16 18.86 23.04
C SER A 577 -5.37 17.92 23.95
N SER A 578 -5.61 16.60 23.92
CA SER A 578 -4.91 15.66 24.79
C SER A 578 -3.47 15.42 24.34
N ASP A 579 -2.55 15.23 25.29
CA ASP A 579 -1.16 14.88 24.97
C ASP A 579 -1.07 13.52 24.26
N LEU A 580 -1.96 12.57 24.59
CA LEU A 580 -2.07 11.31 23.86
C LEU A 580 -2.43 11.53 22.38
N HIS A 581 -3.41 12.40 22.08
CA HIS A 581 -3.77 12.72 20.71
C HIS A 581 -2.57 13.35 19.97
N ARG A 582 -1.81 14.24 20.61
CA ARG A 582 -0.61 14.84 20.00
C ARG A 582 0.46 13.77 19.73
N LEU A 583 0.75 12.90 20.70
CA LEU A 583 1.74 11.84 20.55
C LEU A 583 1.37 10.86 19.44
N LEU A 584 0.11 10.43 19.38
CA LEU A 584 -0.39 9.53 18.34
C LEU A 584 -0.44 10.22 16.97
N SER A 585 -0.78 11.51 16.91
CA SER A 585 -0.69 12.29 15.68
C SER A 585 0.75 12.42 15.18
N ASP A 586 1.71 12.62 16.08
CA ASP A 586 3.14 12.60 15.74
C ASP A 586 3.57 11.21 15.28
N GLY A 587 3.11 10.13 15.93
CA GLY A 587 3.33 8.74 15.53
C GLY A 587 2.81 8.43 14.13
N LEU A 588 1.61 8.92 13.81
CA LEU A 588 1.02 8.74 12.49
C LEU A 588 1.79 9.47 11.40
N ARG A 589 2.22 10.72 11.66
CA ARG A 589 3.11 11.47 10.75
C ARG A 589 4.46 10.79 10.60
N PHE A 590 5.00 10.26 11.69
CA PHE A 590 6.28 9.55 11.72
C PHE A 590 6.25 8.30 10.82
N ILE A 591 5.27 7.42 10.98
CA ILE A 591 5.15 6.25 10.10
C ILE A 591 4.89 6.70 8.66
N SER A 592 3.99 7.66 8.43
CA SER A 592 3.66 8.12 7.07
C SER A 592 4.90 8.66 6.34
N LYS A 593 5.77 9.37 7.05
CA LYS A 593 7.02 9.93 6.49
C LYS A 593 8.09 8.87 6.26
N PHE A 594 8.25 7.93 7.18
CA PHE A 594 9.34 6.94 7.15
C PHE A 594 8.89 5.53 6.77
N TYR A 595 7.71 5.39 6.18
CA TYR A 595 7.05 4.11 5.93
C TYR A 595 7.94 3.13 5.16
N GLN A 596 8.52 3.57 4.03
CA GLN A 596 9.35 2.70 3.19
C GLN A 596 10.60 2.22 3.93
N THR A 597 11.24 3.12 4.68
CA THR A 597 12.43 2.81 5.49
C THR A 597 12.09 1.78 6.58
N ILE A 598 11.02 2.02 7.35
CA ILE A 598 10.59 1.14 8.44
C ILE A 598 10.15 -0.22 7.89
N LYS A 599 9.41 -0.24 6.77
CA LYS A 599 8.95 -1.48 6.12
C LYS A 599 10.11 -2.34 5.60
N LEU A 600 11.13 -1.71 5.03
CA LEU A 600 12.31 -2.40 4.51
C LEU A 600 13.17 -2.96 5.66
N SER A 601 13.34 -2.18 6.73
CA SER A 601 14.14 -2.57 7.89
C SER A 601 13.58 -1.98 9.19
N ALA A 602 13.13 -2.86 10.07
CA ALA A 602 12.47 -2.51 11.31
C ALA A 602 13.39 -1.71 12.26
N LEU A 603 14.69 -2.02 12.29
CA LEU A 603 15.66 -1.35 13.15
C LEU A 603 15.95 0.09 12.71
N HIS A 604 15.73 0.43 11.44
CA HIS A 604 15.85 1.81 10.96
C HIS A 604 14.73 2.74 11.47
N THR A 605 13.73 2.22 12.18
CA THR A 605 12.81 3.01 13.04
C THR A 605 13.60 3.85 14.04
N TYR A 606 14.63 3.27 14.65
CA TYR A 606 15.45 3.94 15.67
C TYR A 606 16.68 4.62 15.06
N HIS A 607 17.39 3.93 14.16
CA HIS A 607 18.69 4.39 13.65
C HIS A 607 18.60 5.45 12.54
N SER A 608 17.47 5.57 11.84
CA SER A 608 17.30 6.57 10.78
C SER A 608 16.08 7.44 10.99
N ALA A 609 14.88 6.86 11.08
CA ALA A 609 13.63 7.62 11.14
C ALA A 609 13.58 8.56 12.36
N LEU A 610 13.91 8.07 13.55
CA LEU A 610 13.87 8.87 14.78
C LEU A 610 14.84 10.07 14.75
N ALA A 611 16.03 9.92 14.17
CA ALA A 611 17.03 10.98 14.09
C ALA A 611 16.62 12.17 13.20
N PHE A 612 15.74 11.95 12.22
CA PHE A 612 15.21 13.00 11.34
C PHE A 612 13.80 13.48 11.75
N THR A 613 13.30 13.03 12.90
CA THR A 613 12.02 13.48 13.44
C THR A 613 12.15 14.88 14.04
N PRO A 614 11.13 15.77 13.91
CA PRO A 614 11.24 17.12 14.44
C PRO A 614 11.46 17.18 15.94
N THR A 615 12.44 17.97 16.37
CA THR A 615 12.87 18.09 17.78
C THR A 615 11.80 18.68 18.69
N GLY A 616 10.87 19.46 18.12
CA GLY A 616 9.70 20.01 18.81
C GLY A 616 8.55 19.03 19.01
N SER A 617 8.54 17.89 18.30
CA SER A 617 7.47 16.88 18.40
C SER A 617 7.49 16.18 19.76
N LEU A 618 6.30 15.80 20.25
CA LEU A 618 6.18 15.06 21.50
C LEU A 618 6.79 13.66 21.36
N LEU A 619 6.64 13.03 20.18
CA LEU A 619 7.25 11.75 19.87
C LEU A 619 8.77 11.79 20.02
N TYR A 620 9.44 12.78 19.43
CA TYR A 620 10.89 12.92 19.54
C TYR A 620 11.31 13.07 21.01
N ARG A 621 10.66 13.96 21.76
CA ARG A 621 11.01 14.21 23.17
C ARG A 621 10.82 12.98 24.07
N ARG A 622 9.81 12.16 23.82
CA ARG A 622 9.54 10.92 24.56
C ARG A 622 10.54 9.82 24.22
N TYR A 623 10.73 9.54 22.93
CA TYR A 623 11.48 8.37 22.49
C TYR A 623 12.97 8.59 22.27
N PHE A 624 13.42 9.82 21.97
CA PHE A 624 14.83 10.08 21.68
C PHE A 624 15.74 9.84 22.90
N ASN A 625 15.33 10.28 24.09
CA ASN A 625 16.11 10.06 25.31
C ASN A 625 16.18 8.58 25.71
N GLY A 626 15.07 7.84 25.57
CA GLY A 626 15.06 6.38 25.81
C GLY A 626 15.88 5.60 24.78
N ALA A 627 15.86 6.03 23.52
CA ALA A 627 16.68 5.46 22.46
C ALA A 627 18.18 5.72 22.70
N ILE A 628 18.60 6.89 23.21
CA ILE A 628 20.01 7.17 23.52
C ILE A 628 20.57 6.18 24.57
N HIS A 629 19.75 5.75 25.54
CA HIS A 629 20.17 4.78 26.56
C HIS A 629 20.31 3.36 26.02
N ASN A 630 19.46 2.95 25.07
CA ASN A 630 19.49 1.61 24.46
C ASN A 630 20.34 1.54 23.18
N THR A 631 20.63 2.68 22.56
CA THR A 631 21.42 2.81 21.33
C THR A 631 22.47 3.90 21.53
N SER A 632 23.66 3.50 21.97
CA SER A 632 24.84 4.37 22.10
C SER A 632 25.40 4.85 20.73
N HIS A 633 24.60 4.75 19.66
CA HIS A 633 25.03 4.68 18.27
C HIS A 633 24.40 5.69 17.31
N VAL A 634 23.49 6.55 17.79
CA VAL A 634 22.77 7.51 16.93
C VAL A 634 23.68 8.68 16.53
N SER A 635 23.71 9.00 15.23
CA SER A 635 24.43 10.17 14.72
C SER A 635 23.75 11.47 15.12
N ASP A 636 24.52 12.48 15.54
CA ASP A 636 24.01 13.81 15.86
C ASP A 636 23.61 14.54 14.57
N VAL A 637 22.31 14.69 14.33
CA VAL A 637 21.75 15.47 13.21
C VAL A 637 21.55 16.91 13.67
N THR A 638 22.28 17.85 13.07
CA THR A 638 22.11 19.29 13.35
C THR A 638 21.56 20.02 12.14
N GLY A 639 20.50 20.81 12.36
CA GLY A 639 19.76 21.47 11.28
C GLY A 639 18.55 20.70 10.74
N GLY A 640 18.08 19.67 11.47
CA GLY A 640 16.76 19.09 11.26
C GLY A 640 15.63 20.11 11.54
N PRO A 641 14.39 19.82 11.11
CA PRO A 641 13.28 20.74 11.29
C PRO A 641 12.81 20.78 12.75
N ASP A 642 12.45 21.96 13.27
CA ASP A 642 11.93 22.08 14.64
C ASP A 642 10.49 21.56 14.77
N ASN A 643 9.69 21.75 13.72
CA ASN A 643 8.33 21.26 13.59
C ASN A 643 8.20 20.35 12.37
N TRP A 644 7.16 19.54 12.29
CA TRP A 644 6.83 18.82 11.06
C TRP A 644 6.72 19.80 9.88
N ASP A 645 7.23 19.39 8.73
CA ASP A 645 7.09 20.13 7.49
C ASP A 645 5.62 20.17 7.02
N THR A 646 5.35 21.05 6.06
CA THR A 646 4.02 21.12 5.43
C THR A 646 3.70 19.83 4.70
N LEU A 647 4.68 19.05 4.23
CA LEU A 647 4.45 17.77 3.58
C LEU A 647 3.95 16.74 4.61
N VAL A 648 2.69 16.32 4.46
CA VAL A 648 2.04 15.31 5.29
C VAL A 648 2.47 13.92 4.89
N ALA A 649 2.42 13.60 3.59
CA ALA A 649 2.74 12.27 3.10
C ALA A 649 3.16 12.27 1.62
N ARG A 650 3.99 11.27 1.27
CA ARG A 650 4.30 10.87 -0.11
C ARG A 650 3.74 9.49 -0.35
N LEU A 651 2.83 9.41 -1.30
CA LEU A 651 1.99 8.24 -1.53
C LEU A 651 2.32 7.63 -2.87
N SER A 652 2.44 6.30 -2.89
CA SER A 652 2.71 5.59 -4.14
C SER A 652 1.40 5.21 -4.82
N HIS A 653 1.04 5.95 -5.86
CA HIS A 653 0.04 5.53 -6.82
C HIS A 653 0.58 4.37 -7.69
N GLY A 654 1.87 4.40 -8.04
CA GLY A 654 2.58 3.33 -8.76
C GLY A 654 2.58 3.48 -10.29
N GLU A 655 1.80 4.41 -10.83
CA GLU A 655 1.73 4.78 -12.25
C GLU A 655 1.44 6.28 -12.37
N GLN A 656 1.71 6.87 -13.54
CA GLN A 656 1.59 8.31 -13.80
C GLN A 656 0.21 8.89 -13.44
N VAL A 657 0.18 9.79 -12.47
CA VAL A 657 -1.08 10.38 -11.99
C VAL A 657 -1.63 11.40 -13.00
N ASP A 658 -2.79 11.10 -13.57
CA ASP A 658 -3.49 11.95 -14.53
C ASP A 658 -4.33 13.05 -13.87
N ASP A 659 -4.83 12.79 -12.65
CA ASP A 659 -5.80 13.67 -11.98
C ASP A 659 -5.77 13.48 -10.46
N VAL A 660 -6.06 14.56 -9.73
CA VAL A 660 -6.17 14.60 -8.27
C VAL A 660 -7.35 15.48 -7.86
N GLN A 661 -8.20 15.00 -6.95
CA GLN A 661 -9.39 15.70 -6.50
C GLN A 661 -9.59 15.51 -4.99
N PHE A 662 -10.08 16.52 -4.26
CA PHE A 662 -10.52 16.39 -2.86
C PHE A 662 -12.03 16.19 -2.76
N SER A 663 -12.47 15.48 -1.73
CA SER A 663 -13.88 15.40 -1.37
C SER A 663 -14.38 16.71 -0.76
N LEU A 664 -15.65 17.07 -0.99
CA LEU A 664 -16.27 18.30 -0.46
C LEU A 664 -16.21 18.42 1.07
N ASN A 665 -16.18 17.30 1.80
CA ASN A 665 -16.08 17.26 3.26
C ASN A 665 -14.63 17.28 3.79
N ASN A 666 -13.62 17.41 2.92
CA ASN A 666 -12.19 17.43 3.25
C ASN A 666 -11.64 16.17 3.94
N THR A 667 -12.40 15.08 4.02
CA THR A 667 -11.94 13.85 4.69
C THR A 667 -11.09 12.98 3.78
N MET A 668 -11.27 13.07 2.46
CA MET A 668 -10.60 12.21 1.49
C MET A 668 -10.10 13.00 0.28
N PHE A 669 -9.16 12.41 -0.43
CA PHE A 669 -8.81 12.84 -1.77
C PHE A 669 -8.53 11.61 -2.64
N ALA A 670 -8.67 11.76 -3.95
CA ALA A 670 -8.49 10.67 -4.89
C ALA A 670 -7.41 11.04 -5.89
N SER A 671 -6.60 10.06 -6.26
CA SER A 671 -5.69 10.15 -7.39
C SER A 671 -6.05 9.10 -8.43
N ARG A 672 -5.87 9.46 -9.70
CA ARG A 672 -6.31 8.64 -10.84
C ARG A 672 -5.17 8.43 -11.83
N SER A 673 -4.90 7.17 -12.18
CA SER A 673 -3.97 6.75 -13.25
C SER A 673 -4.38 5.37 -13.76
N GLY A 674 -5.32 5.27 -14.70
CA GLY A 674 -5.91 3.99 -15.13
C GLY A 674 -6.64 3.19 -14.03
N VAL A 675 -6.44 3.53 -12.77
CA VAL A 675 -7.02 3.04 -11.53
C VAL A 675 -7.27 4.26 -10.66
N LEU A 676 -8.33 4.23 -9.84
CA LEU A 676 -8.58 5.25 -8.86
C LEU A 676 -8.13 4.77 -7.49
N LYS A 677 -7.31 5.55 -6.80
CA LYS A 677 -6.99 5.34 -5.39
C LYS A 677 -7.59 6.47 -4.58
N VAL A 678 -8.36 6.12 -3.55
CA VAL A 678 -8.90 7.06 -2.56
C VAL A 678 -8.01 7.00 -1.33
N TRP A 679 -7.67 8.17 -0.81
CA TRP A 679 -6.78 8.37 0.31
C TRP A 679 -7.46 9.22 1.38
N ASP A 680 -7.09 9.01 2.63
CA ASP A 680 -7.46 9.89 3.73
C ASP A 680 -6.70 11.22 3.59
N ALA A 681 -7.43 12.33 3.60
CA ALA A 681 -6.86 13.67 3.39
C ALA A 681 -6.13 14.23 4.62
N ALA A 682 -6.30 13.64 5.80
CA ALA A 682 -5.58 14.05 6.99
C ALA A 682 -4.19 13.41 7.08
N THR A 683 -4.05 12.20 6.57
CA THR A 683 -2.91 11.30 6.83
C THR A 683 -2.22 10.79 5.58
N GLY A 684 -2.90 10.80 4.43
CA GLY A 684 -2.42 10.22 3.18
C GLY A 684 -2.58 8.69 3.12
N THR A 685 -3.24 8.05 4.08
CA THR A 685 -3.40 6.59 4.07
C THR A 685 -4.36 6.12 2.97
N PRO A 686 -4.14 4.96 2.32
CA PRO A 686 -5.05 4.44 1.30
C PRO A 686 -6.35 3.92 1.94
N VAL A 687 -7.48 4.44 1.50
CA VAL A 687 -8.83 4.03 1.93
C VAL A 687 -9.37 2.93 1.01
N SER A 688 -9.32 3.14 -0.31
CA SER A 688 -9.83 2.18 -1.28
C SER A 688 -9.12 2.30 -2.63
N MET A 689 -9.22 1.23 -3.44
CA MET A 689 -8.70 1.18 -4.80
C MET A 689 -9.80 0.67 -5.72
N ILE A 690 -10.26 1.51 -6.63
CA ILE A 690 -11.30 1.19 -7.61
C ILE A 690 -10.64 1.04 -8.97
N ARG A 691 -10.72 -0.16 -9.55
CA ARG A 691 -10.12 -0.47 -10.85
C ARG A 691 -11.16 -0.31 -11.96
N GLY A 692 -10.77 0.35 -13.05
CA GLY A 692 -11.65 0.58 -14.19
C GLY A 692 -10.91 1.19 -15.37
N SER A 693 -11.26 0.78 -16.59
CA SER A 693 -10.60 1.32 -17.81
C SER A 693 -10.77 2.83 -17.96
N SER A 694 -11.87 3.38 -17.47
CA SER A 694 -12.12 4.81 -17.40
C SER A 694 -13.02 5.11 -16.20
N LEU A 695 -12.69 6.15 -15.46
CA LEU A 695 -13.23 6.41 -14.13
C LEU A 695 -13.70 7.86 -14.02
N ALA A 696 -14.87 8.05 -13.41
CA ALA A 696 -15.47 9.33 -13.04
C ALA A 696 -15.83 9.32 -11.55
N ILE A 697 -15.78 10.49 -10.92
CA ILE A 697 -15.90 10.67 -9.48
C ILE A 697 -16.94 11.75 -9.20
N ALA A 698 -17.85 11.52 -8.25
CA ALA A 698 -18.71 12.57 -7.73
C ALA A 698 -17.93 13.45 -6.73
N ASN A 699 -18.21 14.76 -6.69
CA ASN A 699 -17.41 15.71 -5.89
C ASN A 699 -17.40 15.43 -4.37
N ASP A 700 -18.44 14.81 -3.83
CA ASP A 700 -18.51 14.41 -2.41
C ASP A 700 -17.91 13.03 -2.12
N PHE A 701 -17.43 12.34 -3.16
CA PHE A 701 -16.93 10.98 -3.16
C PHE A 701 -17.96 9.92 -2.78
N SER A 702 -19.26 10.25 -2.68
CA SER A 702 -20.31 9.26 -2.36
C SER A 702 -20.45 8.18 -3.44
N THR A 703 -20.13 8.53 -4.69
CA THR A 703 -20.33 7.66 -5.86
C THR A 703 -19.15 7.78 -6.81
N PHE A 704 -18.61 6.64 -7.20
CA PHE A 704 -17.61 6.51 -8.26
C PHE A 704 -18.22 5.73 -9.42
N ALA A 705 -17.91 6.11 -10.66
CA ALA A 705 -18.33 5.35 -11.84
C ALA A 705 -17.12 4.80 -12.57
N SER A 706 -17.11 3.50 -12.80
CA SER A 706 -16.24 2.85 -13.79
C SER A 706 -17.05 2.66 -15.06
N PHE A 707 -16.49 3.04 -16.20
CA PHE A 707 -17.14 2.83 -17.49
C PHE A 707 -16.21 2.15 -18.49
N LYS A 708 -16.79 1.20 -19.22
CA LYS A 708 -16.11 0.45 -20.27
C LYS A 708 -17.12 0.06 -21.35
N ASP A 709 -16.70 0.25 -22.59
CA ASP A 709 -17.50 -0.02 -23.78
C ASP A 709 -18.89 0.63 -23.64
N ASN A 710 -19.97 -0.10 -23.46
CA ASN A 710 -21.32 0.46 -23.33
C ASN A 710 -21.90 0.40 -21.91
N THR A 711 -21.08 0.10 -20.89
CA THR A 711 -21.53 -0.09 -19.50
C THR A 711 -20.93 0.94 -18.55
N ILE A 712 -21.75 1.40 -17.59
CA ILE A 712 -21.34 2.21 -16.44
C ILE A 712 -21.68 1.43 -15.18
N LYS A 713 -20.70 1.18 -14.33
CA LYS A 713 -20.84 0.56 -13.01
C LYS A 713 -20.59 1.59 -11.92
N LEU A 714 -21.43 1.60 -10.90
CA LEU A 714 -21.31 2.52 -9.76
C LEU A 714 -20.72 1.82 -8.53
N TYR A 715 -19.84 2.53 -7.84
CA TYR A 715 -19.15 2.08 -6.63
C TYR A 715 -19.33 3.11 -5.49
N ASN A 716 -19.34 2.62 -4.26
CA ASN A 716 -19.25 3.40 -3.03
C ASN A 716 -17.80 3.80 -2.71
N THR A 717 -17.59 4.67 -1.72
CA THR A 717 -16.27 5.08 -1.16
C THR A 717 -15.38 3.93 -0.73
N ASN A 718 -15.95 2.90 -0.11
CA ASN A 718 -15.23 1.71 0.31
C ASN A 718 -14.82 0.80 -0.86
N GLY A 719 -15.22 1.13 -2.10
CA GLY A 719 -14.96 0.34 -3.30
C GLY A 719 -16.00 -0.75 -3.58
N SER A 720 -17.09 -0.83 -2.80
CA SER A 720 -18.16 -1.80 -3.05
C SER A 720 -19.09 -1.36 -4.18
N GLU A 721 -19.58 -2.31 -4.99
CA GLU A 721 -20.49 -2.01 -6.09
C GLU A 721 -21.89 -1.66 -5.57
N ARG A 722 -22.49 -0.56 -6.04
CA ARG A 722 -23.86 -0.12 -5.65
C ARG A 722 -25.00 -0.95 -6.27
N GLY A 723 -24.69 -2.01 -7.00
CA GLY A 723 -25.69 -2.86 -7.68
C GLY A 723 -26.36 -2.23 -8.90
N VAL A 724 -26.22 -0.92 -9.14
CA VAL A 724 -26.77 -0.23 -10.32
C VAL A 724 -25.74 -0.26 -11.46
N THR A 725 -26.06 -0.98 -12.53
CA THR A 725 -25.30 -0.97 -13.80
C THR A 725 -26.14 -0.31 -14.88
N LEU A 726 -25.63 0.77 -15.47
CA LEU A 726 -26.28 1.46 -16.60
C LEU A 726 -25.72 0.90 -17.91
N VAL A 727 -26.61 0.43 -18.78
CA VAL A 727 -26.25 -0.05 -20.12
C VAL A 727 -26.71 0.98 -21.15
N THR A 728 -25.84 1.30 -22.09
CA THR A 728 -26.07 2.30 -23.13
C THR A 728 -26.10 1.65 -24.52
N GLY A 729 -26.72 2.31 -25.50
CA GLY A 729 -26.86 1.77 -26.86
C GLY A 729 -25.59 1.87 -27.72
N ALA A 730 -24.57 2.58 -27.26
CA ALA A 730 -23.33 2.83 -27.99
C ALA A 730 -22.14 2.92 -27.02
N LYS A 731 -20.91 3.00 -27.54
CA LYS A 731 -19.71 3.05 -26.71
C LYS A 731 -19.61 4.39 -25.97
N ILE A 732 -19.34 4.34 -24.67
CA ILE A 732 -19.20 5.50 -23.80
C ILE A 732 -17.83 6.14 -24.03
N PHE A 733 -17.83 7.45 -24.29
CA PHE A 733 -16.63 8.27 -24.42
C PHE A 733 -16.26 9.02 -23.15
N GLY A 734 -17.23 9.38 -22.31
CA GLY A 734 -16.99 10.10 -21.06
C GLY A 734 -18.20 10.06 -20.15
N VAL A 735 -17.96 10.15 -18.84
CA VAL A 735 -18.98 10.16 -17.79
C VAL A 735 -18.68 11.31 -16.82
N ALA A 736 -19.73 12.03 -16.40
CA ALA A 736 -19.70 12.99 -15.32
C ALA A 736 -20.77 12.64 -14.29
N ILE A 737 -20.48 12.88 -13.01
CA ILE A 737 -21.38 12.54 -11.90
C ILE A 737 -21.56 13.79 -11.03
N SER A 738 -22.80 14.05 -10.63
CA SER A 738 -23.11 15.04 -9.61
C SER A 738 -23.77 14.35 -8.43
N SER A 739 -23.15 14.47 -7.26
CA SER A 739 -23.70 13.96 -6.00
C SER A 739 -24.85 14.80 -5.47
N GLU A 740 -24.71 16.13 -5.51
CA GLU A 740 -25.73 17.05 -4.98
C GLU A 740 -27.06 16.95 -5.72
N SER A 741 -27.02 16.81 -7.05
CA SER A 741 -28.25 16.61 -7.84
C SER A 741 -28.66 15.14 -7.94
N GLY A 742 -27.79 14.20 -7.55
CA GLY A 742 -28.00 12.77 -7.73
C GLY A 742 -28.15 12.40 -9.22
N ARG A 743 -27.20 12.83 -10.05
CA ARG A 743 -27.27 12.70 -11.52
C ARG A 743 -25.99 12.11 -12.11
N ILE A 744 -26.16 11.34 -13.19
CA ILE A 744 -25.07 10.77 -13.99
C ILE A 744 -25.29 11.17 -15.44
N ALA A 745 -24.25 11.66 -16.08
CA ALA A 745 -24.21 12.14 -17.45
C ALA A 745 -23.19 11.30 -18.22
N ALA A 746 -23.54 10.76 -19.39
CA ALA A 746 -22.59 10.07 -20.26
C ALA A 746 -22.72 10.48 -21.72
N GLY A 747 -21.57 10.73 -22.36
CA GLY A 747 -21.46 10.97 -23.80
C GLY A 747 -21.10 9.68 -24.53
N LEU A 748 -21.82 9.37 -25.60
CA LEU A 748 -21.73 8.14 -26.38
C LEU A 748 -21.09 8.37 -27.76
N SER A 749 -20.62 7.28 -28.37
CA SER A 749 -19.86 7.31 -29.63
C SER A 749 -20.69 7.57 -30.87
N ASP A 750 -21.99 7.40 -30.78
CA ASP A 750 -22.97 7.75 -31.81
C ASP A 750 -23.34 9.24 -31.79
N GLY A 751 -22.72 10.03 -30.90
CA GLY A 751 -23.02 11.44 -30.69
C GLY A 751 -24.24 11.70 -29.81
N THR A 752 -24.72 10.68 -29.09
CA THR A 752 -25.79 10.82 -28.10
C THR A 752 -25.20 11.13 -26.72
N PHE A 753 -25.82 12.07 -26.01
CA PHE A 753 -25.59 12.36 -24.60
C PHE A 753 -26.79 11.87 -23.79
N CYS A 754 -26.56 11.14 -22.70
CA CYS A 754 -27.60 10.57 -21.85
C CYS A 754 -27.45 11.04 -20.40
N LEU A 755 -28.59 11.30 -19.75
CA LEU A 755 -28.69 11.76 -18.36
C LEU A 755 -29.56 10.78 -17.56
N TRP A 756 -29.07 10.34 -16.40
CA TRP A 756 -29.74 9.40 -15.50
C TRP A 756 -29.81 9.95 -14.07
N ASN A 757 -30.76 9.39 -13.31
CA ASN A 757 -30.79 9.49 -11.85
C ASN A 757 -29.81 8.47 -11.23
N SER A 758 -28.93 8.92 -10.33
CA SER A 758 -27.89 8.08 -9.74
C SER A 758 -28.40 7.06 -8.70
N GLY A 759 -29.57 7.28 -8.10
CA GLY A 759 -30.13 6.42 -7.06
C GLY A 759 -30.89 5.22 -7.59
N ASN A 760 -31.70 5.39 -8.64
CA ASN A 760 -32.54 4.34 -9.20
C ASN A 760 -32.16 3.92 -10.63
N GLY A 761 -31.19 4.60 -11.26
CA GLY A 761 -30.75 4.32 -12.63
C GLY A 761 -31.76 4.70 -13.72
N GLY A 762 -32.83 5.41 -13.39
CA GLY A 762 -33.83 5.86 -14.36
C GLY A 762 -33.25 6.86 -15.36
N LEU A 763 -33.45 6.61 -16.66
CA LEU A 763 -33.07 7.52 -17.74
C LEU A 763 -34.00 8.75 -17.71
N ILE A 764 -33.42 9.93 -17.58
CA ILE A 764 -34.13 11.23 -17.55
C ILE A 764 -34.28 11.76 -18.97
N GLY A 765 -33.21 11.68 -19.76
CA GLY A 765 -33.22 12.19 -21.13
C GLY A 765 -32.05 11.70 -21.95
N SER A 766 -32.26 11.64 -23.26
CA SER A 766 -31.22 11.42 -24.26
C SER A 766 -31.27 12.53 -25.30
N PHE A 767 -30.11 13.06 -25.65
CA PHE A 767 -29.97 14.24 -26.49
C PHE A 767 -28.92 13.98 -27.56
N ARG A 768 -29.18 14.33 -28.81
CA ARG A 768 -28.20 14.24 -29.90
C ARG A 768 -27.31 15.48 -29.91
N GLU A 769 -26.18 15.41 -30.62
CA GLU A 769 -25.16 16.48 -30.82
C GLU A 769 -23.93 16.45 -29.89
N PHE A 770 -23.58 15.33 -29.23
CA PHE A 770 -22.34 15.21 -28.46
C PHE A 770 -21.11 15.00 -29.37
N ALA A 771 -20.04 15.78 -29.18
CA ALA A 771 -18.77 15.58 -29.86
C ALA A 771 -17.90 14.53 -29.15
N GLY A 772 -18.00 13.27 -29.57
CA GLY A 772 -17.04 12.22 -29.18
C GLY A 772 -16.04 11.96 -30.30
N ASN A 773 -14.78 12.37 -30.16
CA ASN A 773 -13.74 12.08 -31.16
C ASN A 773 -12.45 11.55 -30.50
N TYR A 774 -11.86 10.48 -31.06
CA TYR A 774 -10.79 9.69 -30.43
C TYR A 774 -9.49 10.44 -30.09
N ARG A 775 -9.30 11.65 -30.62
CA ARG A 775 -8.09 12.47 -30.36
C ARG A 775 -8.24 13.46 -29.20
N TYR A 776 -9.45 13.74 -28.71
CA TYR A 776 -9.71 14.78 -27.70
C TYR A 776 -10.81 14.35 -26.72
N ARG A 777 -10.55 14.40 -25.40
CA ARG A 777 -11.60 14.23 -24.38
C ARG A 777 -12.57 15.42 -24.51
N GLY A 778 -13.75 15.22 -25.09
CA GLY A 778 -14.80 16.23 -25.16
C GLY A 778 -15.16 16.73 -23.76
N CYS A 779 -15.51 18.01 -23.62
CA CYS A 779 -15.99 18.54 -22.35
C CYS A 779 -17.31 17.84 -21.99
N LEU A 780 -17.38 17.29 -20.79
CA LEU A 780 -18.59 16.81 -20.13
C LEU A 780 -18.39 16.99 -18.63
N GLN A 781 -19.01 18.01 -18.04
CA GLN A 781 -18.77 18.37 -16.63
C GLN A 781 -20.02 18.99 -16.01
N PHE A 782 -20.35 18.59 -14.77
CA PHE A 782 -21.33 19.27 -13.94
C PHE A 782 -20.69 20.46 -13.20
N SER A 783 -21.48 21.50 -12.91
CA SER A 783 -21.09 22.49 -11.90
C SER A 783 -20.90 21.80 -10.54
N ALA A 784 -20.15 22.42 -9.64
CA ALA A 784 -19.95 21.88 -8.29
C ALA A 784 -21.29 21.57 -7.58
N THR A 785 -22.27 22.46 -7.77
CA THR A 785 -23.64 22.37 -7.24
C THR A 785 -24.54 21.34 -7.94
N GLY A 786 -24.10 20.77 -9.06
CA GLY A 786 -24.93 19.89 -9.89
C GLY A 786 -26.07 20.56 -10.66
N ALA A 787 -26.35 21.84 -10.42
CA ALA A 787 -27.44 22.58 -11.05
C ALA A 787 -27.24 22.83 -12.55
N ARG A 788 -26.00 22.75 -13.04
CA ARG A 788 -25.63 23.00 -14.44
C ARG A 788 -24.79 21.86 -14.99
N LEU A 789 -24.94 21.60 -16.28
CA LEU A 789 -24.19 20.61 -17.03
C LEU A 789 -23.68 21.24 -18.33
N ALA A 790 -22.38 21.16 -18.58
CA ALA A 790 -21.79 21.58 -19.84
C ALA A 790 -21.28 20.38 -20.64
N TYR A 791 -21.50 20.38 -21.96
CA TYR A 791 -20.88 19.42 -22.86
C TYR A 791 -20.51 20.02 -24.22
N SER A 792 -19.52 19.43 -24.89
CA SER A 792 -19.09 19.85 -26.23
C SER A 792 -19.99 19.29 -27.33
N SER A 793 -20.40 20.15 -28.26
CA SER A 793 -21.15 19.77 -29.45
C SER A 793 -20.27 19.54 -30.68
N THR A 794 -20.72 18.71 -31.62
CA THR A 794 -20.03 18.40 -32.89
C THR A 794 -19.70 19.63 -33.73
N ASN A 795 -20.43 20.73 -33.52
CA ASN A 795 -20.24 21.99 -34.23
C ASN A 795 -19.27 22.96 -33.53
N GLY A 796 -18.56 22.54 -32.47
CA GLY A 796 -17.60 23.38 -31.76
C GLY A 796 -18.24 24.38 -30.78
N VAL A 797 -19.49 24.14 -30.39
CA VAL A 797 -20.23 24.96 -29.41
C VAL A 797 -20.31 24.21 -28.09
N VAL A 798 -20.06 24.89 -26.97
CA VAL A 798 -20.30 24.30 -25.64
C VAL A 798 -21.78 24.50 -25.29
N LYS A 799 -22.50 23.40 -25.06
CA LYS A 799 -23.91 23.41 -24.71
C LYS A 799 -24.04 23.46 -23.20
N LEU A 800 -24.79 24.44 -22.69
CA LEU A 800 -25.11 24.57 -21.28
C LEU A 800 -26.55 24.10 -21.03
N ARG A 801 -26.71 23.11 -20.15
CA ARG A 801 -28.00 22.52 -19.77
C ARG A 801 -28.23 22.62 -18.26
N ASP A 802 -29.51 22.55 -17.90
CA ASP A 802 -29.93 22.27 -16.54
C ASP A 802 -29.45 20.86 -16.13
N GLY A 803 -28.78 20.76 -14.99
CA GLY A 803 -28.20 19.50 -14.54
C GLY A 803 -29.22 18.49 -13.98
N ILE A 804 -30.42 18.96 -13.59
CA ILE A 804 -31.45 18.16 -12.92
C ILE A 804 -32.41 17.55 -13.94
N GLU A 805 -32.93 18.38 -14.85
CA GLU A 805 -33.93 18.04 -15.87
C GLU A 805 -33.32 17.84 -17.27
N GLY A 806 -32.09 18.33 -17.50
CA GLY A 806 -31.45 18.24 -18.81
C GLY A 806 -31.95 19.25 -19.84
N ARG A 807 -32.73 20.28 -19.44
CA ARG A 807 -33.21 21.33 -20.35
C ARG A 807 -32.05 22.17 -20.92
N LEU A 808 -32.09 22.54 -22.20
CA LEU A 808 -31.11 23.46 -22.79
C LEU A 808 -31.31 24.88 -22.23
N ILE A 809 -30.23 25.46 -21.69
CA ILE A 809 -30.18 26.83 -21.20
C ILE A 809 -29.60 27.71 -22.30
N ALA A 810 -28.38 27.40 -22.76
CA ALA A 810 -27.67 28.23 -23.73
C ALA A 810 -26.69 27.45 -24.61
N ASN A 811 -26.37 28.07 -25.75
CA ASN A 811 -25.32 27.64 -26.66
C ASN A 811 -24.15 28.63 -26.54
N LEU A 812 -23.04 28.21 -25.92
CA LEU A 812 -21.87 29.05 -25.70
C LEU A 812 -20.96 28.96 -26.93
N ASP A 813 -20.99 30.00 -27.76
CA ASP A 813 -20.17 30.07 -28.98
C ASP A 813 -18.71 30.42 -28.65
N CYS A 814 -17.84 29.42 -28.72
CA CYS A 814 -16.42 29.55 -28.43
C CYS A 814 -15.62 30.23 -29.56
N GLY A 815 -16.20 30.38 -30.77
CA GLY A 815 -15.58 31.15 -31.87
C GLY A 815 -14.39 30.49 -32.58
N SER A 816 -14.17 29.19 -32.43
CA SER A 816 -13.14 28.46 -33.17
C SER A 816 -13.72 27.21 -33.84
N LYS A 817 -13.26 26.90 -35.06
CA LYS A 817 -13.59 25.65 -35.76
C LYS A 817 -12.49 24.59 -35.59
N ASP A 818 -11.40 24.94 -34.89
CA ASP A 818 -10.27 24.06 -34.63
C ASP A 818 -10.44 23.34 -33.29
N PHE A 819 -10.81 22.06 -33.36
CA PHE A 819 -11.09 21.19 -32.21
C PHE A 819 -9.85 20.75 -31.41
N SER A 820 -8.66 21.26 -31.76
CA SER A 820 -7.40 20.66 -31.36
C SER A 820 -6.97 21.00 -29.93
N PHE A 821 -7.45 22.10 -29.31
CA PHE A 821 -6.94 22.53 -28.00
C PHE A 821 -7.85 23.47 -27.21
N TRP A 822 -8.96 22.97 -26.65
CA TRP A 822 -9.85 23.78 -25.80
C TRP A 822 -9.89 23.29 -24.34
N ARG A 823 -10.16 24.20 -23.41
CA ARG A 823 -10.40 23.94 -21.98
C ARG A 823 -11.68 24.62 -21.54
N VAL A 824 -12.41 23.96 -20.65
CA VAL A 824 -13.64 24.47 -20.04
C VAL A 824 -13.56 24.24 -18.53
N ALA A 825 -13.91 25.24 -17.73
CA ALA A 825 -13.92 25.15 -16.29
C ALA A 825 -15.10 25.93 -15.69
N PHE A 826 -15.85 25.32 -14.77
CA PHE A 826 -16.83 26.01 -13.94
C PHE A 826 -16.15 26.68 -12.74
N SER A 827 -16.69 27.81 -12.28
CA SER A 827 -16.36 28.36 -10.97
C SER A 827 -16.79 27.42 -9.84
N GLY A 828 -16.15 27.52 -8.68
CA GLY A 828 -16.44 26.67 -7.52
C GLY A 828 -17.87 26.81 -6.98
N ASP A 829 -18.46 28.01 -7.08
CA ASP A 829 -19.86 28.30 -6.76
C ASP A 829 -20.84 27.90 -7.89
N GLY A 830 -20.32 27.51 -9.05
CA GLY A 830 -21.09 27.16 -10.24
C GLY A 830 -21.78 28.33 -10.95
N THR A 831 -21.52 29.60 -10.60
CA THR A 831 -22.17 30.80 -11.17
C THR A 831 -21.58 31.27 -12.51
N ARG A 832 -20.38 30.80 -12.84
CA ARG A 832 -19.63 31.16 -14.06
C ARG A 832 -19.04 29.93 -14.74
N ILE A 833 -18.82 30.03 -16.04
CA ILE A 833 -18.09 29.05 -16.84
C ILE A 833 -17.10 29.77 -17.73
N ALA A 834 -15.85 29.32 -17.72
CA ALA A 834 -14.79 29.86 -18.56
C ALA A 834 -14.43 28.86 -19.66
N THR A 835 -14.19 29.39 -20.86
CA THR A 835 -13.79 28.62 -22.04
C THR A 835 -12.54 29.23 -22.63
N LEU A 836 -11.49 28.42 -22.76
CA LEU A 836 -10.21 28.80 -23.35
C LEU A 836 -10.01 28.05 -24.68
N SER A 837 -9.64 28.80 -25.71
CA SER A 837 -9.25 28.32 -27.02
C SER A 837 -7.87 28.88 -27.39
N PHE A 838 -7.27 28.39 -28.48
CA PHE A 838 -5.98 28.89 -28.97
C PHE A 838 -5.91 30.40 -29.20
N SER A 839 -7.05 31.07 -29.42
CA SER A 839 -7.08 32.49 -29.78
C SER A 839 -7.95 33.34 -28.86
N ASN A 840 -8.75 32.73 -27.98
CA ASN A 840 -9.74 33.46 -27.19
C ASN A 840 -9.95 32.82 -25.81
N LEU A 841 -10.02 33.66 -24.79
CA LEU A 841 -10.57 33.34 -23.47
C LEU A 841 -11.92 34.04 -23.31
N LYS A 842 -12.96 33.28 -23.02
CA LYS A 842 -14.32 33.78 -22.79
C LYS A 842 -14.84 33.34 -21.42
N LEU A 843 -15.54 34.24 -20.75
CA LEU A 843 -16.23 34.00 -19.48
C LEU A 843 -17.73 34.18 -19.70
N TRP A 844 -18.52 33.22 -19.21
CA TRP A 844 -19.96 33.21 -19.37
C TRP A 844 -20.66 33.09 -18.01
N SER A 845 -21.87 33.61 -17.94
CA SER A 845 -22.80 33.36 -16.85
C SER A 845 -23.37 31.94 -17.00
N SER A 846 -23.40 31.18 -15.92
CA SER A 846 -23.99 29.83 -15.94
C SER A 846 -25.51 29.85 -15.79
N GLU A 847 -26.10 30.98 -15.41
CA GLU A 847 -27.53 31.10 -15.14
C GLU A 847 -28.35 31.15 -16.44
N ASP A 848 -27.94 32.03 -17.34
CA ASP A 848 -28.60 32.39 -18.60
C ASP A 848 -27.70 32.14 -19.82
N GLY A 849 -26.40 31.87 -19.63
CA GLY A 849 -25.44 31.69 -20.71
C GLY A 849 -24.96 32.98 -21.35
N GLU A 850 -25.21 34.14 -20.72
CA GLU A 850 -24.74 35.42 -21.25
C GLU A 850 -23.22 35.54 -21.19
N LEU A 851 -22.64 36.18 -22.21
CA LEU A 851 -21.21 36.45 -22.26
C LEU A 851 -20.85 37.57 -21.28
N VAL A 852 -20.06 37.24 -20.26
CA VAL A 852 -19.59 38.19 -19.24
C VAL A 852 -18.39 38.99 -19.75
N GLY A 853 -17.48 38.34 -20.46
CA GLY A 853 -16.29 38.99 -21.03
C GLY A 853 -15.50 38.10 -22.00
N VAL A 854 -14.71 38.76 -22.86
CA VAL A 854 -13.83 38.12 -23.85
C VAL A 854 -12.47 38.82 -23.88
N THR A 855 -11.42 38.07 -24.19
CA THR A 855 -10.09 38.56 -24.56
C THR A 855 -9.48 37.66 -25.63
N GLU A 856 -8.64 38.24 -26.50
CA GLU A 856 -7.93 37.55 -27.60
C GLU A 856 -6.59 36.92 -27.13
N ASP A 857 -6.31 36.91 -25.82
CA ASP A 857 -5.04 36.43 -25.29
C ASP A 857 -5.03 34.91 -25.08
N ALA A 858 -3.96 34.26 -25.56
CA ALA A 858 -3.87 32.81 -25.76
C ALA A 858 -2.96 32.16 -24.74
N GLY A 859 -3.56 31.51 -23.74
CA GLY A 859 -2.86 30.65 -22.79
C GLY A 859 -2.99 29.15 -23.12
N THR A 860 -2.20 28.32 -22.47
CA THR A 860 -2.24 26.85 -22.64
C THR A 860 -3.03 26.12 -21.55
N GLU A 861 -3.18 26.73 -20.37
CA GLU A 861 -3.95 26.19 -19.23
C GLU A 861 -4.85 27.28 -18.62
N LEU A 862 -5.94 26.84 -17.99
CA LEU A 862 -7.00 27.69 -17.44
C LEU A 862 -7.34 27.28 -16.01
N ALA A 863 -7.38 28.25 -15.09
CA ALA A 863 -7.99 28.10 -13.78
C ALA A 863 -8.95 29.26 -13.49
N ILE A 864 -10.03 28.98 -12.76
CA ILE A 864 -11.06 29.96 -12.37
C ILE A 864 -11.19 29.95 -10.84
N SER A 865 -11.35 31.12 -10.23
CA SER A 865 -11.55 31.23 -8.77
C SER A 865 -12.91 30.66 -8.34
N ALA A 866 -13.05 30.36 -7.05
CA ALA A 866 -14.28 29.75 -6.53
C ALA A 866 -15.53 30.62 -6.79
N ASN A 867 -15.41 31.94 -6.73
CA ASN A 867 -16.49 32.90 -7.02
C ASN A 867 -16.58 33.32 -8.50
N GLY A 868 -15.73 32.79 -9.37
CA GLY A 868 -15.70 33.13 -10.80
C GLY A 868 -15.27 34.56 -11.15
N SER A 869 -14.73 35.32 -10.19
CA SER A 869 -14.30 36.71 -10.40
C SER A 869 -12.90 36.84 -11.03
N LEU A 870 -12.08 35.80 -10.91
CA LEU A 870 -10.69 35.76 -11.38
C LEU A 870 -10.46 34.56 -12.29
N LEU A 871 -9.69 34.78 -13.35
CA LEU A 871 -9.20 33.74 -14.26
C LEU A 871 -7.68 33.79 -14.30
N ALA A 872 -7.04 32.64 -14.28
CA ALA A 872 -5.60 32.51 -14.49
C ALA A 872 -5.33 31.75 -15.79
N THR A 873 -4.48 32.33 -16.64
CA THR A 873 -3.99 31.68 -17.86
C THR A 873 -2.48 31.59 -17.84
N LEU A 874 -1.96 30.49 -18.37
CA LEU A 874 -0.52 30.30 -18.53
C LEU A 874 -0.10 30.71 -19.94
N ILE A 875 0.88 31.61 -20.05
CA ILE A 875 1.49 32.04 -21.32
C ILE A 875 2.99 31.76 -21.34
N VAL A 876 3.62 31.87 -22.52
CA VAL A 876 5.09 31.78 -22.63
C VAL A 876 5.71 32.93 -21.83
N GLY A 877 6.40 32.59 -20.73
CA GLY A 877 7.09 33.55 -19.86
C GLY A 877 6.37 33.91 -18.54
N GLY A 878 5.16 33.42 -18.28
CA GLY A 878 4.50 33.69 -16.99
C GLY A 878 3.04 33.26 -16.86
N VAL A 879 2.41 33.71 -15.78
CA VAL A 879 0.96 33.54 -15.52
C VAL A 879 0.28 34.90 -15.59
N GLN A 880 -0.83 34.99 -16.33
CA GLN A 880 -1.68 36.18 -16.38
C GLN A 880 -2.95 35.97 -15.57
N LEU A 881 -3.33 36.99 -14.80
CA LEU A 881 -4.55 37.05 -14.02
C LEU A 881 -5.52 38.04 -14.64
N TRP A 882 -6.74 37.59 -14.90
CA TRP A 882 -7.82 38.36 -15.51
C TRP A 882 -8.98 38.53 -14.54
N SER A 883 -9.67 39.65 -14.63
CA SER A 883 -10.93 39.88 -13.93
C SER A 883 -11.99 40.37 -14.92
N GLY A 884 -13.21 39.86 -14.76
CA GLY A 884 -14.36 40.22 -15.58
C GLY A 884 -15.49 40.77 -14.71
N ASN A 885 -15.97 41.96 -15.06
CA ASN A 885 -17.25 42.49 -14.58
C ASN A 885 -18.22 42.49 -15.78
N SER A 886 -19.50 42.18 -15.53
CA SER A 886 -20.53 42.06 -16.56
C SER A 886 -20.50 43.24 -17.55
N GLY A 887 -20.43 42.92 -18.85
CA GLY A 887 -20.55 43.89 -19.94
C GLY A 887 -19.25 44.58 -20.42
N ASN A 888 -18.06 44.13 -19.99
CA ASN A 888 -16.76 44.68 -20.41
C ASN A 888 -15.78 43.58 -20.90
N PRO A 889 -14.76 43.92 -21.72
CA PRO A 889 -13.68 42.99 -22.04
C PRO A 889 -12.95 42.56 -20.76
N LEU A 890 -12.45 41.32 -20.73
CA LEU A 890 -11.68 40.81 -19.58
C LEU A 890 -10.44 41.69 -19.38
N ARG A 891 -10.27 42.22 -18.16
CA ARG A 891 -9.15 43.11 -17.83
C ARG A 891 -8.00 42.31 -17.24
N LEU A 892 -6.81 42.49 -17.79
CA LEU A 892 -5.57 41.98 -17.19
C LEU A 892 -5.34 42.71 -15.87
N VAL A 893 -5.43 41.98 -14.76
CA VAL A 893 -5.19 42.50 -13.41
C VAL A 893 -3.70 42.52 -13.12
N GLN A 894 -3.00 41.44 -13.48
CA GLN A 894 -1.58 41.26 -13.18
C GLN A 894 -0.94 40.19 -14.07
N GLY A 895 0.28 40.47 -14.54
CA GLY A 895 1.19 39.47 -15.09
C GLY A 895 2.21 39.06 -14.03
N LEU A 896 2.43 37.76 -13.87
CA LEU A 896 3.44 37.18 -13.00
C LEU A 896 4.57 36.63 -13.87
N ASP A 897 5.68 37.36 -13.92
CA ASP A 897 6.91 36.87 -14.53
C ASP A 897 7.48 35.76 -13.64
N ILE A 898 7.51 34.55 -14.19
CA ILE A 898 8.08 33.39 -13.55
C ILE A 898 9.12 32.86 -14.55
N ASP A 899 10.35 32.61 -14.10
CA ASP A 899 11.34 31.86 -14.89
C ASP A 899 10.75 30.46 -15.13
N LEU A 900 10.04 30.31 -16.26
CA LEU A 900 9.42 29.08 -16.69
C LEU A 900 10.33 28.45 -17.75
N ASP A 901 10.89 27.28 -17.43
CA ASP A 901 11.50 26.40 -18.43
C ASP A 901 10.47 25.98 -19.51
N PHE A 902 10.89 25.37 -20.61
CA PHE A 902 9.94 24.83 -21.59
C PHE A 902 9.28 23.55 -21.01
N GLY A 903 8.02 23.62 -20.56
CA GLY A 903 7.29 22.49 -19.97
C GLY A 903 5.76 22.64 -19.94
N GLN A 904 5.03 21.56 -19.58
CA GLN A 904 3.58 21.60 -19.31
C GLN A 904 3.33 21.83 -17.81
N TYR A 905 2.59 22.90 -17.49
CA TYR A 905 2.31 23.35 -16.13
C TYR A 905 0.85 23.07 -15.72
N SER A 906 0.53 23.30 -14.45
CA SER A 906 -0.84 23.21 -13.92
C SER A 906 -1.15 24.39 -12.99
N LEU A 907 -2.40 24.87 -13.02
CA LEU A 907 -2.89 25.99 -12.24
C LEU A 907 -4.14 25.57 -11.47
N ALA A 908 -4.22 25.96 -10.20
CA ALA A 908 -5.42 25.74 -9.39
C ALA A 908 -5.63 26.90 -8.41
N PHE A 909 -6.88 27.35 -8.26
CA PHE A 909 -7.26 28.31 -7.22
C PHE A 909 -7.76 27.58 -5.97
N SER A 910 -7.41 28.10 -4.81
CA SER A 910 -8.11 27.80 -3.57
C SER A 910 -9.39 28.63 -3.46
N PRO A 911 -10.37 28.19 -2.64
CA PRO A 911 -11.53 28.99 -2.26
C PRO A 911 -11.23 30.40 -1.74
N ASP A 912 -10.06 30.62 -1.14
CA ASP A 912 -9.62 31.93 -0.59
C ASP A 912 -8.88 32.82 -1.60
N ASP A 913 -8.86 32.44 -2.88
CA ASP A 913 -8.13 33.08 -3.99
C ASP A 913 -6.60 32.94 -3.89
N ILE A 914 -6.09 31.88 -3.26
CA ILE A 914 -4.67 31.49 -3.37
C ILE A 914 -4.48 30.72 -4.67
N LEU A 915 -3.56 31.15 -5.52
CA LEU A 915 -3.21 30.47 -6.75
C LEU A 915 -2.02 29.53 -6.50
N ALA A 916 -2.21 28.24 -6.78
CA ALA A 916 -1.13 27.25 -6.88
C ALA A 916 -0.64 27.14 -8.32
N ILE A 917 0.67 27.23 -8.51
CA ILE A 917 1.35 27.15 -9.80
C ILE A 917 2.34 25.99 -9.76
N ALA A 918 2.02 24.89 -10.44
CA ALA A 918 2.87 23.70 -10.53
C ALA A 918 3.86 23.84 -11.69
N THR A 919 5.14 23.83 -11.37
CA THR A 919 6.28 23.79 -12.29
C THR A 919 6.90 22.40 -12.32
N LEU A 920 7.95 22.21 -13.15
CA LEU A 920 8.70 20.95 -13.22
C LEU A 920 9.36 20.56 -11.88
N SER A 921 9.80 21.53 -11.06
CA SER A 921 10.59 21.24 -9.84
C SER A 921 9.99 21.78 -8.55
N ASN A 922 8.91 22.55 -8.62
CA ASN A 922 8.27 23.11 -7.44
C ASN A 922 6.82 23.53 -7.68
N LEU A 923 6.10 23.73 -6.60
CA LEU A 923 4.77 24.31 -6.56
C LEU A 923 4.84 25.67 -5.85
N LYS A 924 4.47 26.75 -6.53
CA LYS A 924 4.44 28.10 -5.94
C LYS A 924 3.02 28.47 -5.52
N LEU A 925 2.88 28.98 -4.30
CA LEU A 925 1.64 29.54 -3.77
C LEU A 925 1.67 31.06 -3.85
N TYR A 926 0.68 31.65 -4.51
CA TYR A 926 0.56 33.09 -4.71
C TYR A 926 -0.76 33.60 -4.14
N ASN A 927 -0.71 34.61 -3.29
CA ASN A 927 -1.89 35.25 -2.75
C ASN A 927 -2.28 36.43 -3.65
N VAL A 928 -3.43 36.34 -4.30
CA VAL A 928 -3.89 37.37 -5.24
C VAL A 928 -4.29 38.67 -4.52
N LYS A 929 -4.82 38.58 -3.28
CA LYS A 929 -5.25 39.76 -2.50
C LYS A 929 -4.06 40.59 -2.02
N SER A 930 -3.02 39.94 -1.49
CA SER A 930 -1.80 40.62 -1.05
C SER A 930 -0.79 40.87 -2.18
N ARG A 931 -1.04 40.29 -3.37
CA ARG A 931 -0.17 40.32 -4.54
C ARG A 931 1.26 39.82 -4.29
N SER A 932 1.42 38.82 -3.43
CA SER A 932 2.72 38.30 -3.01
C SER A 932 2.77 36.77 -3.06
N PHE A 933 3.96 36.23 -3.33
CA PHE A 933 4.22 34.80 -3.15
C PHE A 933 4.20 34.47 -1.65
N ILE A 934 3.47 33.42 -1.30
CA ILE A 934 3.33 32.93 0.08
C ILE A 934 4.44 31.93 0.38
N SER A 935 4.60 30.91 -0.47
CA SER A 935 5.53 29.81 -0.24
C SER A 935 5.87 29.09 -1.55
N THR A 936 6.99 28.38 -1.55
CA THR A 936 7.38 27.45 -2.61
C THR A 936 7.54 26.06 -1.98
N LEU A 937 6.71 25.11 -2.41
CA LEU A 937 6.74 23.73 -1.97
C LEU A 937 7.57 22.91 -2.96
N SER A 938 8.53 22.14 -2.47
CA SER A 938 9.36 21.26 -3.30
C SER A 938 8.51 20.11 -3.86
N PHE A 939 8.56 19.92 -5.17
CA PHE A 939 7.79 18.90 -5.88
C PHE A 939 8.58 18.49 -7.12
N THR A 940 8.91 17.22 -7.29
CA THR A 940 9.60 16.76 -8.50
C THR A 940 8.57 16.29 -9.51
N GLY A 941 8.50 16.88 -10.71
CA GLY A 941 7.58 16.47 -11.77
C GLY A 941 8.18 16.61 -13.16
N THR A 942 7.96 15.66 -14.06
CA THR A 942 8.50 15.77 -15.44
C THR A 942 7.47 16.30 -16.45
N PHE A 943 6.17 16.05 -16.23
CA PHE A 943 5.09 16.51 -17.12
C PHE A 943 3.75 16.66 -16.37
N ARG A 944 3.05 17.79 -16.58
CA ARG A 944 1.64 18.08 -16.20
C ARG A 944 1.19 17.45 -14.87
N ALA A 945 1.70 17.97 -13.76
CA ALA A 945 1.30 17.54 -12.43
C ALA A 945 -0.13 18.02 -12.10
N PRO A 946 -1.13 17.14 -11.93
CA PRO A 946 -2.44 17.57 -11.43
C PRO A 946 -2.28 18.12 -10.01
N VAL A 947 -2.94 19.24 -9.72
CA VAL A 947 -2.89 19.91 -8.41
C VAL A 947 -4.31 20.21 -7.97
N ALA A 948 -4.62 19.98 -6.70
CA ALA A 948 -5.92 20.32 -6.13
C ALA A 948 -5.78 20.81 -4.68
N PHE A 949 -6.53 21.86 -4.34
CA PHE A 949 -6.74 22.29 -2.95
C PHE A 949 -7.88 21.50 -2.31
N SER A 950 -7.83 21.32 -1.00
CA SER A 950 -9.01 20.95 -0.25
C SER A 950 -10.01 22.12 -0.18
N PRO A 951 -11.33 21.84 -0.18
CA PRO A 951 -12.39 22.85 -0.01
C PRO A 951 -12.25 23.79 1.20
N ASP A 952 -11.59 23.36 2.28
CA ASP A 952 -11.32 24.22 3.45
C ASP A 952 -10.02 25.02 3.36
N CYS A 953 -9.30 24.98 2.23
CA CYS A 953 -7.99 25.60 2.05
C CYS A 953 -6.93 25.13 3.08
N THR A 954 -7.08 23.97 3.71
CA THR A 954 -6.10 23.48 4.71
C THR A 954 -5.10 22.49 4.14
N ARG A 955 -5.40 21.87 2.99
CA ARG A 955 -4.58 20.87 2.31
C ARG A 955 -4.37 21.18 0.84
N LEU A 956 -3.31 20.59 0.30
CA LEU A 956 -2.95 20.67 -1.10
C LEU A 956 -2.40 19.31 -1.52
N ALA A 957 -2.80 18.80 -2.68
CA ALA A 957 -2.27 17.56 -3.22
C ALA A 957 -1.76 17.75 -4.65
N ALA A 958 -0.68 17.06 -5.00
CA ALA A 958 -0.13 17.05 -6.36
C ALA A 958 0.31 15.66 -6.80
N GLY A 959 0.00 15.29 -8.04
CA GLY A 959 0.42 14.03 -8.65
C GLY A 959 1.69 14.17 -9.50
N ASN A 960 2.54 13.15 -9.52
CA ASN A 960 3.74 13.08 -10.32
C ASN A 960 3.65 11.99 -11.42
N SER A 961 4.41 12.23 -12.49
CA SER A 961 4.71 11.31 -13.59
C SER A 961 5.29 9.95 -13.17
N ASP A 962 6.02 9.85 -12.06
CA ASP A 962 6.53 8.58 -11.53
C ASP A 962 5.51 7.81 -10.66
N GLY A 963 4.29 8.33 -10.55
CA GLY A 963 3.24 7.76 -9.72
C GLY A 963 3.33 8.10 -8.25
N THR A 964 4.14 9.08 -7.86
CA THR A 964 4.11 9.66 -6.51
C THR A 964 2.99 10.70 -6.39
N VAL A 965 2.25 10.68 -5.28
CA VAL A 965 1.27 11.71 -4.92
C VAL A 965 1.73 12.38 -3.63
N TYR A 966 1.81 13.71 -3.64
CA TYR A 966 2.23 14.53 -2.51
C TYR A 966 0.99 15.13 -1.86
N LEU A 967 0.97 15.15 -0.53
CA LEU A 967 -0.08 15.79 0.28
C LEU A 967 0.57 16.78 1.25
N TRP A 968 0.13 18.03 1.25
CA TRP A 968 0.62 19.08 2.15
C TRP A 968 -0.48 19.63 3.08
N ASP A 969 -0.10 20.04 4.29
CA ASP A 969 -0.81 20.91 5.24
C ASP A 969 -0.37 22.35 5.00
N ILE A 970 -1.29 23.22 4.62
CA ILE A 970 -1.00 24.62 4.31
C ILE A 970 -1.44 25.60 5.40
N ARG A 971 -2.05 25.12 6.50
CA ARG A 971 -2.51 25.97 7.64
C ARG A 971 -1.38 26.68 8.37
N GLY A 972 -0.19 26.07 8.38
CA GLY A 972 1.02 26.63 9.01
C GLY A 972 1.77 27.62 8.12
N ILE A 973 1.31 27.86 6.89
CA ILE A 973 1.92 28.82 5.98
C ILE A 973 1.34 30.20 6.31
N GLU A 974 1.96 30.94 7.23
CA GLU A 974 1.50 32.28 7.60
C GLU A 974 1.46 33.22 6.38
N ALA A 975 0.26 33.65 6.00
CA ALA A 975 0.00 34.67 4.98
C ALA A 975 0.60 36.05 5.32
N SER A 976 1.06 36.22 6.56
CA SER A 976 1.63 37.45 7.12
C SER A 976 3.12 37.35 7.42
N SER A 977 3.87 36.42 6.81
CA SER A 977 5.30 36.67 6.64
C SER A 977 5.45 37.85 5.66
N SER A 978 5.25 39.07 6.18
CA SER A 978 5.90 40.24 5.65
C SER A 978 7.34 39.81 5.45
N SER A 979 7.83 39.91 4.23
CA SER A 979 9.21 39.68 3.94
C SER A 979 10.05 40.59 4.86
N THR A 980 10.49 40.08 6.02
CA THR A 980 11.93 40.16 6.24
C THR A 980 12.51 39.49 5.01
N LYS A 981 13.48 40.13 4.36
CA LYS A 981 14.17 39.64 3.16
C LYS A 981 14.84 38.27 3.40
N VAL A 982 14.06 37.23 3.70
CA VAL A 982 14.41 35.85 3.52
C VAL A 982 14.17 35.64 2.04
N GLN A 983 15.28 35.68 1.32
CA GLN A 983 15.37 35.52 -0.12
C GLN A 983 14.43 34.42 -0.57
N ALA A 984 13.73 34.64 -1.71
CA ALA A 984 13.13 33.57 -2.48
C ALA A 984 14.02 32.32 -2.39
N SER A 985 13.45 31.20 -1.92
CA SER A 985 14.08 29.88 -1.77
C SER A 985 15.27 29.75 -2.72
N ASN A 986 16.47 30.01 -2.19
CA ASN A 986 17.63 30.12 -3.04
C ASN A 986 18.37 28.81 -2.95
N ARG A 987 18.24 28.00 -4.00
CA ARG A 987 18.85 26.67 -4.09
C ARG A 987 20.34 26.72 -3.79
N ILE A 988 20.82 25.79 -2.93
CA ILE A 988 22.25 25.55 -2.75
C ILE A 988 22.77 24.84 -4.00
N THR A 989 23.79 25.43 -4.62
CA THR A 989 24.39 24.97 -5.88
C THR A 989 25.85 24.56 -5.73
N ALA A 990 26.47 24.88 -4.59
CA ALA A 990 27.81 24.43 -4.24
C ALA A 990 27.95 24.35 -2.72
N LEU A 991 28.71 23.36 -2.23
CA LEU A 991 28.96 23.17 -0.80
C LEU A 991 30.43 22.74 -0.59
N ALA A 992 31.09 23.29 0.42
CA ALA A 992 32.44 22.88 0.80
C ALA A 992 32.64 22.91 2.31
N LEU A 993 33.35 21.90 2.84
CA LEU A 993 33.76 21.83 4.24
C LEU A 993 35.24 22.18 4.39
N SER A 994 35.59 22.84 5.49
CA SER A 994 36.99 22.97 5.90
C SER A 994 37.55 21.60 6.33
N ARG A 995 38.87 21.41 6.23
CA ARG A 995 39.54 20.13 6.52
C ARG A 995 39.37 19.66 7.97
N ASP A 996 39.35 20.60 8.91
CA ASP A 996 39.08 20.36 10.33
C ASP A 996 37.58 20.24 10.66
N CYS A 997 36.73 20.32 9.63
CA CYS A 997 35.27 20.33 9.74
C CYS A 997 34.73 21.43 10.66
N SER A 998 35.48 22.51 10.94
CA SER A 998 35.07 23.63 11.81
C SER A 998 34.23 24.70 11.09
N GLN A 999 34.22 24.68 9.76
CA GLN A 999 33.48 25.62 8.92
C GLN A 999 32.84 24.93 7.69
N VAL A 1000 31.73 25.49 7.23
CA VAL A 1000 31.07 25.11 5.97
C VAL A 1000 30.76 26.36 5.15
N ALA A 1001 31.08 26.32 3.85
CA ALA A 1001 30.72 27.36 2.88
C ALA A 1001 29.60 26.86 1.98
N CYS A 1002 28.57 27.68 1.81
CA CYS A 1002 27.39 27.40 1.00
C CYS A 1002 27.29 28.41 -0.13
N GLY A 1003 27.19 27.93 -1.37
CA GLY A 1003 27.02 28.74 -2.57
C GLY A 1003 25.60 28.60 -3.09
N PHE A 1004 25.01 29.71 -3.54
CA PHE A 1004 23.60 29.78 -3.88
C PHE A 1004 23.36 30.13 -5.35
N TRP A 1005 22.20 29.74 -5.87
CA TRP A 1005 21.76 30.02 -7.25
C TRP A 1005 21.75 31.52 -7.62
N ASN A 1006 21.59 32.42 -6.66
CA ASN A 1006 21.52 33.87 -6.88
C ASN A 1006 22.89 34.55 -6.78
N GLY A 1007 23.98 33.78 -6.69
CA GLY A 1007 25.33 34.30 -6.54
C GLY A 1007 25.71 34.68 -5.10
N ALA A 1008 24.84 34.44 -4.11
CA ALA A 1008 25.19 34.59 -2.71
C ALA A 1008 26.09 33.45 -2.23
N ILE A 1009 26.92 33.76 -1.23
CA ILE A 1009 27.79 32.83 -0.53
C ILE A 1009 27.62 33.08 0.96
N GLU A 1010 27.46 32.01 1.72
CA GLU A 1010 27.44 32.05 3.18
C GLU A 1010 28.52 31.17 3.78
N LEU A 1011 29.14 31.69 4.84
CA LEU A 1011 30.12 30.98 5.64
C LEU A 1011 29.56 30.74 7.04
N TRP A 1012 29.63 29.50 7.50
CA TRP A 1012 29.06 29.06 8.77
C TRP A 1012 30.10 28.34 9.62
N LYS A 1013 30.03 28.55 10.93
CA LYS A 1013 30.77 27.77 11.92
C LYS A 1013 29.99 26.50 12.25
N THR A 1014 30.69 25.39 12.38
CA THR A 1014 30.13 24.07 12.68
C THR A 1014 30.37 23.64 14.13
N GLY A 1015 30.92 24.50 14.99
CA GLY A 1015 31.19 24.17 16.41
C GLY A 1015 30.00 24.45 17.32
N GLY A 1016 29.37 23.40 17.87
CA GLY A 1016 28.22 23.47 18.78
C GLY A 1016 26.87 23.04 18.15
N LEU A 1017 25.83 22.83 18.95
CA LEU A 1017 24.49 22.46 18.47
C LEU A 1017 23.77 23.64 17.76
N ALA A 1018 24.17 24.88 18.04
CA ALA A 1018 23.63 26.08 17.41
C ALA A 1018 24.47 26.49 16.18
N LYS A 1019 23.81 26.67 15.03
CA LYS A 1019 24.44 27.16 13.79
C LYS A 1019 24.83 28.62 13.95
N GLN A 1020 26.10 28.96 13.83
CA GLN A 1020 26.57 30.34 13.86
C GLN A 1020 27.01 30.78 12.47
N ARG A 1021 26.29 31.74 11.87
CA ARG A 1021 26.68 32.35 10.60
C ARG A 1021 27.83 33.33 10.82
N ILE A 1022 28.92 33.17 10.07
CA ILE A 1022 30.11 34.02 10.13
C ILE A 1022 29.97 35.18 9.14
N ALA A 1023 29.55 34.90 7.90
CA ALA A 1023 29.42 35.92 6.86
C ALA A 1023 28.39 35.54 5.78
N THR A 1024 27.73 36.56 5.19
CA THR A 1024 26.92 36.45 3.96
C THR A 1024 27.38 37.52 2.99
N ARG A 1025 27.65 37.13 1.73
CA ARG A 1025 28.13 38.03 0.66
C ARG A 1025 27.44 37.68 -0.65
N LYS A 1026 27.08 38.68 -1.46
CA LYS A 1026 26.55 38.50 -2.82
C LYS A 1026 27.44 39.28 -3.78
N ASN A 1027 28.51 38.65 -4.24
CA ASN A 1027 29.49 39.27 -5.14
C ASN A 1027 29.50 38.64 -6.53
N HIS A 1028 28.85 37.49 -6.73
CA HIS A 1028 28.71 36.92 -8.06
C HIS A 1028 27.39 37.39 -8.71
N PRO A 1029 27.40 37.72 -10.01
CA PRO A 1029 26.21 38.15 -10.73
C PRO A 1029 25.34 36.96 -11.18
N LEU A 1030 25.93 35.77 -11.35
CA LEU A 1030 25.24 34.51 -11.67
C LEU A 1030 25.43 33.45 -10.56
N LYS A 1031 24.73 32.32 -10.69
CA LYS A 1031 24.80 31.18 -9.76
C LYS A 1031 26.23 30.77 -9.41
N VAL A 1032 26.47 30.48 -8.14
CA VAL A 1032 27.74 29.89 -7.70
C VAL A 1032 27.78 28.44 -8.17
N THR A 1033 28.78 28.04 -8.93
CA THR A 1033 28.89 26.69 -9.51
C THR A 1033 29.84 25.78 -8.74
N THR A 1034 30.78 26.35 -7.98
CA THR A 1034 31.82 25.57 -7.30
C THR A 1034 32.41 26.34 -6.12
N LEU A 1035 32.86 25.62 -5.10
CA LEU A 1035 33.51 26.13 -3.89
C LEU A 1035 34.67 25.22 -3.49
N GLY A 1036 35.71 25.78 -2.86
CA GLY A 1036 36.82 24.99 -2.32
C GLY A 1036 37.58 25.72 -1.21
N PHE A 1037 37.92 25.01 -0.14
CA PHE A 1037 38.74 25.50 0.97
C PHE A 1037 40.22 25.20 0.77
N SER A 1038 41.09 26.03 1.35
CA SER A 1038 42.49 25.71 1.55
C SER A 1038 42.67 24.62 2.63
N PRO A 1039 43.75 23.81 2.59
CA PRO A 1039 43.98 22.74 3.57
C PRO A 1039 44.00 23.22 5.03
N ASN A 1040 44.43 24.47 5.26
CA ASN A 1040 44.48 25.10 6.58
C ASN A 1040 43.19 25.86 6.96
N GLY A 1041 42.16 25.87 6.11
CA GLY A 1041 40.89 26.57 6.34
C GLY A 1041 40.96 28.10 6.34
N ARG A 1042 42.15 28.71 6.19
CA ARG A 1042 42.33 30.18 6.26
C ARG A 1042 41.80 30.91 5.02
N GLN A 1043 41.61 30.21 3.90
CA GLN A 1043 41.11 30.78 2.66
C GLN A 1043 40.10 29.83 2.02
N TYR A 1044 39.17 30.40 1.25
CA TYR A 1044 38.31 29.62 0.37
C TYR A 1044 38.05 30.39 -0.93
N ALA A 1045 37.74 29.67 -2.00
CA ALA A 1045 37.40 30.27 -3.29
C ALA A 1045 36.00 29.84 -3.73
N SER A 1046 35.34 30.73 -4.47
CA SER A 1046 34.04 30.51 -5.09
C SER A 1046 34.08 30.82 -6.58
N GLY A 1047 33.45 29.98 -7.39
CA GLY A 1047 33.31 30.18 -8.83
C GLY A 1047 31.86 30.39 -9.23
N SER A 1048 31.60 31.23 -10.23
CA SER A 1048 30.26 31.49 -10.79
C SER A 1048 30.17 31.07 -12.26
N GLY A 1049 28.94 30.85 -12.72
CA GLY A 1049 28.64 30.45 -14.10
C GLY A 1049 29.06 31.47 -15.18
N ASP A 1050 29.34 32.72 -14.80
CA ASP A 1050 29.90 33.75 -15.69
C ASP A 1050 31.44 33.69 -15.83
N GLY A 1051 32.08 32.74 -15.14
CA GLY A 1051 33.54 32.59 -15.10
C GLY A 1051 34.24 33.50 -14.08
N THR A 1052 33.52 34.24 -13.23
CA THR A 1052 34.13 34.97 -12.11
C THR A 1052 34.51 34.02 -10.99
N ILE A 1053 35.69 34.24 -10.41
CA ILE A 1053 36.21 33.48 -9.27
C ILE A 1053 36.56 34.48 -8.17
N ASN A 1054 36.08 34.27 -6.96
CA ASN A 1054 36.39 35.13 -5.81
C ASN A 1054 37.17 34.34 -4.76
N LEU A 1055 38.24 34.93 -4.22
CA LEU A 1055 39.02 34.39 -3.10
C LEU A 1055 38.67 35.14 -1.82
N TRP A 1056 38.47 34.39 -0.74
CA TRP A 1056 37.93 34.88 0.52
C TRP A 1056 38.81 34.51 1.70
N ASN A 1057 38.72 35.28 2.78
CA ASN A 1057 39.28 34.93 4.09
C ASN A 1057 38.34 33.95 4.82
N GLY A 1058 38.87 32.83 5.30
CA GLY A 1058 38.13 31.81 6.07
C GLY A 1058 37.77 32.21 7.50
N GLU A 1059 38.42 33.19 8.12
CA GLU A 1059 38.05 33.60 9.50
C GLU A 1059 36.84 34.56 9.55
N GLY A 1060 36.67 35.40 8.53
CA GLY A 1060 35.66 36.48 8.54
C GLY A 1060 34.89 36.68 7.22
N GLY A 1061 35.14 35.86 6.20
CA GLY A 1061 34.43 35.93 4.91
C GLY A 1061 34.63 37.23 4.12
N MET A 1062 35.76 37.91 4.30
CA MET A 1062 36.12 39.12 3.54
C MET A 1062 36.72 38.75 2.18
N LEU A 1063 36.33 39.47 1.11
CA LEU A 1063 36.89 39.30 -0.23
C LEU A 1063 38.36 39.74 -0.24
N ARG A 1064 39.25 38.86 -0.73
CA ARG A 1064 40.67 39.15 -0.92
C ARG A 1064 41.02 39.51 -2.37
N GLY A 1065 40.35 38.89 -3.33
CA GLY A 1065 40.60 39.14 -4.74
C GLY A 1065 39.54 38.50 -5.62
N ALA A 1066 39.33 39.09 -6.80
CA ALA A 1066 38.45 38.59 -7.85
C ALA A 1066 39.28 38.27 -9.09
N PHE A 1067 39.04 37.12 -9.68
CA PHE A 1067 39.69 36.61 -10.88
C PHE A 1067 38.63 36.34 -11.93
N HIS A 1068 39.06 36.26 -13.18
CA HIS A 1068 38.18 35.96 -14.28
C HIS A 1068 38.76 34.84 -15.13
N TYR A 1069 37.99 33.78 -15.32
CA TYR A 1069 38.31 32.64 -16.16
C TYR A 1069 38.06 33.03 -17.63
N ARG A 1070 38.91 33.89 -18.20
CA ARG A 1070 38.90 34.24 -19.63
C ARG A 1070 40.08 33.60 -20.35
N THR A 1071 39.77 32.75 -21.33
CA THR A 1071 40.66 32.41 -22.44
C THR A 1071 39.87 32.68 -23.71
N ILE A 1072 40.38 33.58 -24.57
CA ILE A 1072 39.68 34.05 -25.77
C ILE A 1072 39.56 32.90 -26.78
N PHE A 1073 38.33 32.56 -27.19
CA PHE A 1073 38.08 31.92 -28.48
C PHE A 1073 37.81 33.00 -29.53
N ALA A 1074 38.27 32.78 -30.76
CA ALA A 1074 38.07 33.68 -31.90
C ALA A 1074 36.59 33.81 -32.37
N PHE A 1075 35.61 33.17 -31.69
CA PHE A 1075 34.21 33.07 -32.13
C PHE A 1075 33.15 33.39 -31.05
N GLY A 1076 33.49 34.13 -30.00
CA GLY A 1076 32.47 34.74 -29.12
C GLY A 1076 31.64 33.80 -28.23
N SER A 1077 32.06 32.55 -28.01
CA SER A 1077 31.40 31.62 -27.09
C SER A 1077 31.99 31.70 -25.66
N PHE A 1078 31.14 31.65 -24.63
CA PHE A 1078 31.53 31.74 -23.21
C PHE A 1078 32.26 30.47 -22.72
N ALA A 1079 33.34 30.65 -21.94
CA ALA A 1079 34.08 29.57 -21.29
C ALA A 1079 33.40 29.17 -19.98
N TRP A 1080 33.06 27.89 -19.81
CA TRP A 1080 32.38 27.41 -18.59
C TRP A 1080 33.39 27.03 -17.51
N LEU A 1081 33.16 27.51 -16.29
CA LEU A 1081 33.91 27.15 -15.09
C LEU A 1081 33.22 25.97 -14.37
N TYR A 1082 33.95 24.87 -14.15
CA TYR A 1082 33.42 23.65 -13.52
C TYR A 1082 33.94 23.41 -12.11
N ALA A 1083 35.19 23.75 -11.81
CA ALA A 1083 35.78 23.49 -10.49
C ALA A 1083 36.80 24.54 -10.07
N VAL A 1084 36.89 24.81 -8.77
CA VAL A 1084 37.95 25.60 -8.14
C VAL A 1084 38.62 24.81 -7.01
N GLY A 1085 39.92 24.97 -6.83
CA GLY A 1085 40.68 24.40 -5.73
C GLY A 1085 41.69 25.40 -5.19
N VAL A 1086 41.92 25.40 -3.88
CA VAL A 1086 42.85 26.33 -3.23
C VAL A 1086 43.88 25.52 -2.44
N SER A 1087 45.17 25.72 -2.73
CA SER A 1087 46.26 25.28 -1.87
C SER A 1087 46.80 26.45 -1.04
N ASN A 1088 47.79 26.23 -0.19
CA ASN A 1088 48.41 27.32 0.56
C ASN A 1088 49.19 28.31 -0.34
N SER A 1089 49.55 27.90 -1.56
CA SER A 1089 50.42 28.66 -2.47
C SER A 1089 49.82 28.92 -3.85
N VAL A 1090 48.75 28.22 -4.24
CA VAL A 1090 48.16 28.31 -5.59
C VAL A 1090 46.63 28.19 -5.54
N LEU A 1091 45.94 29.04 -6.30
CA LEU A 1091 44.53 28.90 -6.66
C LEU A 1091 44.44 28.27 -8.05
N ALA A 1092 43.69 27.18 -8.21
CA ALA A 1092 43.44 26.54 -9.49
C ALA A 1092 41.97 26.61 -9.88
N ALA A 1093 41.69 26.85 -11.15
CA ALA A 1093 40.34 26.80 -11.70
C ALA A 1093 40.31 26.01 -13.02
N ALA A 1094 39.35 25.10 -13.14
CA ALA A 1094 39.20 24.20 -14.28
C ALA A 1094 37.88 24.46 -15.03
N GLY A 1095 37.96 24.41 -16.35
CA GLY A 1095 36.84 24.70 -17.23
C GLY A 1095 37.03 24.13 -18.64
N THR A 1096 36.21 24.61 -19.58
CA THR A 1096 36.28 24.20 -21.00
C THR A 1096 37.56 24.62 -21.71
N CYS A 1097 38.29 25.60 -21.16
CA CYS A 1097 39.47 26.21 -21.79
C CYS A 1097 40.79 25.81 -21.13
N GLY A 1098 40.74 24.93 -20.12
CA GLY A 1098 41.92 24.42 -19.44
C GLY A 1098 41.88 24.60 -17.93
N ILE A 1099 43.03 24.40 -17.30
CA ILE A 1099 43.25 24.67 -15.88
C ILE A 1099 44.13 25.91 -15.79
N VAL A 1100 43.65 26.95 -15.12
CA VAL A 1100 44.41 28.18 -14.88
C VAL A 1100 44.84 28.22 -13.43
N LEU A 1101 46.11 28.58 -13.20
CA LEU A 1101 46.73 28.70 -11.88
C LEU A 1101 47.01 30.17 -11.56
N TRP A 1102 46.73 30.60 -10.33
CA TRP A 1102 47.04 31.93 -9.81
C TRP A 1102 47.78 31.87 -8.49
N ASN A 1103 48.59 32.90 -8.23
CA ASN A 1103 49.17 33.12 -6.92
C ASN A 1103 48.12 33.79 -6.01
N PRO A 1104 47.69 33.17 -4.90
CA PRO A 1104 46.67 33.72 -4.02
C PRO A 1104 47.15 34.93 -3.20
N GLN A 1105 48.45 35.23 -3.17
CA GLN A 1105 49.01 36.40 -2.48
C GLN A 1105 49.14 37.61 -3.42
N THR A 1106 49.71 37.42 -4.62
CA THR A 1106 49.93 38.52 -5.57
C THR A 1106 48.78 38.71 -6.56
N LEU A 1107 47.88 37.73 -6.65
CA LEU A 1107 46.76 37.64 -7.59
C LEU A 1107 47.16 37.47 -9.07
N ASP A 1108 48.45 37.27 -9.34
CA ASP A 1108 48.96 37.08 -10.70
C ASP A 1108 48.68 35.67 -11.22
N ARG A 1109 48.46 35.56 -12.53
CA ARG A 1109 48.33 34.28 -13.24
C ARG A 1109 49.72 33.63 -13.35
N ILE A 1110 49.83 32.39 -12.88
CA ILE A 1110 51.07 31.61 -12.89
C ILE A 1110 51.21 30.84 -14.21
N HIS A 1111 50.23 30.00 -14.54
CA HIS A 1111 50.30 29.09 -15.67
C HIS A 1111 48.91 28.68 -16.18
N THR A 1112 48.85 28.09 -17.39
CA THR A 1112 47.61 27.54 -17.94
C THR A 1112 47.86 26.26 -18.71
N PHE A 1113 47.24 25.19 -18.26
CA PHE A 1113 47.20 23.91 -18.96
C PHE A 1113 46.04 23.91 -19.94
N THR A 1114 46.30 23.64 -21.22
CA THR A 1114 45.26 23.56 -22.25
C THR A 1114 44.49 22.24 -22.16
N GLY A 1115 43.18 22.27 -22.50
CA GLY A 1115 42.29 21.10 -22.46
C GLY A 1115 40.89 21.45 -21.95
N SER A 1116 40.00 20.48 -21.84
CA SER A 1116 38.67 20.64 -21.24
C SER A 1116 38.55 19.72 -20.03
N PHE A 1117 38.26 20.29 -18.85
CA PHE A 1117 38.25 19.55 -17.58
C PHE A 1117 36.94 19.77 -16.84
N ARG A 1118 36.21 18.69 -16.50
CA ARG A 1118 34.83 18.76 -15.95
C ARG A 1118 34.67 18.29 -14.49
N THR A 1119 35.71 17.75 -13.86
CA THR A 1119 35.62 17.13 -12.50
C THR A 1119 36.23 18.00 -11.41
N PRO A 1120 35.93 17.74 -10.12
CA PRO A 1120 36.57 18.43 -9.00
C PRO A 1120 38.10 18.38 -9.07
N LEU A 1121 38.72 19.50 -8.68
CA LEU A 1121 40.16 19.63 -8.53
C LEU A 1121 40.58 19.21 -7.12
N SER A 1122 41.54 18.29 -7.02
CA SER A 1122 42.11 17.86 -5.74
C SER A 1122 43.60 18.13 -5.70
N PHE A 1123 44.04 18.81 -4.64
CA PHE A 1123 45.47 19.00 -4.35
C PHE A 1123 46.00 17.90 -3.44
N SER A 1124 47.30 17.61 -3.56
CA SER A 1124 48.03 16.88 -2.51
C SER A 1124 48.12 17.72 -1.22
N ASP A 1125 48.43 17.06 -0.10
CA ASP A 1125 48.52 17.70 1.21
C ASP A 1125 49.56 18.83 1.27
N ASN A 1126 50.66 18.69 0.53
CA ASN A 1126 51.70 19.71 0.39
C ASN A 1126 51.40 20.75 -0.71
N GLY A 1127 50.31 20.59 -1.48
CA GLY A 1127 49.92 21.47 -2.59
C GLY A 1127 50.79 21.37 -3.83
N ALA A 1128 51.74 20.43 -3.89
CA ALA A 1128 52.66 20.26 -5.01
C ALA A 1128 52.04 19.55 -6.23
N LEU A 1129 51.05 18.68 -6.00
CA LEU A 1129 50.36 17.92 -7.03
C LEU A 1129 48.90 18.35 -7.15
N LEU A 1130 48.39 18.31 -8.38
CA LEU A 1130 46.99 18.61 -8.72
C LEU A 1130 46.44 17.51 -9.63
N VAL A 1131 45.28 16.95 -9.29
CA VAL A 1131 44.54 16.01 -10.17
C VAL A 1131 43.37 16.72 -10.83
N ALA A 1132 43.19 16.45 -12.12
CA ALA A 1132 42.02 16.84 -12.89
C ALA A 1132 41.68 15.79 -13.95
N VAL A 1133 40.42 15.73 -14.39
CA VAL A 1133 39.97 14.77 -15.40
C VAL A 1133 39.66 15.49 -16.69
N CYS A 1134 40.30 15.03 -17.76
CA CYS A 1134 40.08 15.53 -19.12
C CYS A 1134 38.78 14.94 -19.69
N ASP A 1135 37.91 15.80 -20.20
CA ASP A 1135 36.60 15.43 -20.75
C ASP A 1135 36.64 15.09 -22.25
N THR A 1136 37.73 15.43 -22.95
CA THR A 1136 37.89 15.05 -24.36
C THR A 1136 38.18 13.55 -24.47
N PRO A 1137 37.48 12.79 -25.34
CA PRO A 1137 37.76 11.38 -25.54
C PRO A 1137 39.21 11.14 -26.06
N PRO A 1138 39.94 10.14 -25.54
CA PRO A 1138 39.58 9.27 -24.42
C PRO A 1138 39.66 10.03 -23.07
N ARG A 1139 38.66 9.82 -22.20
CA ARG A 1139 38.64 10.45 -20.87
C ARG A 1139 39.83 9.96 -20.05
N GLN A 1140 40.65 10.89 -19.58
CA GLN A 1140 41.86 10.59 -18.82
C GLN A 1140 41.89 11.34 -17.48
N ILE A 1141 42.34 10.66 -16.43
CA ILE A 1141 42.70 11.26 -15.15
C ILE A 1141 44.14 11.74 -15.27
N ILE A 1142 44.39 13.03 -15.10
CA ILE A 1142 45.70 13.65 -15.29
C ILE A 1142 46.21 14.23 -13.97
N VAL A 1143 47.46 13.91 -13.64
CA VAL A 1143 48.18 14.46 -12.48
C VAL A 1143 49.21 15.47 -12.95
N PHE A 1144 49.16 16.67 -12.40
CA PHE A 1144 50.03 17.80 -12.72
C PHE A 1144 50.96 18.11 -11.54
N ASP A 1145 52.22 18.42 -11.87
CA ASP A 1145 53.16 19.08 -10.98
C ASP A 1145 52.86 20.59 -11.02
N VAL A 1146 52.38 21.11 -9.90
CA VAL A 1146 52.03 22.52 -9.77
C VAL A 1146 53.30 23.38 -9.73
N THR A 1147 54.40 22.86 -9.18
CA THR A 1147 55.66 23.59 -9.03
C THR A 1147 56.47 23.64 -10.32
N LYS A 1148 56.44 22.55 -11.11
CA LYS A 1148 57.15 22.45 -12.40
C LYS A 1148 56.28 22.81 -13.60
N HIS A 1149 55.00 23.08 -13.38
CA HIS A 1149 54.01 23.40 -14.43
C HIS A 1149 53.95 22.33 -15.53
N ALA A 1150 53.96 21.05 -15.16
CA ALA A 1150 54.04 19.94 -16.11
C ALA A 1150 53.09 18.79 -15.75
N LYS A 1151 52.65 18.03 -16.76
CA LYS A 1151 51.93 16.76 -16.59
C LYS A 1151 52.90 15.66 -16.14
N ILE A 1152 52.60 14.96 -15.05
CA ILE A 1152 53.42 13.87 -14.50
C ILE A 1152 52.89 12.49 -14.94
N ALA A 1153 51.57 12.30 -14.88
CA ALA A 1153 50.91 11.03 -15.16
C ALA A 1153 49.53 11.24 -15.81
N GLY A 1154 49.10 10.26 -16.60
CA GLY A 1154 47.77 10.20 -17.20
C GLY A 1154 47.27 8.76 -17.19
N PHE A 1155 46.06 8.55 -16.69
CA PHE A 1155 45.44 7.23 -16.57
C PHE A 1155 44.16 7.20 -17.40
N ASP A 1156 43.97 6.13 -18.19
CA ASP A 1156 42.75 5.96 -18.97
C ASP A 1156 41.56 5.63 -18.06
N ASN A 1157 40.45 6.34 -18.26
CA ASN A 1157 39.19 6.11 -17.57
C ASN A 1157 38.08 5.85 -18.59
N SER A 1158 38.03 4.63 -19.13
CA SER A 1158 37.06 4.24 -20.15
C SER A 1158 35.65 3.94 -19.59
N ASN A 1159 35.51 3.64 -18.28
CA ASN A 1159 34.34 2.91 -17.78
C ASN A 1159 33.55 3.58 -16.63
N GLY A 1160 33.82 4.83 -16.19
CA GLY A 1160 33.01 5.44 -15.12
C GLY A 1160 33.05 6.97 -15.01
N ARG A 1161 31.92 7.57 -14.56
CA ARG A 1161 31.90 8.95 -14.08
C ARG A 1161 32.62 9.00 -12.72
N ILE A 1162 33.52 9.96 -12.54
CA ILE A 1162 34.29 10.16 -11.31
C ILE A 1162 33.54 11.10 -10.37
N ARG A 1163 33.39 10.70 -9.12
CA ARG A 1163 32.72 11.46 -8.06
C ARG A 1163 33.70 12.28 -7.25
N ALA A 1164 34.78 11.66 -6.78
CA ALA A 1164 35.79 12.30 -5.94
C ALA A 1164 37.17 11.69 -6.18
N THR A 1165 38.21 12.49 -5.93
CA THR A 1165 39.61 12.07 -6.02
C THR A 1165 40.38 12.54 -4.80
N ALA A 1166 41.23 11.70 -4.23
CA ALA A 1166 42.04 12.05 -3.06
C ALA A 1166 43.41 11.35 -3.11
N PHE A 1167 44.45 12.08 -2.71
CA PHE A 1167 45.80 11.52 -2.54
C PHE A 1167 45.94 10.87 -1.16
N LEU A 1168 46.75 9.83 -1.07
CA LEU A 1168 47.28 9.38 0.21
C LEU A 1168 48.26 10.43 0.79
N PRO A 1169 48.45 10.50 2.12
CA PRO A 1169 49.29 11.50 2.77
C PRO A 1169 50.76 11.52 2.28
N ASP A 1170 51.25 10.40 1.78
CA ASP A 1170 52.62 10.24 1.26
C ASP A 1170 52.77 10.68 -0.22
N ASN A 1171 51.68 11.03 -0.90
CA ASN A 1171 51.60 11.34 -2.33
C ASN A 1171 52.08 10.21 -3.26
N SER A 1172 52.15 8.96 -2.79
CA SER A 1172 52.59 7.83 -3.62
C SER A 1172 51.46 7.26 -4.47
N GLN A 1173 50.22 7.40 -3.99
CA GLN A 1173 49.02 6.83 -4.62
C GLN A 1173 47.84 7.81 -4.67
N LEU A 1174 46.97 7.56 -5.63
CA LEU A 1174 45.74 8.30 -5.87
C LEU A 1174 44.55 7.35 -5.78
N VAL A 1175 43.58 7.68 -4.91
CA VAL A 1175 42.31 6.96 -4.80
C VAL A 1175 41.20 7.75 -5.49
N VAL A 1176 40.41 7.05 -6.30
CA VAL A 1176 39.34 7.61 -7.12
C VAL A 1176 38.03 6.90 -6.80
N GLN A 1177 37.03 7.67 -6.38
CA GLN A 1177 35.68 7.17 -6.14
C GLN A 1177 34.81 7.36 -7.38
N LEU A 1178 34.18 6.29 -7.85
CA LEU A 1178 33.23 6.31 -8.96
C LEU A 1178 31.80 6.54 -8.47
N PHE A 1179 30.91 6.93 -9.39
CA PHE A 1179 29.47 7.08 -9.08
C PHE A 1179 28.74 5.76 -8.79
N ASN A 1180 29.34 4.61 -9.10
CA ASN A 1180 28.78 3.27 -8.85
C ASN A 1180 29.35 2.61 -7.57
N ASP A 1181 29.74 3.40 -6.56
CA ASP A 1181 30.34 2.96 -5.29
C ASP A 1181 31.70 2.24 -5.37
N ASN A 1182 32.26 2.03 -6.56
CA ASN A 1182 33.57 1.41 -6.70
C ASN A 1182 34.71 2.43 -6.50
N PHE A 1183 35.77 1.97 -5.84
CA PHE A 1183 37.02 2.71 -5.73
C PHE A 1183 38.09 2.13 -6.66
N LEU A 1184 38.84 3.01 -7.31
CA LEU A 1184 40.02 2.67 -8.09
C LEU A 1184 41.25 3.29 -7.44
N MET A 1185 42.37 2.58 -7.50
CA MET A 1185 43.64 3.05 -6.94
C MET A 1185 44.71 3.09 -8.03
N PHE A 1186 45.49 4.18 -8.04
CA PHE A 1186 46.53 4.39 -9.03
C PHE A 1186 47.86 4.64 -8.33
N ASN A 1187 48.89 3.89 -8.71
CA ASN A 1187 50.23 4.09 -8.22
C ASN A 1187 50.93 5.17 -9.06
N LEU A 1188 51.33 6.28 -8.43
CA LEU A 1188 51.94 7.42 -9.14
C LEU A 1188 53.42 7.19 -9.49
N VAL A 1189 54.08 6.24 -8.83
CA VAL A 1189 55.48 5.87 -9.08
C VAL A 1189 55.58 4.96 -10.31
N ASN A 1190 54.78 3.90 -10.36
CA ASN A 1190 54.84 2.90 -11.43
C ASN A 1190 53.85 3.17 -12.58
N LYS A 1191 52.94 4.13 -12.42
CA LYS A 1191 51.91 4.51 -13.40
C LYS A 1191 50.93 3.38 -13.77
N GLU A 1192 50.68 2.46 -12.85
CA GLU A 1192 49.78 1.31 -13.05
C GLU A 1192 48.46 1.43 -12.26
N VAL A 1193 47.43 0.73 -12.74
CA VAL A 1193 46.09 0.66 -12.12
C VAL A 1193 46.01 -0.55 -11.18
N ILE A 1194 45.74 -0.28 -9.91
CA ILE A 1194 45.44 -1.31 -8.90
C ILE A 1194 43.91 -1.35 -8.77
N ARG A 1195 43.30 -2.50 -9.10
CA ARG A 1195 41.84 -2.55 -9.36
C ARG A 1195 40.96 -2.26 -8.14
N GLN A 1196 41.43 -2.42 -6.90
CA GLN A 1196 40.68 -2.08 -5.68
C GLN A 1196 41.62 -1.64 -4.54
N PRO A 1197 41.38 -0.49 -3.87
CA PRO A 1197 42.10 -0.13 -2.64
C PRO A 1197 41.70 -1.03 -1.48
N VAL A 1198 42.62 -1.27 -0.55
CA VAL A 1198 42.35 -2.04 0.67
C VAL A 1198 41.64 -1.13 1.69
N PHE A 1199 40.88 -1.73 2.61
CA PHE A 1199 40.23 -1.02 3.71
C PHE A 1199 41.18 -0.07 4.47
N GLU A 1200 42.43 -0.48 4.67
CA GLU A 1200 43.47 0.34 5.33
C GLU A 1200 43.81 1.61 4.54
N ASP A 1201 43.84 1.54 3.20
CA ASP A 1201 44.12 2.68 2.32
C ASP A 1201 42.98 3.70 2.37
N ILE A 1202 41.72 3.21 2.41
CA ILE A 1202 40.52 4.06 2.44
C ILE A 1202 40.43 4.85 3.74
N ILE A 1203 40.82 4.27 4.88
CA ILE A 1203 40.81 4.95 6.19
C ILE A 1203 41.85 6.08 6.26
N GLN A 1204 42.94 5.98 5.51
CA GLN A 1204 44.00 7.00 5.50
C GLN A 1204 43.61 8.27 4.71
N LEU A 1205 42.48 8.23 3.98
CA LEU A 1205 42.03 9.35 3.16
C LEU A 1205 41.60 10.56 3.99
N CYS A 1206 42.10 11.74 3.61
CA CYS A 1206 41.91 12.95 4.38
C CYS A 1206 40.47 13.47 4.44
N ASN A 1207 39.63 13.14 3.47
CA ASN A 1207 38.23 13.59 3.40
C ASN A 1207 37.24 12.44 3.67
N MET A 1208 37.72 11.26 4.06
CA MET A 1208 36.87 10.11 4.31
C MET A 1208 36.31 10.17 5.73
N PRO A 1209 34.99 10.26 5.92
CA PRO A 1209 34.40 10.18 7.23
C PRO A 1209 34.54 8.77 7.82
N LEU A 1210 34.79 8.71 9.14
CA LEU A 1210 34.81 7.45 9.89
C LEU A 1210 33.63 7.42 10.86
N TRP A 1211 32.82 6.37 10.79
CA TRP A 1211 31.76 6.07 11.74
C TRP A 1211 32.20 4.86 12.57
N TYR A 1212 32.52 5.06 13.86
CA TYR A 1212 33.11 4.02 14.72
C TYR A 1212 34.38 3.37 14.14
N GLY A 1213 35.17 4.13 13.38
CA GLY A 1213 36.39 3.62 12.72
C GLY A 1213 36.14 2.88 11.40
N VAL A 1214 34.90 2.85 10.93
CA VAL A 1214 34.51 2.29 9.63
C VAL A 1214 34.37 3.42 8.61
N PRO A 1215 34.98 3.32 7.42
CA PRO A 1215 34.85 4.34 6.37
C PRO A 1215 33.40 4.38 5.85
N VAL A 1216 32.83 5.58 5.83
CA VAL A 1216 31.46 5.82 5.35
C VAL A 1216 31.40 6.91 4.30
N TRP A 1217 30.44 6.82 3.38
CA TRP A 1217 30.21 7.84 2.37
C TRP A 1217 28.75 7.89 1.97
N VAL A 1218 28.32 9.05 1.49
CA VAL A 1218 26.99 9.22 0.90
C VAL A 1218 26.95 8.53 -0.46
N ASN A 1219 25.89 7.80 -0.75
CA ASN A 1219 25.55 7.30 -2.08
C ASN A 1219 24.06 7.57 -2.41
N MET A 1220 23.75 7.65 -3.71
CA MET A 1220 22.41 7.76 -4.25
C MET A 1220 22.10 6.51 -5.09
N GLU A 1221 21.12 5.73 -4.68
CA GLU A 1221 20.66 4.51 -5.37
C GLU A 1221 19.15 4.64 -5.58
N ASP A 1222 18.65 4.45 -6.81
CA ASP A 1222 17.22 4.58 -7.16
C ASP A 1222 16.53 5.87 -6.64
N LYS A 1223 17.23 7.01 -6.71
CA LYS A 1223 16.80 8.33 -6.18
C LYS A 1223 16.70 8.42 -4.65
N GLN A 1224 17.04 7.38 -3.89
CA GLN A 1224 17.19 7.41 -2.44
C GLN A 1224 18.63 7.77 -2.08
N LEU A 1225 18.81 8.76 -1.21
CA LEU A 1225 20.12 9.07 -0.64
C LEU A 1225 20.35 8.25 0.64
N GLN A 1226 21.50 7.61 0.75
CA GLN A 1226 21.89 6.79 1.90
C GLN A 1226 23.36 6.99 2.23
N VAL A 1227 23.74 6.80 3.48
CA VAL A 1227 25.14 6.69 3.90
C VAL A 1227 25.48 5.21 3.91
N ARG A 1228 26.50 4.79 3.17
CA ARG A 1228 27.01 3.42 3.14
C ARG A 1228 28.31 3.33 3.95
N ALA A 1229 28.53 2.19 4.57
CA ALA A 1229 29.75 1.83 5.27
C ALA A 1229 30.40 0.61 4.63
N LEU A 1230 31.73 0.61 4.54
CA LEU A 1230 32.50 -0.57 4.12
C LEU A 1230 33.11 -1.23 5.35
N PHE A 1231 32.59 -2.37 5.76
CA PHE A 1231 33.14 -3.15 6.86
C PHE A 1231 34.24 -4.09 6.37
N SER A 1232 35.26 -4.35 7.18
CA SER A 1232 36.34 -5.30 6.83
C SER A 1232 35.86 -6.74 6.60
N GLN A 1233 34.66 -7.09 7.09
CA GLN A 1233 34.04 -8.41 6.96
C GLN A 1233 33.14 -8.55 5.73
N HIS A 1234 32.94 -7.48 4.96
CA HIS A 1234 31.99 -7.43 3.85
C HIS A 1234 32.69 -7.01 2.55
N ASP A 1235 32.47 -7.77 1.47
CA ASP A 1235 33.04 -7.46 0.15
C ASP A 1235 32.40 -6.23 -0.51
N HIS A 1236 31.22 -5.81 -0.02
CA HIS A 1236 30.45 -4.70 -0.56
C HIS A 1236 29.98 -3.72 0.53
N PRO A 1237 29.86 -2.42 0.21
CA PRO A 1237 29.37 -1.43 1.16
C PRO A 1237 27.89 -1.66 1.52
N VAL A 1238 27.51 -1.47 2.78
CA VAL A 1238 26.12 -1.65 3.27
C VAL A 1238 25.53 -0.32 3.75
N PRO A 1239 24.21 -0.09 3.59
CA PRO A 1239 23.57 1.14 4.05
C PRO A 1239 23.49 1.19 5.58
N VAL A 1240 23.99 2.27 6.17
CA VAL A 1240 24.01 2.49 7.63
C VAL A 1240 23.09 3.62 8.08
N LEU A 1241 22.73 4.55 7.19
CA LEU A 1241 21.78 5.61 7.46
C LEU A 1241 21.00 5.94 6.20
N TRP A 1242 19.67 5.91 6.28
CA TRP A 1242 18.81 6.33 5.18
C TRP A 1242 18.49 7.81 5.35
N ILE A 1243 18.87 8.62 4.36
CA ILE A 1243 18.55 10.05 4.37
C ILE A 1243 17.12 10.19 3.82
N PRO A 1244 16.20 10.85 4.54
CA PRO A 1244 14.83 11.04 4.10
C PRO A 1244 14.79 11.61 2.67
N GLN A 1245 13.99 11.03 1.78
CA GLN A 1245 13.88 11.55 0.40
C GLN A 1245 13.30 12.98 0.36
N GLU A 1246 12.71 13.44 1.46
CA GLU A 1246 12.07 14.76 1.62
C GLU A 1246 13.09 15.86 1.82
N LEU A 1247 14.26 15.52 2.36
CA LEU A 1247 15.44 16.36 2.26
C LEU A 1247 15.89 16.25 0.81
N HIS A 1248 15.37 17.13 -0.06
CA HIS A 1248 15.75 17.23 -1.48
C HIS A 1248 17.21 17.68 -1.61
N VAL A 1249 18.12 16.77 -1.28
CA VAL A 1249 19.57 17.01 -1.31
C VAL A 1249 20.01 17.03 -2.76
N GLN A 1250 20.56 18.16 -3.19
CA GLN A 1250 21.13 18.35 -4.52
C GLN A 1250 22.65 18.26 -4.49
N GLU A 1251 23.25 18.72 -3.38
CA GLU A 1251 24.71 18.78 -3.20
C GLU A 1251 25.08 18.23 -1.83
N TRP A 1252 26.26 17.63 -1.69
CA TRP A 1252 26.80 17.22 -0.39
C TRP A 1252 28.32 17.38 -0.37
N ALA A 1253 28.86 17.65 0.82
CA ALA A 1253 30.29 17.63 1.08
C ALA A 1253 30.58 16.68 2.24
N GLN A 1254 31.73 16.02 2.18
CA GLN A 1254 32.18 15.07 3.20
C GLN A 1254 33.50 15.55 3.80
N GLY A 1255 33.58 15.52 5.12
CA GLY A 1255 34.80 15.73 5.89
C GLY A 1255 35.00 14.59 6.89
N ARG A 1256 36.12 14.60 7.62
CA ARG A 1256 36.53 13.47 8.50
C ARG A 1256 35.52 13.08 9.58
N SER A 1257 34.71 14.02 10.04
CA SER A 1257 33.74 13.80 11.13
C SER A 1257 32.33 14.31 10.81
N ILE A 1258 32.14 15.00 9.68
CA ILE A 1258 30.89 15.66 9.31
C ILE A 1258 30.56 15.39 7.84
N ILE A 1259 29.31 15.02 7.59
CA ILE A 1259 28.71 15.03 6.26
C ILE A 1259 27.74 16.21 6.19
N ALA A 1260 27.93 17.11 5.23
CA ALA A 1260 27.07 18.26 5.02
C ALA A 1260 26.21 18.04 3.76
N LEU A 1261 24.90 18.23 3.90
CA LEU A 1261 23.90 18.02 2.85
C LEU A 1261 23.25 19.37 2.52
N GLY A 1262 23.29 19.79 1.25
CA GLY A 1262 22.67 21.00 0.73
C GLY A 1262 21.34 20.69 0.04
N CYS A 1263 20.27 21.31 0.53
CA CYS A 1263 18.90 21.09 0.03
C CYS A 1263 18.50 22.15 -1.02
N GLU A 1264 17.55 21.76 -1.87
CA GLU A 1264 16.99 22.62 -2.92
C GLU A 1264 16.26 23.86 -2.38
N ASP A 1265 15.71 23.78 -1.17
CA ASP A 1265 15.02 24.87 -0.49
C ASP A 1265 15.96 25.89 0.21
N GLY A 1266 17.27 25.72 0.04
CA GLY A 1266 18.28 26.59 0.64
C GLY A 1266 18.74 26.16 2.04
N ARG A 1267 18.14 25.12 2.64
CA ARG A 1267 18.60 24.57 3.92
C ARG A 1267 19.83 23.69 3.73
N PHE A 1268 20.69 23.64 4.75
CA PHE A 1268 21.74 22.61 4.83
C PHE A 1268 21.64 21.83 6.14
N VAL A 1269 21.90 20.53 6.08
CA VAL A 1269 21.89 19.60 7.23
C VAL A 1269 23.32 19.13 7.47
N LEU A 1270 23.74 19.10 8.73
CA LEU A 1270 25.03 18.56 9.13
C LEU A 1270 24.80 17.27 9.91
N LEU A 1271 25.31 16.17 9.38
CA LEU A 1271 25.36 14.87 10.04
C LEU A 1271 26.72 14.75 10.70
N ARG A 1272 26.76 14.76 12.03
CA ARG A 1272 27.98 14.49 12.78
C ARG A 1272 28.06 13.00 13.09
N LEU A 1273 29.18 12.41 12.72
CA LEU A 1273 29.42 10.99 12.93
C LEU A 1273 30.07 10.78 14.31
N PRO A 1274 29.57 9.83 15.11
CA PRO A 1274 30.19 9.48 16.39
C PRO A 1274 31.62 8.98 16.20
N THR A 1275 32.56 9.58 16.94
CA THR A 1275 34.01 9.28 16.82
C THR A 1275 34.54 8.33 17.90
N ASN A 1276 33.81 8.08 18.98
CA ASN A 1276 34.28 7.23 20.07
C ASN A 1276 34.06 5.75 19.74
N ARG A 1277 35.14 4.96 19.70
CA ARG A 1277 35.06 3.50 19.78
C ARG A 1277 34.38 3.13 21.10
N VAL A 1278 33.24 2.45 21.04
CA VAL A 1278 32.90 1.52 22.13
C VAL A 1278 33.60 0.23 21.73
N ALA A 1279 34.49 -0.23 22.63
CA ALA A 1279 35.36 -1.38 22.47
C ALA A 1279 34.60 -2.70 22.37
#